data_AF-V5HW78-F1
#
_entry.id   AF-V5HW78-F1
#
_cell.length_a   1.000
_cell.length_b   1.000
_cell.length_c   1.000
_cell.angle_alpha   90.00
_cell.angle_beta   90.00
_cell.angle_gamma   90.00
#
_symmetry.space_group_name_H-M   'P 1'
#
loop_
_entity.id
_entity.type
_entity.pdbx_description
1 polymer ?
#
loop_
_entity_poly.entity_id
_entity_poly.type
_entity_poly.pdbx_seq_one_letter_code
_entity_poly.pdbx_strand_id
1 'polypeptide(L)'
;MAPTTQKAWSVAGKSKGFDELSLKDTEVPKIGDYEVLVKLEGASLNYRDLIIPQGKYPFPLDLPVVPASDGAGTVVEVGPKVTRFQKGDKVVTLFNQGHIYGAIDAQASKTGLGGVYDGTLRQYGAFNEQGLSLAPKNLNSIESATLTCAGLTAWNALYGLKPLKPGQTVLVQGTGGVSIFGLQFAQAAGAKVIATTSSPDKEQTLKKLGAHHVINYRKDPNWGETARKLTNGVGVDHILEVGGPGTLEQSLKAIKYEGVISIIGFLGAGEPKGQPQILDALSNICTIRGVYVGGRDLFEDMIRAIEANDIHPVVDKEVFPLEKAKEAYEYQWAQKHFGKVGIKIESAPVQPISGARKPQKASQVKFVRPAQMSLFAQVTSYPPLGQVTCVPRLQKALKSEDDDKLQFTVVLESSKTFPEQSWEAQIWHNITDPNWSALPLKKCRDSSIPLVTGNAEETYHRYTFSEAIILPENGGYAKFTVRYRTSPDAEWQWANQRYPVNDGELVFAFRKSKYNDPSTLELSSIAAKQELAQYIDGLSSELEVESRKSEAPGSILWNISGTTDAATENESGIKRTMLGKPSALLRNFSLVRVWSPWLAPRHGKKEFRLTEDAILCSFLRSDGLHLVLLAISGTSDVLTVFRSSDKGEVVIQARNDNREQAKFQVLASVADDFEVATSAVIYEARKIVRSPGSNSTSSPPPSRNSNPDSPLGSDIVMVEKDPKAQWLSNWYDGLTYCTWNALGQDLTEEKIVNALNVLKSHGINISNLIIDDNWQDLDNEGQSQFRRGWKSFDANRKGFPNGLKHAVEAIKRSHPSIDHVAVWHALLGYWGGISPDGELAKEYKTKEVKIKDPVAGGTILAIDPDDVSRFYGDFYSYLSSVGINSVKADAQFFLDLLEDPDDRRRFITAYQDAWSIASLRYFSSRAISCMSLTPQLIFHSQMPTNKPSILLRNSDDFFPDVPASHPWHVFCNAHNALLTRHLNVVPDWDMFQTSHPYASFHAASRCVSGGPIYITDEPGKHDVELINQMTAPTIRGNTVILRPSLVGRTLDVYHDYNEGNILKIGTYTGWAMTGSGILGLFNISSSDASTIVPLIDFPGIHADSHGKYIVRAYTTGRVTDMMQSIDGSLVAVTLEQKGWEILTAYPTRAFTLGGSRGCDSTSDGVTHVAILGLLDKMTGVAAVVSSDIFIVENGRLRFDINLKALGTLGIYMSDLSSRTIDKNFMVLVFGQAVPRKAVWKDSGDSSTVLAIDVLSAWKSMGLDPGWSNEIVVQIYVD
;
A
#
# COMPACT_ATOMS: atom_id res chain seq x y z
N MET A 1 -32.18 -42.12 24.28
CA MET A 1 -31.94 -42.64 22.92
C MET A 1 -32.96 -42.00 22.00
N ALA A 2 -32.58 -41.64 20.77
CA ALA A 2 -33.53 -41.11 19.80
C ALA A 2 -34.56 -42.20 19.40
N PRO A 3 -35.80 -41.84 19.03
CA PRO A 3 -36.76 -42.80 18.50
C PRO A 3 -36.27 -43.35 17.15
N THR A 4 -36.80 -44.50 16.72
CA THR A 4 -36.47 -45.09 15.41
C THR A 4 -37.20 -44.39 14.25
N THR A 5 -38.38 -43.82 14.51
CA THR A 5 -39.19 -43.10 13.52
C THR A 5 -39.50 -41.67 13.98
N GLN A 6 -39.81 -40.80 13.01
CA GLN A 6 -40.17 -39.40 13.19
C GLN A 6 -41.15 -38.92 12.12
N LYS A 7 -41.92 -37.87 12.43
CA LYS A 7 -42.71 -37.14 11.44
C LYS A 7 -41.84 -36.15 10.67
N ALA A 8 -41.95 -36.17 9.34
CA ALA A 8 -41.29 -35.23 8.45
C ALA A 8 -42.20 -34.86 7.27
N TRP A 9 -42.19 -33.58 6.88
CA TRP A 9 -42.77 -33.14 5.63
C TRP A 9 -41.84 -33.43 4.46
N SER A 10 -42.41 -33.69 3.30
CA SER A 10 -41.68 -33.84 2.04
C SER A 10 -42.40 -33.07 0.93
N VAL A 11 -41.64 -32.36 0.11
CA VAL A 11 -42.09 -31.79 -1.17
C VAL A 11 -41.67 -32.75 -2.28
N ALA A 12 -42.64 -33.31 -3.02
CA ALA A 12 -42.36 -34.33 -4.03
C ALA A 12 -42.12 -33.77 -5.45
N GLY A 13 -42.69 -32.60 -5.76
CA GLY A 13 -42.68 -32.04 -7.11
C GLY A 13 -42.84 -30.51 -7.14
N LYS A 14 -42.98 -29.96 -8.35
CA LYS A 14 -43.07 -28.52 -8.62
C LYS A 14 -44.34 -28.11 -9.39
N SER A 15 -45.26 -29.03 -9.65
CA SER A 15 -46.35 -28.82 -10.61
C SER A 15 -47.73 -28.68 -9.97
N LYS A 16 -47.92 -29.18 -8.74
CA LYS A 16 -49.21 -29.13 -8.04
C LYS A 16 -49.26 -28.09 -6.90
N GLY A 17 -48.32 -27.15 -6.85
CA GLY A 17 -48.28 -26.14 -5.80
C GLY A 17 -48.22 -26.77 -4.40
N PHE A 18 -48.96 -26.24 -3.43
CA PHE A 18 -48.90 -26.73 -2.05
C PHE A 18 -49.44 -28.15 -1.84
N ASP A 19 -50.06 -28.77 -2.85
CA ASP A 19 -50.44 -30.19 -2.80
C ASP A 19 -49.24 -31.14 -2.96
N GLU A 20 -48.07 -30.62 -3.32
CA GLU A 20 -46.81 -31.37 -3.33
C GLU A 20 -46.28 -31.65 -1.91
N LEU A 21 -46.81 -30.97 -0.89
CA LEU A 21 -46.45 -31.20 0.51
C LEU A 21 -47.20 -32.40 1.08
N SER A 22 -46.46 -33.36 1.63
CA SER A 22 -47.01 -34.50 2.35
C SER A 22 -46.28 -34.75 3.67
N LEU A 23 -47.03 -34.99 4.75
CA LEU A 23 -46.49 -35.39 6.05
C LEU A 23 -46.42 -36.91 6.12
N LYS A 24 -45.26 -37.46 6.49
CA LYS A 24 -45.02 -38.90 6.57
C LYS A 24 -44.27 -39.26 7.85
N ASP A 25 -44.45 -40.48 8.32
CA ASP A 25 -43.53 -41.11 9.26
C ASP A 25 -42.32 -41.63 8.48
N THR A 26 -41.12 -41.27 8.94
CA THR A 26 -39.82 -41.56 8.30
C THR A 26 -38.84 -42.03 9.36
N GLU A 27 -37.74 -42.67 8.96
CA GLU A 27 -36.70 -43.06 9.91
C GLU A 27 -35.93 -41.83 10.44
N VAL A 28 -35.48 -41.90 11.69
CA VAL A 28 -34.52 -40.91 12.21
C VAL A 28 -33.15 -41.14 11.55
N PRO A 29 -32.52 -40.12 10.94
CA PRO A 29 -31.26 -40.30 10.23
C PRO A 29 -30.15 -40.71 11.19
N LYS A 30 -29.28 -41.62 10.73
CA LYS A 30 -28.03 -41.95 11.41
C LYS A 30 -27.01 -40.85 11.14
N ILE A 31 -26.16 -40.56 12.13
CA ILE A 31 -25.09 -39.56 11.99
C ILE A 31 -23.76 -40.21 11.60
N GLY A 32 -22.99 -39.52 10.76
CA GLY A 32 -21.60 -39.84 10.46
C GLY A 32 -20.60 -39.27 11.49
N ASP A 33 -19.31 -39.45 11.21
CA ASP A 33 -18.20 -39.07 12.11
C ASP A 33 -18.22 -37.61 12.58
N TYR A 34 -18.58 -36.69 11.69
CA TYR A 34 -18.56 -35.23 11.90
C TYR A 34 -19.96 -34.62 11.99
N GLU A 35 -20.99 -35.44 12.14
CA GLU A 35 -22.38 -35.00 12.17
C GLU A 35 -22.93 -35.03 13.59
N VAL A 36 -23.93 -34.20 13.83
CA VAL A 36 -24.70 -34.18 15.06
C VAL A 36 -26.17 -34.41 14.75
N LEU A 37 -26.84 -35.15 15.63
CA LEU A 37 -28.27 -35.36 15.56
C LEU A 37 -28.95 -34.28 16.39
N VAL A 38 -29.75 -33.44 15.74
CA VAL A 38 -30.48 -32.35 16.38
C VAL A 38 -31.95 -32.72 16.47
N LYS A 39 -32.52 -32.69 17.68
CA LYS A 39 -33.95 -32.70 17.91
C LYS A 39 -34.49 -31.29 17.70
N LEU A 40 -35.19 -31.06 16.59
CA LEU A 40 -35.70 -29.75 16.21
C LEU A 40 -36.91 -29.38 17.08
N GLU A 41 -36.92 -28.16 17.60
CA GLU A 41 -37.96 -27.64 18.49
C GLU A 41 -38.77 -26.52 17.83
N GLY A 42 -38.11 -25.74 16.97
CA GLY A 42 -38.72 -24.68 16.18
C GLY A 42 -38.17 -24.65 14.75
N ALA A 43 -39.04 -24.29 13.81
CA ALA A 43 -38.69 -23.93 12.44
C ALA A 43 -39.37 -22.61 12.07
N SER A 44 -38.96 -21.99 10.96
CA SER A 44 -39.69 -20.83 10.45
C SER A 44 -39.73 -20.84 8.92
N LEU A 45 -40.74 -20.18 8.35
CA LEU A 45 -40.92 -20.17 6.91
C LEU A 45 -40.29 -18.93 6.27
N ASN A 46 -39.73 -19.14 5.07
CA ASN A 46 -39.22 -18.11 4.18
C ASN A 46 -40.01 -18.13 2.87
N TYR A 47 -40.00 -17.01 2.14
CA TYR A 47 -40.69 -16.93 0.86
C TYR A 47 -40.23 -18.00 -0.15
N ARG A 48 -38.93 -18.34 -0.12
CA ARG A 48 -38.35 -19.42 -0.93
C ARG A 48 -39.10 -20.75 -0.75
N ASP A 49 -39.53 -21.06 0.46
CA ASP A 49 -40.17 -22.34 0.78
C ASP A 49 -41.52 -22.44 0.06
N LEU A 50 -42.22 -21.31 -0.08
CA LEU A 50 -43.49 -21.21 -0.78
C LEU A 50 -43.33 -21.33 -2.31
N ILE A 51 -42.24 -20.82 -2.88
CA ILE A 51 -42.05 -20.80 -4.35
C ILE A 51 -41.39 -22.06 -4.91
N ILE A 52 -40.75 -22.87 -4.07
CA ILE A 52 -40.22 -24.19 -4.44
C ILE A 52 -41.31 -25.12 -5.04
N PRO A 53 -42.42 -25.41 -4.35
CA PRO A 53 -43.47 -26.27 -4.88
C PRO A 53 -44.25 -25.64 -6.04
N GLN A 54 -44.05 -24.34 -6.28
CA GLN A 54 -44.63 -23.59 -7.41
C GLN A 54 -43.69 -23.58 -8.65
N GLY A 55 -42.50 -24.19 -8.56
CA GLY A 55 -41.54 -24.24 -9.66
C GLY A 55 -40.84 -22.91 -9.96
N LYS A 56 -40.84 -21.95 -9.03
CA LYS A 56 -40.33 -20.58 -9.24
C LYS A 56 -39.00 -20.29 -8.51
N TYR A 57 -38.39 -21.30 -7.88
CA TYR A 57 -37.12 -21.13 -7.18
C TYR A 57 -35.92 -21.18 -8.16
N PRO A 58 -35.07 -20.14 -8.24
CA PRO A 58 -34.04 -20.02 -9.28
C PRO A 58 -32.68 -20.65 -8.91
N PHE A 59 -32.55 -21.23 -7.71
CA PHE A 59 -31.29 -21.80 -7.20
C PHE A 59 -31.33 -23.34 -7.18
N PRO A 60 -30.19 -24.02 -6.97
CA PRO A 60 -30.12 -25.49 -6.91
C PRO A 60 -31.16 -26.11 -5.97
N LEU A 61 -31.78 -27.21 -6.44
CA LEU A 61 -32.90 -27.87 -5.79
C LEU A 61 -33.01 -29.33 -6.26
N ASP A 62 -32.97 -30.27 -5.33
CA ASP A 62 -33.14 -31.70 -5.57
C ASP A 62 -34.44 -32.16 -4.90
N LEU A 63 -35.35 -32.80 -5.65
CA LEU A 63 -36.63 -33.29 -5.12
C LEU A 63 -36.68 -34.83 -5.24
N PRO A 64 -37.34 -35.54 -4.30
CA PRO A 64 -38.07 -35.02 -3.14
C PRO A 64 -37.14 -34.54 -2.01
N VAL A 65 -37.57 -33.54 -1.24
CA VAL A 65 -36.79 -32.97 -0.12
C VAL A 65 -37.67 -32.64 1.07
N VAL A 66 -37.13 -32.73 2.29
CA VAL A 66 -37.74 -32.09 3.47
C VAL A 66 -37.61 -30.57 3.31
N PRO A 67 -38.70 -29.78 3.33
CA PRO A 67 -38.62 -28.35 3.06
C PRO A 67 -38.22 -27.52 4.30
N ALA A 68 -38.08 -26.19 4.09
CA ALA A 68 -37.60 -25.16 5.03
C ALA A 68 -36.11 -25.28 5.43
N SER A 69 -35.42 -24.16 5.53
CA SER A 69 -33.99 -24.09 5.94
C SER A 69 -33.80 -23.70 7.40
N ASP A 70 -34.75 -22.94 7.94
CA ASP A 70 -34.69 -22.29 9.24
C ASP A 70 -35.10 -23.27 10.34
N GLY A 71 -34.19 -23.61 11.25
CA GLY A 71 -34.45 -24.55 12.34
C GLY A 71 -33.59 -24.29 13.58
N ALA A 72 -34.17 -24.56 14.75
CA ALA A 72 -33.47 -24.53 16.02
C ALA A 72 -33.90 -25.69 16.91
N GLY A 73 -32.98 -26.21 17.70
CA GLY A 73 -33.21 -27.42 18.48
C GLY A 73 -32.08 -27.75 19.45
N THR A 74 -32.11 -28.98 19.95
CA THR A 74 -31.14 -29.50 20.91
C THR A 74 -30.35 -30.65 20.30
N VAL A 75 -29.02 -30.63 20.45
CA VAL A 75 -28.16 -31.76 20.09
C VAL A 75 -28.46 -32.95 21.00
N VAL A 76 -28.84 -34.10 20.43
CA VAL A 76 -29.16 -35.32 21.18
C VAL A 76 -28.11 -36.43 21.03
N GLU A 77 -27.31 -36.37 19.98
CA GLU A 77 -26.22 -37.31 19.67
C GLU A 77 -25.13 -36.58 18.84
N VAL A 78 -23.86 -36.96 19.03
CA VAL A 78 -22.71 -36.39 18.30
C VAL A 78 -21.84 -37.51 17.75
N GLY A 79 -21.32 -37.33 16.54
CA GLY A 79 -20.37 -38.25 15.93
C GLY A 79 -19.02 -38.25 16.64
N PRO A 80 -18.22 -39.32 16.51
CA PRO A 80 -16.96 -39.51 17.23
C PRO A 80 -15.88 -38.45 16.95
N LYS A 81 -15.99 -37.67 15.87
CA LYS A 81 -15.02 -36.63 15.49
C LYS A 81 -15.57 -35.21 15.61
N VAL A 82 -16.78 -35.05 16.13
CA VAL A 82 -17.36 -33.72 16.39
C VAL A 82 -16.61 -33.05 17.53
N THR A 83 -16.27 -31.78 17.35
CA THR A 83 -15.51 -30.98 18.33
C THR A 83 -16.21 -29.69 18.73
N ARG A 84 -17.13 -29.18 17.90
CA ARG A 84 -17.83 -27.90 18.12
C ARG A 84 -19.03 -27.99 19.06
N PHE A 85 -19.61 -29.18 19.21
CA PHE A 85 -20.84 -29.37 19.98
C PHE A 85 -20.79 -30.63 20.83
N GLN A 86 -21.57 -30.59 21.90
CA GLN A 86 -21.86 -31.72 22.76
C GLN A 86 -23.37 -31.94 22.89
N LYS A 87 -23.74 -33.12 23.38
CA LYS A 87 -25.14 -33.43 23.70
C LYS A 87 -25.70 -32.43 24.71
N GLY A 88 -26.86 -31.87 24.41
CA GLY A 88 -27.54 -30.86 25.21
C GLY A 88 -27.40 -29.43 24.70
N ASP A 89 -26.46 -29.17 23.78
CA ASP A 89 -26.29 -27.85 23.20
C ASP A 89 -27.51 -27.40 22.41
N LYS A 90 -27.91 -26.15 22.60
CA LYS A 90 -28.96 -25.48 21.81
C LYS A 90 -28.32 -24.90 20.56
N VAL A 91 -28.84 -25.28 19.40
CA VAL A 91 -28.23 -24.94 18.11
C VAL A 91 -29.27 -24.39 17.13
N VAL A 92 -28.78 -23.63 16.16
CA VAL A 92 -29.53 -23.08 15.02
C VAL A 92 -28.85 -23.51 13.74
N THR A 93 -29.64 -23.79 12.70
CA THR A 93 -29.14 -24.17 11.39
C THR A 93 -28.49 -23.00 10.67
N LEU A 94 -27.55 -23.31 9.77
CA LEU A 94 -27.08 -22.38 8.73
C LEU A 94 -27.78 -22.66 7.41
N PHE A 95 -27.99 -21.62 6.60
CA PHE A 95 -28.69 -21.78 5.33
C PHE A 95 -27.91 -22.66 4.34
N ASN A 96 -26.70 -22.23 3.97
CA ASN A 96 -25.76 -23.00 3.14
C ASN A 96 -24.75 -23.67 4.07
N GLN A 97 -24.88 -24.99 4.25
CA GLN A 97 -24.10 -25.75 5.24
C GLN A 97 -22.57 -25.69 5.00
N GLY A 98 -22.16 -25.48 3.75
CA GLY A 98 -20.74 -25.34 3.37
C GLY A 98 -20.21 -23.90 3.33
N HIS A 99 -21.04 -22.87 3.57
CA HIS A 99 -20.59 -21.47 3.55
C HIS A 99 -20.08 -21.05 4.92
N ILE A 100 -18.79 -21.30 5.16
CA ILE A 100 -18.20 -21.09 6.48
C ILE A 100 -17.73 -19.65 6.69
N TYR A 101 -17.01 -19.07 5.73
CA TYR A 101 -16.49 -17.71 5.81
C TYR A 101 -16.32 -17.10 4.40
N GLY A 102 -16.24 -15.77 4.35
CA GLY A 102 -15.87 -15.04 3.13
C GLY A 102 -16.92 -15.11 1.99
N ALA A 103 -16.47 -14.95 0.74
CA ALA A 103 -17.34 -15.01 -0.43
C ALA A 103 -17.87 -16.42 -0.67
N ILE A 104 -19.14 -16.54 -1.09
CA ILE A 104 -19.71 -17.85 -1.42
C ILE A 104 -19.12 -18.38 -2.73
N ASP A 105 -18.75 -19.66 -2.77
CA ASP A 105 -18.33 -20.35 -3.98
C ASP A 105 -19.43 -21.27 -4.55
N ALA A 106 -19.18 -21.84 -5.73
CA ALA A 106 -20.13 -22.70 -6.43
C ALA A 106 -20.42 -24.03 -5.71
N GLN A 107 -19.55 -24.48 -4.80
CA GLN A 107 -19.75 -25.70 -4.02
C GLN A 107 -20.64 -25.40 -2.83
N ALA A 108 -20.30 -24.37 -2.04
CA ALA A 108 -21.09 -23.90 -0.92
C ALA A 108 -22.51 -23.50 -1.34
N SER A 109 -22.69 -22.91 -2.53
CA SER A 109 -24.03 -22.57 -3.06
C SER A 109 -24.94 -23.77 -3.31
N LYS A 110 -24.39 -24.99 -3.35
CA LYS A 110 -25.13 -26.25 -3.53
C LYS A 110 -25.39 -26.98 -2.21
N THR A 111 -25.24 -26.32 -1.08
CA THR A 111 -25.43 -26.92 0.26
C THR A 111 -26.63 -26.33 1.02
N GLY A 112 -27.56 -25.71 0.30
CA GLY A 112 -28.73 -25.06 0.87
C GLY A 112 -29.72 -26.05 1.48
N LEU A 113 -30.06 -25.86 2.76
CA LEU A 113 -31.09 -26.63 3.46
C LEU A 113 -32.50 -26.36 2.89
N GLY A 114 -33.36 -27.38 2.93
CA GLY A 114 -34.69 -27.32 2.35
C GLY A 114 -34.66 -27.03 0.85
N GLY A 115 -33.67 -27.61 0.16
CA GLY A 115 -33.33 -27.34 -1.23
C GLY A 115 -32.52 -28.50 -1.81
N VAL A 116 -31.19 -28.41 -1.74
CA VAL A 116 -30.31 -29.53 -2.13
C VAL A 116 -30.20 -30.52 -0.96
N TYR A 117 -30.13 -30.01 0.26
CA TYR A 117 -30.13 -30.81 1.48
C TYR A 117 -31.49 -30.77 2.16
N ASP A 118 -31.80 -31.85 2.89
CA ASP A 118 -33.03 -31.95 3.67
C ASP A 118 -33.12 -30.86 4.73
N GLY A 119 -34.28 -30.23 4.77
CA GLY A 119 -34.62 -29.11 5.61
C GLY A 119 -35.07 -29.42 7.03
N THR A 120 -35.85 -28.51 7.59
CA THR A 120 -36.14 -28.43 9.03
C THR A 120 -37.59 -28.77 9.40
N LEU A 121 -38.48 -29.01 8.44
CA LEU A 121 -39.85 -29.48 8.75
C LEU A 121 -39.90 -30.99 9.08
N ARG A 122 -39.13 -31.39 10.08
CA ARG A 122 -39.00 -32.75 10.63
C ARG A 122 -38.65 -32.69 12.11
N GLN A 123 -38.82 -33.78 12.86
CA GLN A 123 -38.54 -33.79 14.30
C GLN A 123 -37.05 -33.94 14.65
N TYR A 124 -36.28 -34.65 13.82
CA TYR A 124 -34.85 -34.92 13.99
C TYR A 124 -34.12 -34.76 12.65
N GLY A 125 -32.98 -34.05 12.69
CA GLY A 125 -32.11 -33.87 11.53
C GLY A 125 -30.65 -34.15 11.86
N ALA A 126 -29.95 -34.83 10.95
CA ALA A 126 -28.50 -34.94 10.99
C ALA A 126 -27.90 -33.75 10.25
N PHE A 127 -26.92 -33.10 10.86
CA PHE A 127 -26.21 -31.95 10.30
C PHE A 127 -24.72 -32.09 10.55
N ASN A 128 -23.90 -31.68 9.59
CA ASN A 128 -22.48 -31.54 9.83
C ASN A 128 -22.24 -30.47 10.91
N GLU A 129 -21.27 -30.68 11.81
CA GLU A 129 -20.95 -29.70 12.87
C GLU A 129 -20.59 -28.31 12.33
N GLN A 130 -20.15 -28.22 11.06
CA GLN A 130 -19.83 -26.94 10.44
C GLN A 130 -21.08 -26.19 9.97
N GLY A 131 -22.20 -26.88 9.77
CA GLY A 131 -23.48 -26.36 9.30
C GLY A 131 -24.43 -25.86 10.40
N LEU A 132 -23.94 -25.73 11.62
CA LEU A 132 -24.69 -25.25 12.78
C LEU A 132 -23.92 -24.15 13.52
N SER A 133 -24.65 -23.40 14.33
CA SER A 133 -24.10 -22.48 15.35
C SER A 133 -24.90 -22.61 16.65
N LEU A 134 -24.32 -22.19 17.78
CA LEU A 134 -25.05 -22.14 19.04
C LEU A 134 -26.22 -21.15 18.94
N ALA A 135 -27.35 -21.49 19.54
CA ALA A 135 -28.50 -20.59 19.62
C ALA A 135 -28.22 -19.45 20.61
N PRO A 136 -28.72 -18.22 20.36
CA PRO A 136 -28.66 -17.15 21.34
C PRO A 136 -29.34 -17.55 22.65
N LYS A 137 -28.67 -17.31 23.78
CA LYS A 137 -29.15 -17.71 25.11
C LYS A 137 -30.41 -16.96 25.54
N ASN A 138 -30.64 -15.76 24.99
CA ASN A 138 -31.81 -14.93 25.31
C ASN A 138 -33.05 -15.28 24.46
N LEU A 139 -32.94 -16.18 23.49
CA LEU A 139 -34.03 -16.52 22.58
C LEU A 139 -34.59 -17.91 22.83
N ASN A 140 -35.91 -18.06 22.63
CA ASN A 140 -36.53 -19.37 22.56
C ASN A 140 -36.28 -20.04 21.20
N SER A 141 -36.67 -21.32 21.04
CA SER A 141 -36.41 -22.08 19.81
C SER A 141 -37.15 -21.54 18.58
N ILE A 142 -38.35 -20.97 18.73
CA ILE A 142 -39.08 -20.36 17.60
C ILE A 142 -38.37 -19.09 17.14
N GLU A 143 -38.00 -18.21 18.08
CA GLU A 143 -37.24 -17.00 17.80
C GLU A 143 -35.90 -17.34 17.14
N SER A 144 -35.16 -18.30 17.72
CA SER A 144 -33.85 -18.73 17.21
C SER A 144 -33.94 -19.30 15.80
N ALA A 145 -35.00 -20.04 15.47
CA ALA A 145 -35.18 -20.59 14.13
C ALA A 145 -35.25 -19.51 13.05
N THR A 146 -35.77 -18.31 13.38
CA THR A 146 -35.93 -17.21 12.40
C THR A 146 -34.63 -16.59 11.89
N LEU A 147 -33.50 -16.91 12.53
CA LEU A 147 -32.20 -16.29 12.27
C LEU A 147 -31.56 -16.80 10.97
N THR A 148 -31.66 -18.10 10.73
CA THR A 148 -30.96 -18.86 9.67
C THR A 148 -30.95 -18.15 8.31
N CYS A 149 -32.13 -17.80 7.79
CA CYS A 149 -32.25 -17.12 6.51
C CYS A 149 -32.48 -15.61 6.71
N ALA A 150 -33.58 -15.22 7.36
CA ALA A 150 -34.01 -13.82 7.36
C ALA A 150 -33.08 -12.90 8.15
N GLY A 151 -32.69 -13.32 9.36
CA GLY A 151 -31.72 -12.58 10.18
C GLY A 151 -30.38 -12.45 9.47
N LEU A 152 -29.81 -13.58 9.02
CA LEU A 152 -28.50 -13.60 8.37
C LEU A 152 -28.46 -12.77 7.09
N THR A 153 -29.52 -12.80 6.28
CA THR A 153 -29.62 -11.98 5.07
C THR A 153 -29.60 -10.49 5.42
N ALA A 154 -30.38 -10.07 6.42
CA ALA A 154 -30.39 -8.67 6.86
C ALA A 154 -29.02 -8.24 7.41
N TRP A 155 -28.36 -9.13 8.16
CA TRP A 155 -27.02 -8.89 8.69
C TRP A 155 -25.98 -8.75 7.56
N ASN A 156 -25.96 -9.66 6.59
CA ASN A 156 -25.05 -9.56 5.43
C ASN A 156 -25.31 -8.31 4.59
N ALA A 157 -26.58 -7.90 4.41
CA ALA A 157 -26.92 -6.67 3.69
C ALA A 157 -26.36 -5.40 4.38
N LEU A 158 -26.27 -5.39 5.71
CA LEU A 158 -25.79 -4.26 6.49
C LEU A 158 -24.29 -4.33 6.83
N TYR A 159 -23.70 -5.52 6.90
CA TYR A 159 -22.34 -5.72 7.42
C TYR A 159 -21.40 -6.51 6.50
N GLY A 160 -21.89 -7.14 5.44
CA GLY A 160 -21.09 -8.06 4.62
C GLY A 160 -20.42 -7.46 3.38
N LEU A 161 -20.65 -6.19 3.04
CA LEU A 161 -19.88 -5.48 2.00
C LEU A 161 -19.32 -4.17 2.54
N LYS A 162 -20.21 -3.25 2.90
CA LYS A 162 -19.88 -1.96 3.53
C LYS A 162 -20.58 -1.94 4.89
N PRO A 163 -19.85 -2.05 6.01
CA PRO A 163 -20.48 -2.09 7.33
C PRO A 163 -21.24 -0.81 7.67
N LEU A 164 -22.48 -0.98 8.17
CA LEU A 164 -23.31 0.10 8.67
C LEU A 164 -22.62 0.80 9.85
N LYS A 165 -22.53 2.13 9.79
CA LYS A 165 -22.01 2.98 10.86
C LYS A 165 -23.14 3.74 11.58
N PRO A 166 -22.99 4.06 12.88
CA PRO A 166 -23.94 4.91 13.59
C PRO A 166 -24.18 6.25 12.88
N GLY A 167 -25.41 6.75 12.93
CA GLY A 167 -25.82 8.01 12.30
C GLY A 167 -26.17 7.92 10.81
N GLN A 168 -25.81 6.83 10.12
CA GLN A 168 -26.23 6.58 8.73
C GLN A 168 -27.74 6.32 8.62
N THR A 169 -28.26 6.37 7.40
CA THR A 169 -29.68 6.09 7.13
C THR A 169 -29.84 4.76 6.39
N VAL A 170 -30.78 3.94 6.87
CA VAL A 170 -31.16 2.66 6.27
C VAL A 170 -32.62 2.72 5.81
N LEU A 171 -32.89 2.24 4.60
CA LEU A 171 -34.24 2.04 4.09
C LEU A 171 -34.56 0.55 4.01
N VAL A 172 -35.66 0.15 4.66
CA VAL A 172 -36.17 -1.22 4.63
C VAL A 172 -37.52 -1.25 3.93
N GLN A 173 -37.70 -2.22 3.04
CA GLN A 173 -38.92 -2.33 2.23
C GLN A 173 -39.86 -3.42 2.76
N GLY A 174 -41.10 -3.07 3.01
CA GLY A 174 -42.12 -4.01 3.48
C GLY A 174 -41.96 -4.44 4.94
N THR A 175 -42.74 -5.46 5.34
CA THR A 175 -42.84 -5.92 6.73
C THR A 175 -42.57 -7.43 6.88
N GLY A 176 -41.82 -7.99 5.94
CA GLY A 176 -41.38 -9.39 6.01
C GLY A 176 -40.17 -9.55 6.92
N GLY A 177 -39.78 -10.80 7.20
CA GLY A 177 -38.70 -11.10 8.14
C GLY A 177 -37.41 -10.30 7.93
N VAL A 178 -36.85 -10.29 6.71
CA VAL A 178 -35.60 -9.57 6.41
C VAL A 178 -35.72 -8.08 6.70
N SER A 179 -36.83 -7.45 6.31
CA SER A 179 -37.08 -6.02 6.51
C SER A 179 -37.17 -5.66 7.99
N ILE A 180 -37.82 -6.52 8.79
CA ILE A 180 -37.96 -6.29 10.23
C ILE A 180 -36.63 -6.53 10.96
N PHE A 181 -35.86 -7.56 10.60
CA PHE A 181 -34.49 -7.72 11.11
C PHE A 181 -33.60 -6.54 10.73
N GLY A 182 -33.65 -6.09 9.47
CA GLY A 182 -32.91 -4.91 9.02
C GLY A 182 -33.24 -3.65 9.82
N LEU A 183 -34.52 -3.45 10.16
CA LEU A 183 -34.96 -2.38 11.04
C LEU A 183 -34.35 -2.52 12.43
N GLN A 184 -34.46 -3.70 13.06
CA GLN A 184 -33.96 -3.94 14.42
C GLN A 184 -32.43 -3.78 14.48
N PHE A 185 -31.68 -4.31 13.51
CA PHE A 185 -30.23 -4.17 13.44
C PHE A 185 -29.79 -2.74 13.17
N ALA A 186 -30.47 -2.02 12.27
CA ALA A 186 -30.17 -0.62 12.01
C ALA A 186 -30.44 0.27 13.23
N GLN A 187 -31.56 0.04 13.93
CA GLN A 187 -31.87 0.74 15.17
C GLN A 187 -30.82 0.44 16.24
N ALA A 188 -30.44 -0.82 16.43
CA ALA A 188 -29.43 -1.23 17.39
C ALA A 188 -28.04 -0.64 17.08
N ALA A 189 -27.73 -0.40 15.81
CA ALA A 189 -26.51 0.25 15.36
C ALA A 189 -26.53 1.79 15.49
N GLY A 190 -27.63 2.39 15.95
CA GLY A 190 -27.77 3.85 16.03
C GLY A 190 -27.98 4.53 14.67
N ALA A 191 -28.47 3.80 13.67
CA ALA A 191 -28.84 4.35 12.37
C ALA A 191 -30.30 4.87 12.35
N LYS A 192 -30.57 5.81 11.44
CA LYS A 192 -31.93 6.27 11.15
C LYS A 192 -32.60 5.29 10.21
N VAL A 193 -33.85 4.92 10.47
CA VAL A 193 -34.57 3.93 9.67
C VAL A 193 -35.78 4.54 8.96
N ILE A 194 -35.84 4.39 7.64
CA ILE A 194 -37.00 4.66 6.81
C ILE A 194 -37.62 3.32 6.40
N ALA A 195 -38.87 3.06 6.77
CA ALA A 195 -39.56 1.82 6.40
C ALA A 195 -40.65 2.09 5.36
N THR A 196 -40.85 1.18 4.40
CA THR A 196 -41.98 1.28 3.45
C THR A 196 -43.02 0.18 3.69
N THR A 197 -44.30 0.49 3.46
CA THR A 197 -45.41 -0.47 3.61
C THR A 197 -46.57 -0.15 2.66
N SER A 198 -47.39 -1.14 2.32
CA SER A 198 -48.67 -0.92 1.62
C SER A 198 -49.87 -0.83 2.56
N SER A 199 -49.70 -1.24 3.82
CA SER A 199 -50.79 -1.36 4.78
C SER A 199 -50.75 -0.20 5.77
N PRO A 200 -51.82 0.62 5.83
CA PRO A 200 -51.98 1.64 6.88
C PRO A 200 -51.87 1.06 8.29
N ASP A 201 -52.43 -0.14 8.52
CA ASP A 201 -52.44 -0.77 9.84
C ASP A 201 -51.04 -1.15 10.32
N LYS A 202 -50.13 -1.48 9.39
CA LYS A 202 -48.74 -1.84 9.70
C LYS A 202 -47.85 -0.61 9.97
N GLU A 203 -48.27 0.60 9.60
CA GLU A 203 -47.47 1.83 9.78
C GLU A 203 -47.17 2.09 11.26
N GLN A 204 -48.15 1.91 12.14
CA GLN A 204 -47.99 2.14 13.57
C GLN A 204 -47.08 1.10 14.22
N THR A 205 -47.14 -0.16 13.77
CA THR A 205 -46.26 -1.22 14.26
C THR A 205 -44.80 -0.93 13.89
N LEU A 206 -44.53 -0.47 12.66
CA LEU A 206 -43.17 -0.09 12.23
C LEU A 206 -42.59 1.05 13.07
N LYS A 207 -43.39 2.09 13.38
CA LYS A 207 -42.97 3.19 14.26
C LYS A 207 -42.66 2.70 15.67
N LYS A 208 -43.50 1.84 16.23
CA LYS A 208 -43.27 1.23 17.56
C LYS A 208 -41.99 0.40 17.61
N LEU A 209 -41.61 -0.22 16.50
CA LEU A 209 -40.36 -0.98 16.38
C LEU A 209 -39.12 -0.09 16.20
N GLY A 210 -39.26 1.22 16.02
CA GLY A 210 -38.12 2.14 15.90
C GLY A 210 -37.89 2.71 14.50
N ALA A 211 -38.80 2.49 13.54
CA ALA A 211 -38.75 3.23 12.27
C ALA A 211 -38.93 4.73 12.55
N HIS A 212 -37.96 5.53 12.12
CA HIS A 212 -37.98 6.98 12.30
C HIS A 212 -39.00 7.62 11.33
N HIS A 213 -39.04 7.08 10.11
CA HIS A 213 -40.03 7.45 9.10
C HIS A 213 -40.68 6.20 8.52
N VAL A 214 -41.96 6.31 8.16
CA VAL A 214 -42.70 5.25 7.47
C VAL A 214 -43.38 5.86 6.25
N ILE A 215 -43.14 5.28 5.07
CA ILE A 215 -43.73 5.70 3.81
C ILE A 215 -44.72 4.64 3.33
N ASN A 216 -45.96 5.06 3.08
CA ASN A 216 -46.95 4.18 2.49
C ASN A 216 -46.88 4.27 0.96
N TYR A 217 -46.26 3.28 0.31
CA TYR A 217 -45.98 3.36 -1.13
C TYR A 217 -47.24 3.26 -2.02
N ARG A 218 -48.41 2.91 -1.46
CA ARG A 218 -49.69 2.99 -2.19
C ARG A 218 -50.26 4.41 -2.22
N LYS A 219 -49.96 5.21 -1.19
CA LYS A 219 -50.35 6.63 -1.11
C LYS A 219 -49.33 7.51 -1.81
N ASP A 220 -48.06 7.14 -1.74
CA ASP A 220 -46.94 7.82 -2.37
C ASP A 220 -46.21 6.89 -3.34
N PRO A 221 -46.60 6.88 -4.63
CA PRO A 221 -45.91 6.08 -5.64
C PRO A 221 -44.47 6.56 -5.91
N ASN A 222 -44.12 7.81 -5.55
CA ASN A 222 -42.79 8.40 -5.70
C ASN A 222 -41.99 8.34 -4.39
N TRP A 223 -42.16 7.26 -3.63
CA TRP A 223 -41.58 7.09 -2.30
C TRP A 223 -40.06 7.24 -2.26
N GLY A 224 -39.36 7.00 -3.38
CA GLY A 224 -37.91 7.15 -3.47
C GLY A 224 -37.46 8.60 -3.32
N GLU A 225 -38.16 9.52 -3.99
CA GLU A 225 -37.92 10.96 -3.83
C GLU A 225 -38.27 11.44 -2.43
N THR A 226 -39.36 10.92 -1.86
CA THR A 226 -39.76 11.21 -0.48
C THR A 226 -38.71 10.74 0.52
N ALA A 227 -38.16 9.53 0.35
CA ALA A 227 -37.06 9.03 1.18
C ALA A 227 -35.80 9.91 1.08
N ARG A 228 -35.46 10.38 -0.13
CA ARG A 228 -34.36 11.33 -0.32
C ARG A 228 -34.63 12.68 0.35
N LYS A 229 -35.88 13.18 0.32
CA LYS A 229 -36.25 14.42 1.02
C LYS A 229 -36.13 14.30 2.53
N LEU A 230 -36.50 13.14 3.09
CA LEU A 230 -36.34 12.84 4.53
C LEU A 230 -34.87 12.81 4.99
N THR A 231 -33.93 12.73 4.06
CA THR A 231 -32.48 12.80 4.31
C THR A 231 -31.87 14.12 3.84
N ASN A 232 -32.65 15.19 3.80
CA ASN A 232 -32.23 16.54 3.37
C ASN A 232 -31.65 16.57 1.94
N GLY A 233 -32.14 15.70 1.05
CA GLY A 233 -31.66 15.61 -0.35
C GLY A 233 -30.48 14.66 -0.55
N VAL A 234 -29.80 14.24 0.52
CA VAL A 234 -28.56 13.45 0.46
C VAL A 234 -28.80 12.02 -0.05
N GLY A 235 -29.89 11.39 0.38
CA GLY A 235 -30.21 10.00 0.08
C GLY A 235 -29.84 9.04 1.22
N VAL A 236 -30.17 7.77 1.04
CA VAL A 236 -30.00 6.68 2.04
C VAL A 236 -28.68 5.95 1.83
N ASP A 237 -27.96 5.59 2.91
CA ASP A 237 -26.69 4.87 2.83
C ASP A 237 -26.87 3.38 2.47
N HIS A 238 -27.88 2.71 3.06
CA HIS A 238 -28.19 1.29 2.81
C HIS A 238 -29.66 1.08 2.46
N ILE A 239 -29.94 0.37 1.38
CA ILE A 239 -31.30 -0.05 1.00
C ILE A 239 -31.39 -1.57 0.99
N LEU A 240 -32.30 -2.13 1.80
CA LEU A 240 -32.68 -3.54 1.75
C LEU A 240 -33.83 -3.71 0.75
N GLU A 241 -33.45 -4.03 -0.49
CA GLU A 241 -34.34 -4.14 -1.65
C GLU A 241 -34.92 -5.55 -1.76
N VAL A 242 -36.20 -5.72 -1.40
CA VAL A 242 -36.90 -7.02 -1.40
C VAL A 242 -37.97 -7.13 -2.48
N GLY A 243 -38.35 -6.01 -3.11
CA GLY A 243 -39.39 -5.98 -4.14
C GLY A 243 -38.85 -6.29 -5.54
N GLY A 244 -37.59 -5.99 -5.82
CA GLY A 244 -36.93 -6.30 -7.09
C GLY A 244 -37.46 -5.44 -8.24
N PRO A 245 -37.85 -6.01 -9.40
CA PRO A 245 -38.16 -5.24 -10.62
C PRO A 245 -39.19 -4.11 -10.44
N GLY A 246 -40.19 -4.28 -9.58
CA GLY A 246 -41.24 -3.28 -9.36
C GLY A 246 -40.88 -2.12 -8.43
N THR A 247 -39.72 -2.16 -7.77
CA THR A 247 -39.32 -1.17 -6.74
C THR A 247 -37.93 -0.58 -6.95
N LEU A 248 -37.09 -1.22 -7.77
CA LEU A 248 -35.69 -0.85 -7.95
C LEU A 248 -35.50 0.60 -8.47
N GLU A 249 -36.37 1.07 -9.35
CA GLU A 249 -36.33 2.45 -9.86
C GLU A 249 -36.44 3.48 -8.72
N GLN A 250 -37.34 3.24 -7.76
CA GLN A 250 -37.53 4.12 -6.61
C GLN A 250 -36.39 3.97 -5.59
N SER A 251 -35.79 2.78 -5.46
CA SER A 251 -34.57 2.61 -4.65
C SER A 251 -33.41 3.43 -5.19
N LEU A 252 -33.22 3.48 -6.52
CA LEU A 252 -32.22 4.37 -7.15
C LEU A 252 -32.54 5.84 -6.89
N LYS A 253 -33.81 6.25 -6.94
CA LYS A 253 -34.20 7.61 -6.58
C LYS A 253 -33.90 7.95 -5.11
N ALA A 254 -33.91 6.96 -4.22
CA ALA A 254 -33.65 7.13 -2.79
C ALA A 254 -32.16 7.09 -2.40
N ILE A 255 -31.29 6.46 -3.19
CA ILE A 255 -29.93 6.11 -2.76
C ILE A 255 -28.98 7.31 -2.70
N LYS A 256 -28.14 7.36 -1.68
CA LYS A 256 -27.02 8.32 -1.61
C LYS A 256 -25.92 7.94 -2.61
N TYR A 257 -25.12 8.92 -3.04
CA TYR A 257 -23.84 8.61 -3.68
C TYR A 257 -22.96 7.74 -2.78
N GLU A 258 -22.33 6.73 -3.36
CA GLU A 258 -21.58 5.66 -2.69
C GLU A 258 -22.44 4.81 -1.72
N GLY A 259 -23.76 4.87 -1.85
CA GLY A 259 -24.71 4.04 -1.12
C GLY A 259 -24.82 2.62 -1.70
N VAL A 260 -25.34 1.70 -0.90
CA VAL A 260 -25.49 0.28 -1.27
C VAL A 260 -26.96 -0.12 -1.34
N ILE A 261 -27.39 -0.59 -2.52
CA ILE A 261 -28.67 -1.26 -2.73
C ILE A 261 -28.43 -2.77 -2.70
N SER A 262 -28.88 -3.43 -1.63
CA SER A 262 -28.79 -4.88 -1.48
C SER A 262 -30.03 -5.56 -2.06
N ILE A 263 -29.88 -6.19 -3.22
CA ILE A 263 -30.93 -6.97 -3.89
C ILE A 263 -31.07 -8.31 -3.19
N ILE A 264 -32.19 -8.47 -2.49
CA ILE A 264 -32.47 -9.63 -1.64
C ILE A 264 -33.57 -10.52 -2.25
N GLY A 265 -34.55 -9.92 -2.92
CA GLY A 265 -35.69 -10.65 -3.45
C GLY A 265 -36.45 -9.90 -4.55
N PHE A 266 -37.52 -10.53 -5.04
CA PHE A 266 -38.33 -10.07 -6.17
C PHE A 266 -39.84 -10.15 -5.84
N LEU A 267 -40.24 -9.69 -4.65
CA LEU A 267 -41.63 -9.78 -4.16
C LEU A 267 -42.60 -8.79 -4.84
N GLY A 268 -42.09 -7.77 -5.52
CA GLY A 268 -42.86 -6.76 -6.23
C GLY A 268 -43.34 -7.27 -7.60
N ALA A 269 -44.60 -7.03 -7.93
CA ALA A 269 -45.10 -7.27 -9.28
C ALA A 269 -44.49 -6.24 -10.25
N GLY A 270 -43.87 -6.70 -11.34
CA GLY A 270 -43.33 -5.84 -12.40
C GLY A 270 -42.91 -6.65 -13.62
N GLU A 271 -43.24 -6.16 -14.81
CA GLU A 271 -42.72 -6.75 -16.06
C GLU A 271 -41.24 -6.37 -16.26
N PRO A 272 -40.40 -7.25 -16.85
CA PRO A 272 -38.98 -6.96 -17.10
C PRO A 272 -38.73 -5.70 -17.94
N LYS A 273 -39.73 -5.24 -18.72
CA LYS A 273 -39.62 -4.13 -19.67
C LYS A 273 -39.38 -2.74 -19.05
N GLY A 274 -39.46 -2.59 -17.72
CA GLY A 274 -39.24 -1.32 -17.02
C GLY A 274 -38.10 -1.33 -15.99
N GLN A 275 -37.20 -2.31 -16.04
CA GLN A 275 -36.10 -2.40 -15.07
C GLN A 275 -35.01 -1.36 -15.33
N PRO A 276 -34.41 -0.78 -14.28
CA PRO A 276 -33.21 0.03 -14.38
C PRO A 276 -32.09 -0.69 -15.13
N GLN A 277 -31.36 0.07 -15.94
CA GLN A 277 -30.21 -0.38 -16.71
C GLN A 277 -28.94 -0.33 -15.86
N ILE A 278 -27.90 -1.05 -16.29
CA ILE A 278 -26.58 -1.03 -15.62
C ILE A 278 -26.04 0.39 -15.49
N LEU A 279 -26.26 1.24 -16.51
CA LEU A 279 -25.84 2.64 -16.50
C LEU A 279 -26.55 3.49 -15.42
N ASP A 280 -27.70 3.07 -14.90
CA ASP A 280 -28.35 3.80 -13.81
C ASP A 280 -27.56 3.73 -12.50
N ALA A 281 -26.73 2.70 -12.31
CA ALA A 281 -25.81 2.63 -11.19
C ALA A 281 -24.70 3.70 -11.29
N LEU A 282 -24.24 4.00 -12.51
CA LEU A 282 -23.30 5.08 -12.78
C LEU A 282 -23.95 6.45 -12.56
N SER A 283 -25.14 6.66 -13.11
CA SER A 283 -25.89 7.92 -12.96
C SER A 283 -26.23 8.26 -11.50
N ASN A 284 -26.40 7.24 -10.66
CA ASN A 284 -26.66 7.40 -9.22
C ASN A 284 -25.41 7.19 -8.33
N ILE A 285 -24.25 6.92 -8.93
CA ILE A 285 -22.96 6.67 -8.25
C ILE A 285 -23.16 5.71 -7.06
N CYS A 286 -23.67 4.50 -7.30
CA CYS A 286 -24.04 3.59 -6.22
C CYS A 286 -23.66 2.14 -6.52
N THR A 287 -23.60 1.32 -5.47
CA THR A 287 -23.39 -0.13 -5.60
C THR A 287 -24.73 -0.86 -5.55
N ILE A 288 -24.99 -1.71 -6.56
CA ILE A 288 -26.12 -2.65 -6.57
C ILE A 288 -25.56 -4.06 -6.39
N ARG A 289 -25.89 -4.72 -5.26
CA ARG A 289 -25.30 -6.00 -4.85
C ARG A 289 -26.37 -7.07 -4.63
N GLY A 290 -26.23 -8.23 -5.27
CA GLY A 290 -27.03 -9.40 -4.91
C GLY A 290 -26.60 -10.01 -3.58
N VAL A 291 -27.56 -10.38 -2.72
CA VAL A 291 -27.30 -11.01 -1.42
C VAL A 291 -27.90 -12.41 -1.40
N TYR A 292 -27.05 -13.44 -1.27
CA TYR A 292 -27.46 -14.82 -1.12
C TYR A 292 -27.23 -15.32 0.32
N VAL A 293 -28.10 -14.85 1.22
CA VAL A 293 -28.04 -15.12 2.67
C VAL A 293 -26.71 -14.69 3.28
N GLY A 294 -25.84 -15.60 3.75
CA GLY A 294 -24.55 -15.29 4.37
C GLY A 294 -23.83 -16.54 4.89
N GLY A 295 -22.57 -16.37 5.29
CA GLY A 295 -21.72 -17.42 5.87
C GLY A 295 -21.87 -17.54 7.40
N ARG A 296 -21.26 -18.59 7.97
CA ARG A 296 -21.26 -18.84 9.42
C ARG A 296 -20.59 -17.72 10.22
N ASP A 297 -19.47 -17.19 9.74
CA ASP A 297 -18.77 -16.05 10.33
C ASP A 297 -19.72 -14.87 10.61
N LEU A 298 -20.50 -14.47 9.62
CA LEU A 298 -21.52 -13.42 9.74
C LEU A 298 -22.67 -13.84 10.67
N PHE A 299 -23.02 -15.12 10.70
CA PHE A 299 -24.07 -15.65 11.55
C PHE A 299 -23.71 -15.61 13.04
N GLU A 300 -22.49 -16.03 13.38
CA GLU A 300 -21.98 -16.00 14.75
C GLU A 300 -21.79 -14.55 15.24
N ASP A 301 -21.37 -13.63 14.35
CA ASP A 301 -21.37 -12.18 14.63
C ASP A 301 -22.78 -11.64 14.92
N MET A 302 -23.76 -12.04 14.11
CA MET A 302 -25.16 -11.66 14.32
C MET A 302 -25.70 -12.19 15.65
N ILE A 303 -25.41 -13.45 16.01
CA ILE A 303 -25.82 -14.03 17.30
C ILE A 303 -25.27 -13.20 18.46
N ARG A 304 -23.97 -12.87 18.43
CA ARG A 304 -23.34 -12.02 19.45
C ARG A 304 -24.02 -10.66 19.55
N ALA A 305 -24.33 -10.05 18.42
CA ALA A 305 -25.02 -8.76 18.39
C ALA A 305 -26.45 -8.83 18.94
N ILE A 306 -27.17 -9.92 18.67
CA ILE A 306 -28.51 -10.19 19.19
C ILE A 306 -28.48 -10.34 20.71
N GLU A 307 -27.62 -11.20 21.24
CA GLU A 307 -27.54 -11.46 22.68
C GLU A 307 -27.20 -10.18 23.43
N ALA A 308 -26.26 -9.41 22.88
CA ALA A 308 -25.77 -8.25 23.58
C ALA A 308 -26.75 -7.07 23.56
N ASN A 309 -27.58 -6.95 22.51
CA ASN A 309 -28.61 -5.90 22.41
C ASN A 309 -29.96 -6.36 22.97
N ASP A 310 -30.05 -7.61 23.43
CA ASP A 310 -31.30 -8.26 23.82
C ASP A 310 -32.38 -8.16 22.71
N ILE A 311 -31.96 -8.38 21.46
CA ILE A 311 -32.87 -8.28 20.30
C ILE A 311 -33.72 -9.53 20.24
N HIS A 312 -35.03 -9.36 20.39
CA HIS A 312 -35.99 -10.43 20.14
C HIS A 312 -36.53 -10.34 18.71
N PRO A 313 -36.36 -11.38 17.87
CA PRO A 313 -36.97 -11.45 16.55
C PRO A 313 -38.48 -11.25 16.58
N VAL A 314 -39.02 -10.49 15.64
CA VAL A 314 -40.47 -10.35 15.50
C VAL A 314 -41.07 -11.58 14.82
N VAL A 315 -41.57 -12.49 15.65
CA VAL A 315 -42.37 -13.64 15.23
C VAL A 315 -43.83 -13.22 15.09
N ASP A 316 -44.50 -13.70 14.04
CA ASP A 316 -45.93 -13.48 13.84
C ASP A 316 -46.73 -14.06 15.01
N LYS A 317 -47.90 -13.46 15.28
CA LYS A 317 -48.78 -13.91 16.36
C LYS A 317 -49.29 -15.35 16.14
N GLU A 318 -49.45 -15.77 14.89
CA GLU A 318 -49.87 -17.13 14.55
C GLU A 318 -48.64 -18.04 14.41
N VAL A 319 -48.48 -18.97 15.35
CA VAL A 319 -47.45 -20.02 15.33
C VAL A 319 -48.12 -21.37 15.09
N PHE A 320 -47.72 -22.08 14.05
CA PHE A 320 -48.38 -23.32 13.61
C PHE A 320 -47.66 -24.55 14.17
N PRO A 321 -48.35 -25.62 14.58
CA PRO A 321 -47.69 -26.90 14.86
C PRO A 321 -47.17 -27.54 13.56
N LEU A 322 -46.19 -28.45 13.67
CA LEU A 322 -45.61 -29.16 12.52
C LEU A 322 -46.68 -29.78 11.62
N GLU A 323 -47.71 -30.42 12.16
CA GLU A 323 -48.81 -31.04 11.41
C GLU A 323 -49.61 -30.06 10.54
N LYS A 324 -49.54 -28.76 10.85
CA LYS A 324 -50.24 -27.68 10.13
C LYS A 324 -49.30 -26.85 9.26
N ALA A 325 -48.12 -27.36 8.92
CA ALA A 325 -47.17 -26.61 8.08
C ALA A 325 -47.78 -26.19 6.74
N LYS A 326 -48.63 -27.00 6.11
CA LYS A 326 -49.33 -26.61 4.86
C LYS A 326 -50.22 -25.37 5.06
N GLU A 327 -50.95 -25.30 6.18
CA GLU A 327 -51.75 -24.11 6.55
C GLU A 327 -50.85 -22.87 6.74
N ALA A 328 -49.66 -23.06 7.32
CA ALA A 328 -48.67 -21.97 7.48
C ALA A 328 -48.16 -21.45 6.13
N TYR A 329 -47.96 -22.34 5.14
CA TYR A 329 -47.62 -21.95 3.76
C TYR A 329 -48.71 -21.08 3.14
N GLU A 330 -49.97 -21.53 3.24
CA GLU A 330 -51.13 -20.80 2.75
C GLU A 330 -51.30 -19.44 3.45
N TYR A 331 -51.08 -19.39 4.76
CA TYR A 331 -51.14 -18.17 5.56
C TYR A 331 -50.10 -17.14 5.12
N GLN A 332 -48.85 -17.58 4.91
CA GLN A 332 -47.78 -16.70 4.48
C GLN A 332 -47.96 -16.26 3.01
N TRP A 333 -48.41 -17.17 2.14
CA TRP A 333 -48.71 -16.88 0.73
C TRP A 333 -49.80 -15.82 0.58
N ALA A 334 -50.82 -15.87 1.44
CA ALA A 334 -51.87 -14.85 1.51
C ALA A 334 -51.41 -13.51 2.13
N GLN A 335 -50.11 -13.36 2.46
CA GLN A 335 -49.49 -12.15 3.03
C GLN A 335 -50.14 -11.65 4.33
N LYS A 336 -50.78 -12.55 5.10
CA LYS A 336 -51.47 -12.22 6.36
C LYS A 336 -50.54 -11.91 7.53
N HIS A 337 -49.27 -12.29 7.40
CA HIS A 337 -48.26 -12.22 8.45
C HIS A 337 -47.59 -10.84 8.60
N PHE A 338 -46.94 -10.63 9.75
CA PHE A 338 -45.98 -9.58 10.04
C PHE A 338 -44.72 -10.21 10.65
N GLY A 339 -43.54 -9.90 10.10
CA GLY A 339 -42.29 -10.54 10.54
C GLY A 339 -42.16 -11.97 10.01
N LYS A 340 -41.89 -12.94 10.90
CA LYS A 340 -41.61 -14.34 10.55
C LYS A 340 -42.70 -15.30 11.03
N VAL A 341 -43.16 -16.20 10.16
CA VAL A 341 -44.11 -17.26 10.52
C VAL A 341 -43.35 -18.42 11.15
N GLY A 342 -43.62 -18.69 12.43
CA GLY A 342 -43.01 -19.78 13.19
C GLY A 342 -43.77 -21.10 13.08
N ILE A 343 -43.05 -22.21 13.08
CA ILE A 343 -43.58 -23.57 13.19
C ILE A 343 -43.01 -24.22 14.44
N LYS A 344 -43.89 -24.69 15.32
CA LYS A 344 -43.54 -25.42 16.54
C LYS A 344 -43.48 -26.92 16.25
N ILE A 345 -42.31 -27.52 16.44
CA ILE A 345 -42.08 -28.93 16.11
C ILE A 345 -42.41 -29.85 17.28
N GLU A 346 -42.09 -29.48 18.52
CA GLU A 346 -42.49 -30.24 19.71
C GLU A 346 -42.75 -29.33 20.93
N SER A 347 -43.63 -29.76 21.83
CA SER A 347 -43.95 -29.08 23.08
C SER A 347 -42.94 -29.41 24.18
N ALA A 348 -41.90 -28.59 24.35
CA ALA A 348 -41.28 -28.47 25.67
C ALA A 348 -42.23 -27.71 26.61
N PRO A 349 -42.33 -28.07 27.91
CA PRO A 349 -43.06 -27.27 28.88
C PRO A 349 -42.40 -25.89 28.98
N VAL A 350 -43.16 -24.84 28.63
CA VAL A 350 -42.75 -23.46 28.86
C VAL A 350 -42.71 -23.27 30.37
N GLN A 351 -41.52 -23.13 30.97
CA GLN A 351 -41.44 -22.45 32.26
C GLN A 351 -41.70 -20.95 32.00
N PRO A 352 -42.76 -20.36 32.55
CA PRO A 352 -43.01 -18.95 32.38
C PRO A 352 -41.98 -18.18 33.20
N ILE A 353 -41.18 -17.33 32.54
CA ILE A 353 -40.54 -16.21 33.24
C ILE A 353 -41.67 -15.20 33.53
N SER A 354 -42.44 -15.45 34.59
CA SER A 354 -43.42 -14.51 35.11
C SER A 354 -42.71 -13.43 35.92
N GLY A 355 -42.29 -12.38 35.23
CA GLY A 355 -41.90 -11.12 35.83
C GLY A 355 -42.59 -9.99 35.09
N ALA A 356 -43.80 -9.63 35.48
CA ALA A 356 -44.47 -8.43 34.97
C ALA A 356 -43.61 -7.19 35.30
N ARG A 357 -42.85 -6.68 34.33
CA ARG A 357 -42.23 -5.36 34.43
C ARG A 357 -43.25 -4.30 34.04
N LYS A 358 -43.59 -3.46 35.01
CA LYS A 358 -44.34 -2.21 34.80
C LYS A 358 -43.68 -1.40 33.67
N PRO A 359 -44.46 -0.65 32.87
CA PRO A 359 -43.89 0.25 31.87
C PRO A 359 -43.10 1.34 32.61
N GLN A 360 -41.77 1.20 32.62
CA GLN A 360 -40.90 2.29 32.96
C GLN A 360 -41.05 3.33 31.84
N LYS A 361 -41.38 4.56 32.23
CA LYS A 361 -41.25 5.74 31.35
C LYS A 361 -39.92 5.63 30.60
N ALA A 362 -39.91 5.99 29.32
CA ALA A 362 -38.73 6.09 28.48
C ALA A 362 -37.68 6.99 29.15
N SER A 363 -36.88 6.41 30.03
CA SER A 363 -35.65 6.99 30.53
C SER A 363 -34.59 6.67 29.49
N GLN A 364 -33.82 7.68 29.13
CA GLN A 364 -32.64 7.61 28.27
C GLN A 364 -31.96 6.24 28.31
N VAL A 365 -31.82 5.67 27.12
CA VAL A 365 -31.12 4.42 26.81
C VAL A 365 -29.89 4.28 27.70
N LYS A 366 -29.94 3.32 28.63
CA LYS A 366 -28.78 2.83 29.37
C LYS A 366 -28.59 1.36 29.02
N PHE A 367 -27.33 1.00 28.82
CA PHE A 367 -26.73 -0.34 28.68
C PHE A 367 -26.48 -0.83 27.25
N VAL A 368 -25.33 -0.40 26.69
CA VAL A 368 -24.53 -1.22 25.79
C VAL A 368 -23.76 -2.21 26.66
N ARG A 369 -23.83 -3.53 26.40
CA ARG A 369 -23.07 -4.50 27.21
C ARG A 369 -21.56 -4.32 26.95
N PRO A 370 -20.68 -4.53 27.95
CA PRO A 370 -19.23 -4.43 27.75
C PRO A 370 -18.68 -5.32 26.61
N ALA A 371 -19.37 -6.43 26.30
CA ALA A 371 -19.07 -7.33 25.19
C ALA A 371 -19.43 -6.77 23.79
N GLN A 372 -20.37 -5.83 23.69
CA GLN A 372 -20.62 -5.09 22.44
C GLN A 372 -19.58 -4.03 22.19
N MET A 373 -19.11 -3.38 23.25
CA MET A 373 -18.19 -2.26 23.13
C MET A 373 -16.81 -2.73 22.65
N SER A 374 -16.39 -3.94 23.04
CA SER A 374 -15.18 -4.61 22.52
C SER A 374 -15.25 -4.96 21.03
N LEU A 375 -16.44 -5.12 20.46
CA LEU A 375 -16.62 -5.39 19.03
C LEU A 375 -16.32 -4.18 18.12
N PHE A 376 -16.28 -2.96 18.69
CA PHE A 376 -16.11 -1.69 17.97
C PHE A 376 -14.80 -0.96 18.33
N ALA A 377 -13.87 -1.61 19.04
CA ALA A 377 -12.62 -0.98 19.48
C ALA A 377 -11.48 -1.23 18.49
N GLN A 378 -11.02 -0.20 17.79
CA GLN A 378 -9.86 -0.32 16.89
C GLN A 378 -8.60 -0.66 17.69
N VAL A 379 -7.76 -1.55 17.16
CA VAL A 379 -6.55 -2.03 17.80
C VAL A 379 -5.36 -1.72 16.90
N THR A 380 -4.40 -0.95 17.43
CA THR A 380 -3.10 -0.72 16.78
C THR A 380 -2.00 -1.14 17.74
N SER A 381 -0.96 -1.82 17.25
CA SER A 381 0.14 -2.29 18.09
C SER A 381 1.52 -1.98 17.52
N TYR A 382 2.51 -1.90 18.41
CA TYR A 382 3.93 -1.99 18.10
C TYR A 382 4.57 -3.10 18.95
N PRO A 383 5.33 -4.03 18.37
CA PRO A 383 5.41 -4.30 16.93
C PRO A 383 4.02 -4.53 16.28
N PRO A 384 3.88 -4.30 14.97
CA PRO A 384 2.61 -4.41 14.27
C PRO A 384 2.10 -5.85 14.15
N LEU A 385 0.78 -6.02 14.22
CA LEU A 385 0.10 -7.26 13.83
C LEU A 385 0.13 -7.45 12.31
N GLY A 386 0.03 -8.70 11.86
CA GLY A 386 -0.02 -9.06 10.44
C GLY A 386 1.29 -8.88 9.67
N GLN A 387 2.35 -8.42 10.34
CA GLN A 387 3.63 -8.05 9.73
C GLN A 387 4.79 -8.81 10.35
N VAL A 388 5.85 -9.00 9.56
CA VAL A 388 7.15 -9.43 10.08
C VAL A 388 7.94 -8.21 10.54
N THR A 389 8.45 -8.26 11.77
CA THR A 389 9.30 -7.25 12.36
C THR A 389 10.65 -7.85 12.68
N CYS A 390 11.70 -7.35 12.02
CA CYS A 390 13.08 -7.66 12.39
C CYS A 390 13.45 -6.74 13.56
N VAL A 391 13.55 -7.31 14.76
CA VAL A 391 13.81 -6.56 15.98
C VAL A 391 15.30 -6.24 16.07
N PRO A 392 15.72 -4.97 16.02
CA PRO A 392 17.13 -4.62 16.12
C PRO A 392 17.65 -4.94 17.53
N ARG A 393 18.79 -5.63 17.61
CA ARG A 393 19.50 -5.87 18.89
C ARG A 393 20.67 -4.91 19.03
N LEU A 394 20.52 -3.93 19.91
CA LEU A 394 21.43 -2.81 20.04
C LEU A 394 22.54 -3.09 21.06
N GLN A 395 23.35 -4.11 20.80
CA GLN A 395 24.33 -4.67 21.75
C GLN A 395 25.30 -3.64 22.33
N LYS A 396 25.75 -2.65 21.53
CA LYS A 396 26.68 -1.60 21.98
C LYS A 396 26.04 -0.58 22.94
N ALA A 397 24.70 -0.48 22.96
CA ALA A 397 23.95 0.44 23.82
C ALA A 397 23.47 -0.21 25.13
N LEU A 398 23.56 -1.54 25.26
CA LEU A 398 23.16 -2.27 26.46
C LEU A 398 24.17 -2.03 27.60
N LYS A 399 23.68 -1.54 28.75
CA LYS A 399 24.51 -1.37 29.96
C LYS A 399 24.65 -2.68 30.75
N SER A 400 23.68 -3.58 30.61
CA SER A 400 23.62 -4.91 31.21
C SER A 400 22.84 -5.89 30.33
N GLU A 401 22.96 -7.20 30.61
CA GLU A 401 22.21 -8.23 29.88
C GLU A 401 20.68 -8.15 30.09
N ASP A 402 20.24 -7.52 31.18
CA ASP A 402 18.82 -7.29 31.49
C ASP A 402 18.19 -6.15 30.68
N ASP A 403 18.97 -5.45 29.86
CA ASP A 403 18.52 -4.31 29.05
C ASP A 403 18.06 -4.73 27.62
N ASP A 404 18.27 -5.99 27.20
CA ASP A 404 17.87 -6.51 25.87
C ASP A 404 16.37 -6.81 25.82
N LYS A 405 15.56 -5.73 25.86
CA LYS A 405 14.11 -5.76 26.00
C LYS A 405 13.41 -5.25 24.73
N LEU A 406 12.36 -5.95 24.33
CA LEU A 406 11.40 -5.48 23.34
C LEU A 406 10.18 -4.87 24.06
N GLN A 407 9.92 -3.59 23.78
CA GLN A 407 8.74 -2.90 24.29
C GLN A 407 7.52 -3.21 23.39
N PHE A 408 6.50 -3.84 23.96
CA PHE A 408 5.18 -3.89 23.33
C PHE A 408 4.36 -2.68 23.70
N THR A 409 3.66 -2.12 22.72
CA THR A 409 2.70 -1.04 22.93
C THR A 409 1.42 -1.32 22.15
N VAL A 410 0.26 -1.18 22.79
CA VAL A 410 -1.06 -1.37 22.19
C VAL A 410 -1.90 -0.13 22.43
N VAL A 411 -2.47 0.40 21.37
CA VAL A 411 -3.43 1.51 21.39
C VAL A 411 -4.81 0.92 21.06
N LEU A 412 -5.76 1.10 21.99
CA LEU A 412 -7.17 0.79 21.79
C LEU A 412 -7.95 2.09 21.61
N GLU A 413 -8.78 2.16 20.58
CA GLU A 413 -9.64 3.32 20.30
C GLU A 413 -11.10 2.92 20.26
N SER A 414 -11.93 3.57 21.08
CA SER A 414 -13.38 3.34 21.12
C SER A 414 -14.14 4.65 20.94
N SER A 415 -15.18 4.69 20.10
CA SER A 415 -15.93 5.92 19.82
C SER A 415 -16.46 6.58 21.10
N LYS A 416 -16.34 7.91 21.21
CA LYS A 416 -16.92 8.71 22.31
C LYS A 416 -18.44 8.73 22.33
N THR A 417 -19.08 8.22 21.28
CA THR A 417 -20.52 7.92 21.33
C THR A 417 -20.86 6.83 22.35
N PHE A 418 -19.86 6.05 22.78
CA PHE A 418 -19.98 5.07 23.85
C PHE A 418 -19.30 5.55 25.14
N PRO A 419 -19.73 5.08 26.33
CA PRO A 419 -19.10 5.46 27.59
C PRO A 419 -17.67 4.93 27.72
N GLU A 420 -16.81 5.68 28.41
CA GLU A 420 -15.43 5.28 28.70
C GLU A 420 -15.36 3.91 29.42
N GLN A 421 -14.41 3.05 29.05
CA GLN A 421 -14.25 1.70 29.61
C GLN A 421 -12.93 1.51 30.36
N SER A 422 -12.92 0.53 31.27
CA SER A 422 -11.73 0.10 32.01
C SER A 422 -10.99 -1.03 31.28
N TRP A 423 -10.59 -0.76 30.04
CA TRP A 423 -9.94 -1.75 29.17
C TRP A 423 -8.74 -2.44 29.82
N GLU A 424 -8.57 -3.71 29.51
CA GLU A 424 -7.36 -4.50 29.73
C GLU A 424 -6.85 -5.01 28.38
N ALA A 425 -5.53 -5.03 28.19
CA ALA A 425 -4.88 -5.57 27.00
C ALA A 425 -3.74 -6.50 27.40
N GLN A 426 -3.51 -7.55 26.61
CA GLN A 426 -2.41 -8.49 26.78
C GLN A 426 -1.82 -8.85 25.43
N ILE A 427 -0.51 -9.09 25.43
CA ILE A 427 0.16 -9.79 24.34
C ILE A 427 0.08 -11.27 24.65
N TRP A 428 -0.47 -12.05 23.74
CA TRP A 428 -0.37 -13.50 23.75
C TRP A 428 0.76 -13.87 22.81
N HIS A 429 1.79 -14.58 23.26
CA HIS A 429 3.02 -14.79 22.47
C HIS A 429 3.73 -16.09 22.79
N ASN A 430 4.63 -16.54 21.91
CA ASN A 430 5.55 -17.67 22.15
C ASN A 430 7.04 -17.26 22.10
N ILE A 431 7.34 -16.02 22.50
CA ILE A 431 8.70 -15.44 22.47
C ILE A 431 9.68 -16.13 23.43
N THR A 432 9.27 -16.34 24.68
CA THR A 432 10.15 -16.88 25.74
C THR A 432 10.02 -18.39 25.93
N ASP A 433 8.90 -18.97 25.50
CA ASP A 433 8.60 -20.40 25.54
C ASP A 433 7.90 -20.80 24.22
N PRO A 434 8.15 -21.99 23.64
CA PRO A 434 7.42 -22.47 22.46
C PRO A 434 5.89 -22.51 22.66
N ASN A 435 5.44 -22.71 23.91
CA ASN A 435 4.03 -22.61 24.28
C ASN A 435 3.63 -21.14 24.44
N TRP A 436 2.42 -20.82 23.98
CA TRP A 436 1.94 -19.45 24.08
C TRP A 436 1.60 -19.07 25.53
N SER A 437 2.07 -17.90 25.95
CA SER A 437 1.83 -17.31 27.26
C SER A 437 1.27 -15.88 27.15
N ALA A 438 0.66 -15.39 28.23
CA ALA A 438 0.22 -14.01 28.32
C ALA A 438 1.30 -13.13 28.93
N LEU A 439 1.53 -11.98 28.31
CA LEU A 439 2.19 -10.82 28.87
C LEU A 439 1.13 -9.74 29.13
N PRO A 440 0.70 -9.55 30.40
CA PRO A 440 -0.24 -8.50 30.74
C PRO A 440 0.35 -7.11 30.50
N LEU A 441 -0.35 -6.25 29.76
CA LEU A 441 0.10 -4.89 29.50
C LEU A 441 -0.41 -3.92 30.56
N LYS A 442 0.42 -2.95 30.95
CA LYS A 442 0.05 -1.90 31.90
C LYS A 442 -0.53 -0.70 31.17
N LYS A 443 -1.66 -0.17 31.64
CA LYS A 443 -2.24 1.07 31.13
C LYS A 443 -1.30 2.24 31.43
N CYS A 444 -0.95 3.02 30.40
CA CYS A 444 -0.15 4.24 30.55
C CYS A 444 -0.99 5.36 31.18
N ARG A 445 -0.38 6.20 32.02
CA ARG A 445 -1.09 7.21 32.84
C ARG A 445 -1.61 8.42 32.04
N ASP A 446 -1.06 8.67 30.85
CA ASP A 446 -1.47 9.69 29.87
C ASP A 446 -1.31 9.11 28.45
N SER A 447 -1.91 9.71 27.41
CA SER A 447 -1.81 9.28 26.00
C SER A 447 -0.37 9.41 25.49
N SER A 448 0.49 8.47 25.89
CA SER A 448 1.95 8.52 25.80
C SER A 448 2.51 8.48 24.37
N ILE A 449 1.67 8.21 23.37
CA ILE A 449 2.08 8.20 21.96
C ILE A 449 1.35 9.33 21.23
N PRO A 450 2.05 10.37 20.75
CA PRO A 450 1.42 11.44 19.99
C PRO A 450 0.76 10.87 18.72
N LEU A 451 -0.52 11.14 18.54
CA LEU A 451 -1.23 10.92 17.27
C LEU A 451 -1.03 12.16 16.40
N VAL A 452 -0.21 12.02 15.37
CA VAL A 452 0.21 13.17 14.56
C VAL A 452 -0.69 13.41 13.34
N THR A 453 -1.60 12.48 13.01
CA THR A 453 -2.59 12.63 11.94
C THR A 453 -4.04 12.62 12.45
N GLY A 454 -4.90 13.42 11.81
CA GLY A 454 -6.35 13.44 12.08
C GLY A 454 -6.80 14.07 13.41
N ASN A 455 -8.12 14.14 13.58
CA ASN A 455 -8.81 14.61 14.80
C ASN A 455 -9.39 13.43 15.61
N ALA A 456 -8.77 12.25 15.56
CA ALA A 456 -9.31 11.06 16.23
C ALA A 456 -9.51 11.29 17.75
N GLU A 457 -8.68 12.13 18.38
CA GLU A 457 -8.85 12.51 19.79
C GLU A 457 -10.16 13.26 20.07
N GLU A 458 -10.79 13.89 19.09
CA GLU A 458 -12.12 14.51 19.26
C GLU A 458 -13.23 13.46 19.25
N THR A 459 -13.05 12.37 18.50
CA THR A 459 -14.12 11.40 18.16
C THR A 459 -14.03 10.10 18.96
N TYR A 460 -12.83 9.71 19.43
CA TYR A 460 -12.56 8.44 20.11
C TYR A 460 -11.96 8.65 21.51
N HIS A 461 -12.27 7.75 22.44
CA HIS A 461 -11.46 7.51 23.63
C HIS A 461 -10.28 6.63 23.23
N ARG A 462 -9.06 7.05 23.59
CA ARG A 462 -7.81 6.38 23.22
C ARG A 462 -7.09 5.90 24.48
N TYR A 463 -6.73 4.62 24.51
CA TYR A 463 -6.10 3.97 25.65
C TYR A 463 -4.79 3.32 25.22
N THR A 464 -3.69 3.69 25.86
CA THR A 464 -2.36 3.14 25.56
C THR A 464 -1.94 2.16 26.65
N PHE A 465 -1.46 1.00 26.24
CA PHE A 465 -0.96 -0.07 27.09
C PHE A 465 0.43 -0.44 26.67
N SER A 466 1.33 -0.69 27.62
CA SER A 466 2.70 -1.10 27.28
C SER A 466 3.32 -2.00 28.33
N GLU A 467 4.21 -2.89 27.90
CA GLU A 467 5.06 -3.70 28.77
C GLU A 467 6.27 -4.22 27.97
N ALA A 468 7.39 -4.41 28.65
CA ALA A 468 8.60 -4.94 28.05
C ALA A 468 8.70 -6.46 28.21
N ILE A 469 9.30 -7.13 27.22
CA ILE A 469 9.72 -8.53 27.33
C ILE A 469 11.21 -8.66 27.04
N ILE A 470 11.90 -9.51 27.80
CA ILE A 470 13.31 -9.82 27.55
C ILE A 470 13.39 -10.75 26.34
N LEU A 471 14.24 -10.41 25.37
CA LEU A 471 14.46 -11.25 24.20
C LEU A 471 15.35 -12.46 24.56
N PRO A 472 15.08 -13.65 23.99
CA PRO A 472 15.92 -14.84 24.19
C PRO A 472 17.37 -14.60 23.77
N GLU A 473 18.36 -15.29 24.37
CA GLU A 473 19.77 -15.06 24.00
C GLU A 473 20.09 -15.49 22.55
N ASN A 474 19.54 -16.63 22.14
CA ASN A 474 19.68 -17.16 20.79
C ASN A 474 18.85 -16.36 19.79
N GLY A 475 19.36 -16.25 18.55
CA GLY A 475 18.55 -15.76 17.44
C GLY A 475 17.35 -16.67 17.21
N GLY A 476 16.23 -16.10 16.79
CA GLY A 476 14.99 -16.85 16.73
C GLY A 476 13.82 -16.11 16.10
N TYR A 477 12.73 -16.87 16.02
CA TYR A 477 11.46 -16.47 15.45
C TYR A 477 10.34 -16.74 16.45
N ALA A 478 9.46 -15.76 16.61
CA ALA A 478 8.29 -15.88 17.46
C ALA A 478 7.07 -15.22 16.80
N LYS A 479 5.89 -15.56 17.30
CA LYS A 479 4.62 -14.95 16.95
C LYS A 479 3.97 -14.35 18.19
N PHE A 480 3.15 -13.35 17.96
CA PHE A 480 2.29 -12.79 18.98
C PHE A 480 0.96 -12.31 18.40
N THR A 481 -0.03 -12.17 19.26
CA THR A 481 -1.30 -11.53 18.95
C THR A 481 -1.74 -10.65 20.12
N VAL A 482 -2.67 -9.74 19.87
CA VAL A 482 -3.24 -8.86 20.90
C VAL A 482 -4.59 -9.41 21.31
N ARG A 483 -4.82 -9.53 22.61
CA ARG A 483 -6.16 -9.75 23.17
C ARG A 483 -6.53 -8.65 24.14
N TYR A 484 -7.82 -8.29 24.18
CA TYR A 484 -8.32 -7.18 24.97
C TYR A 484 -9.73 -7.45 25.50
N ARG A 485 -10.11 -6.76 26.58
CA ARG A 485 -11.44 -6.85 27.19
C ARG A 485 -11.77 -5.58 27.97
N THR A 486 -13.05 -5.35 28.22
CA THR A 486 -13.57 -4.11 28.85
C THR A 486 -13.59 -4.16 30.39
N SER A 487 -13.46 -5.34 31.00
CA SER A 487 -13.36 -5.55 32.45
C SER A 487 -12.76 -6.93 32.78
N PRO A 488 -12.31 -7.18 34.03
CA PRO A 488 -11.81 -8.49 34.47
C PRO A 488 -12.79 -9.67 34.27
N ASP A 489 -14.09 -9.39 34.32
CA ASP A 489 -15.17 -10.38 34.20
C ASP A 489 -15.64 -10.57 32.74
N ALA A 490 -15.17 -9.74 31.81
CA ALA A 490 -15.50 -9.83 30.39
C ALA A 490 -14.64 -10.88 29.66
N GLU A 491 -15.20 -11.49 28.62
CA GLU A 491 -14.47 -12.43 27.75
C GLU A 491 -13.40 -11.71 26.93
N TRP A 492 -12.23 -12.34 26.81
CA TRP A 492 -11.15 -11.86 25.95
C TRP A 492 -11.58 -11.86 24.48
N GLN A 493 -11.40 -10.72 23.82
CA GLN A 493 -11.47 -10.60 22.38
C GLN A 493 -10.06 -10.68 21.80
N TRP A 494 -9.92 -11.30 20.63
CA TRP A 494 -8.65 -11.47 19.95
C TRP A 494 -8.61 -10.61 18.68
N ALA A 495 -7.59 -9.77 18.55
CA ALA A 495 -7.49 -8.84 17.43
C ALA A 495 -7.47 -9.56 16.07
N ASN A 496 -6.75 -10.67 15.97
CA ASN A 496 -6.65 -11.51 14.77
C ASN A 496 -7.92 -12.31 14.42
N GLN A 497 -8.88 -12.41 15.34
CA GLN A 497 -10.19 -13.02 15.08
C GLN A 497 -11.24 -11.97 14.75
N ARG A 498 -11.05 -10.73 15.21
CA ARG A 498 -12.02 -9.64 15.06
C ARG A 498 -11.76 -8.79 13.83
N TYR A 499 -10.49 -8.59 13.49
CA TYR A 499 -10.05 -7.81 12.35
C TYR A 499 -9.41 -8.73 11.31
N PRO A 500 -9.43 -8.35 10.02
CA PRO A 500 -8.75 -9.09 8.95
C PRO A 500 -7.22 -8.91 9.04
N VAL A 501 -6.63 -9.23 10.19
CA VAL A 501 -5.21 -9.08 10.48
C VAL A 501 -4.67 -10.42 11.02
N ASN A 502 -3.50 -10.82 10.55
CA ASN A 502 -2.83 -12.01 11.04
C ASN A 502 -2.06 -11.73 12.35
N ASP A 503 -1.50 -12.77 12.96
CA ASP A 503 -0.54 -12.62 14.05
C ASP A 503 0.67 -11.75 13.62
N GLY A 504 1.24 -11.01 14.56
CA GLY A 504 2.53 -10.37 14.36
C GLY A 504 3.65 -11.41 14.41
N GLU A 505 4.65 -11.24 13.56
CA GLU A 505 5.82 -12.11 13.45
C GLU A 505 7.07 -11.35 13.88
N LEU A 506 7.83 -11.90 14.82
CA LEU A 506 9.06 -11.32 15.33
C LEU A 506 10.24 -12.18 14.90
N VAL A 507 11.27 -11.52 14.40
CA VAL A 507 12.57 -12.14 14.11
C VAL A 507 13.63 -11.34 14.83
N PHE A 508 14.52 -12.02 15.54
CA PHE A 508 15.61 -11.38 16.27
C PHE A 508 16.91 -12.16 16.08
N ALA A 509 18.01 -11.43 15.87
CA ALA A 509 19.34 -11.99 15.71
C ALA A 509 19.93 -12.48 17.04
N PHE A 510 21.09 -13.14 17.00
CA PHE A 510 21.82 -13.56 18.22
C PHE A 510 22.29 -12.37 19.06
N ARG A 511 22.26 -12.51 20.39
CA ARG A 511 22.76 -11.47 21.33
C ARG A 511 24.26 -11.19 21.21
N LYS A 512 25.07 -12.14 20.76
CA LYS A 512 26.48 -11.91 20.40
C LYS A 512 26.68 -12.44 18.99
N SER A 513 26.67 -11.53 18.03
CA SER A 513 26.86 -11.88 16.63
C SER A 513 28.32 -12.30 16.40
N LYS A 514 28.55 -13.49 15.82
CA LYS A 514 29.89 -13.95 15.40
C LYS A 514 30.52 -13.05 14.31
N TYR A 515 29.74 -12.13 13.73
CA TYR A 515 30.16 -11.22 12.66
C TYR A 515 30.60 -9.84 13.16
N ASN A 516 30.44 -9.55 14.46
CA ASN A 516 30.81 -8.26 15.07
C ASN A 516 32.27 -8.20 15.56
N ASP A 517 32.99 -9.33 15.57
CA ASP A 517 34.40 -9.42 15.94
C ASP A 517 35.27 -9.64 14.67
N PRO A 518 36.14 -8.69 14.29
CA PRO A 518 37.02 -8.84 13.14
C PRO A 518 37.98 -10.03 13.26
N SER A 519 38.32 -10.46 14.48
CA SER A 519 39.26 -11.56 14.72
C SER A 519 38.65 -12.94 14.46
N THR A 520 37.32 -13.07 14.44
CA THR A 520 36.61 -14.31 14.08
C THR A 520 36.32 -14.45 12.59
N LEU A 521 36.51 -13.38 11.81
CA LEU A 521 36.38 -13.37 10.35
C LEU A 521 37.70 -13.71 9.62
N GLU A 522 38.83 -13.72 10.33
CA GLU A 522 40.10 -14.21 9.79
C GLU A 522 40.11 -15.75 9.77
N LEU A 523 39.90 -16.31 8.58
CA LEU A 523 40.22 -17.68 8.19
C LEU A 523 39.65 -18.76 9.13
N SER A 524 38.36 -19.07 8.96
CA SER A 524 37.89 -20.39 9.35
C SER A 524 38.67 -21.44 8.53
N SER A 525 39.16 -22.49 9.18
CA SER A 525 39.81 -23.65 8.53
C SER A 525 38.83 -24.49 7.68
N ILE A 526 37.60 -23.99 7.50
CA ILE A 526 36.48 -24.63 6.83
C ILE A 526 36.52 -24.19 5.36
N ALA A 527 36.39 -25.15 4.43
CA ALA A 527 36.36 -24.83 3.01
C ALA A 527 35.16 -23.92 2.69
N ALA A 528 35.32 -22.89 1.86
CA ALA A 528 34.28 -21.88 1.55
C ALA A 528 32.91 -22.50 1.18
N LYS A 529 32.92 -23.62 0.45
CA LYS A 529 31.71 -24.37 0.09
C LYS A 529 30.98 -24.98 1.30
N GLN A 530 31.72 -25.47 2.29
CA GLN A 530 31.15 -26.00 3.54
C GLN A 530 30.57 -24.89 4.43
N GLU A 531 31.15 -23.69 4.38
CA GLU A 531 30.61 -22.52 5.08
C GLU A 531 29.29 -22.05 4.48
N LEU A 532 29.22 -21.90 3.15
CA LEU A 532 28.00 -21.52 2.44
C LEU A 532 26.88 -22.56 2.61
N ALA A 533 27.22 -23.86 2.68
CA ALA A 533 26.26 -24.95 2.87
C ALA A 533 25.49 -24.88 4.21
N GLN A 534 25.90 -24.03 5.16
CA GLN A 534 25.13 -23.77 6.39
C GLN A 534 23.87 -22.91 6.14
N TYR A 535 23.83 -22.22 5.00
CA TYR A 535 22.74 -21.32 4.62
C TYR A 535 21.91 -21.83 3.44
N ILE A 536 22.42 -22.82 2.72
CA ILE A 536 21.80 -23.41 1.53
C ILE A 536 21.85 -24.94 1.64
N ASP A 537 20.69 -25.55 1.89
CA ASP A 537 20.51 -26.99 1.96
C ASP A 537 20.66 -27.61 0.55
N GLY A 538 21.41 -28.70 0.46
CA GLY A 538 21.63 -29.39 -0.81
C GLY A 538 22.46 -28.59 -1.82
N LEU A 539 23.41 -27.75 -1.33
CA LEU A 539 24.32 -26.97 -2.18
C LEU A 539 24.99 -27.85 -3.25
N SER A 540 24.81 -27.51 -4.52
CA SER A 540 25.24 -28.35 -5.64
C SER A 540 26.75 -28.61 -5.68
N SER A 541 27.14 -29.86 -5.97
CA SER A 541 28.54 -30.26 -6.15
C SER A 541 29.18 -29.64 -7.40
N GLU A 542 28.39 -29.26 -8.40
CA GLU A 542 28.84 -28.67 -9.68
C GLU A 542 29.36 -27.22 -9.56
N LEU A 543 29.04 -26.53 -8.46
CA LEU A 543 29.39 -25.12 -8.27
C LEU A 543 30.74 -24.95 -7.59
N GLU A 544 31.54 -24.02 -8.10
CA GLU A 544 32.75 -23.50 -7.46
C GLU A 544 32.35 -22.38 -6.50
N VAL A 545 32.85 -22.42 -5.25
CA VAL A 545 32.56 -21.42 -4.22
C VAL A 545 33.87 -20.89 -3.67
N GLU A 546 34.03 -19.58 -3.72
CA GLU A 546 35.22 -18.88 -3.25
C GLU A 546 34.83 -17.80 -2.24
N SER A 547 35.52 -17.75 -1.10
CA SER A 547 35.30 -16.69 -0.09
C SER A 547 35.93 -15.38 -0.54
N ARG A 548 35.28 -14.26 -0.21
CA ARG A 548 35.72 -12.90 -0.52
C ARG A 548 35.70 -12.04 0.74
N LYS A 549 36.66 -11.13 0.83
CA LYS A 549 36.65 -10.12 1.90
C LYS A 549 35.58 -9.07 1.59
N SER A 550 34.60 -8.94 2.48
CA SER A 550 33.57 -7.90 2.36
C SER A 550 34.12 -6.51 2.70
N GLU A 551 33.67 -5.51 1.93
CA GLU A 551 33.88 -4.08 2.22
C GLU A 551 32.71 -3.48 3.01
N ALA A 552 31.68 -4.27 3.32
CA ALA A 552 30.59 -3.91 4.23
C ALA A 552 30.79 -4.64 5.56
N PRO A 553 31.31 -3.97 6.62
CA PRO A 553 31.55 -4.60 7.91
C PRO A 553 30.29 -5.30 8.46
N GLY A 554 30.45 -6.49 9.06
CA GLY A 554 29.34 -7.29 9.58
C GLY A 554 28.75 -8.31 8.59
N SER A 555 29.36 -8.50 7.42
CA SER A 555 28.93 -9.50 6.43
C SER A 555 30.01 -10.50 6.05
N ILE A 556 29.58 -11.72 5.68
CA ILE A 556 30.40 -12.69 4.94
C ILE A 556 29.96 -12.68 3.48
N LEU A 557 30.91 -12.80 2.55
CA LEU A 557 30.71 -12.71 1.12
C LEU A 557 31.37 -13.90 0.39
N TRP A 558 30.66 -14.45 -0.60
CA TRP A 558 31.15 -15.50 -1.48
C TRP A 558 30.91 -15.16 -2.95
N ASN A 559 31.84 -15.61 -3.80
CA ASN A 559 31.67 -15.69 -5.23
C ASN A 559 31.38 -17.15 -5.62
N ILE A 560 30.28 -17.37 -6.32
CA ILE A 560 29.80 -18.67 -6.78
C ILE A 560 29.88 -18.67 -8.30
N SER A 561 30.51 -19.69 -8.88
CA SER A 561 30.64 -19.78 -10.34
C SER A 561 30.43 -21.20 -10.86
N GLY A 562 30.11 -21.29 -12.15
CA GLY A 562 29.98 -22.53 -12.88
C GLY A 562 30.13 -22.28 -14.38
N THR A 563 30.25 -23.35 -15.16
CA THR A 563 30.40 -23.25 -16.63
C THR A 563 29.06 -23.30 -17.33
N THR A 564 28.96 -22.60 -18.46
CA THR A 564 27.81 -22.63 -19.39
C THR A 564 28.31 -22.88 -20.81
N ASP A 565 27.55 -23.66 -21.58
CA ASP A 565 27.95 -24.12 -22.92
C ASP A 565 28.09 -22.95 -23.90
N ALA A 566 28.85 -23.16 -24.98
CA ALA A 566 29.03 -22.18 -26.04
C ALA A 566 27.74 -22.00 -26.87
N ALA A 567 27.54 -20.82 -27.44
CA ALA A 567 26.54 -20.58 -28.48
C ALA A 567 26.88 -21.33 -29.77
N THR A 568 25.85 -21.83 -30.44
CA THR A 568 25.90 -22.37 -31.81
C THR A 568 25.43 -21.31 -32.81
N GLU A 569 25.50 -21.58 -34.13
CA GLU A 569 25.31 -20.56 -35.18
C GLU A 569 24.04 -19.70 -35.06
N ASN A 570 22.97 -20.13 -34.37
CA ASN A 570 21.77 -19.31 -34.14
C ASN A 570 21.17 -19.43 -32.72
N GLU A 571 21.81 -20.18 -31.82
CA GLU A 571 21.25 -20.47 -30.50
C GLU A 571 22.27 -20.24 -29.39
N SER A 572 21.87 -19.55 -28.32
CA SER A 572 22.70 -19.41 -27.12
C SER A 572 22.93 -20.75 -26.43
N GLY A 573 24.09 -20.92 -25.81
CA GLY A 573 24.27 -21.97 -24.81
C GLY A 573 23.46 -21.63 -23.56
N ILE A 574 22.56 -22.51 -23.13
CA ILE A 574 21.75 -22.30 -21.93
C ILE A 574 22.03 -23.43 -20.95
N LYS A 575 22.42 -23.07 -19.73
CA LYS A 575 22.59 -24.03 -18.64
C LYS A 575 21.79 -23.62 -17.41
N ARG A 576 21.10 -24.60 -16.83
CA ARG A 576 20.41 -24.47 -15.54
C ARG A 576 21.17 -25.29 -14.52
N THR A 577 21.67 -24.63 -13.49
CA THR A 577 22.38 -25.28 -12.40
C THR A 577 21.64 -25.03 -11.10
N MET A 578 21.34 -26.09 -10.37
CA MET A 578 20.73 -25.99 -9.05
C MET A 578 21.72 -25.33 -8.08
N LEU A 579 21.31 -24.29 -7.37
CA LEU A 579 22.09 -23.75 -6.26
C LEU A 579 21.79 -24.55 -4.98
N GLY A 580 20.51 -24.73 -4.66
CA GLY A 580 20.03 -25.43 -3.47
C GLY A 580 18.86 -24.69 -2.81
N LYS A 581 18.39 -25.18 -1.66
CA LYS A 581 17.26 -24.59 -0.94
C LYS A 581 17.74 -23.66 0.17
N PRO A 582 17.28 -22.41 0.26
CA PRO A 582 17.63 -21.54 1.39
C PRO A 582 17.18 -22.17 2.72
N SER A 583 18.12 -22.43 3.63
CA SER A 583 17.82 -23.09 4.90
C SER A 583 17.11 -22.12 5.84
N ALA A 584 16.24 -22.65 6.71
CA ALA A 584 15.53 -21.89 7.75
C ALA A 584 14.72 -20.67 7.21
N LEU A 585 14.25 -20.74 5.97
CA LEU A 585 13.52 -19.66 5.30
C LEU A 585 12.21 -19.28 6.03
N LEU A 586 12.06 -17.99 6.35
CA LEU A 586 10.84 -17.43 6.90
C LEU A 586 10.09 -16.57 5.89
N ARG A 587 10.78 -15.58 5.31
CA ARG A 587 10.26 -14.68 4.26
C ARG A 587 11.29 -14.53 3.15
N ASN A 588 10.82 -14.33 1.93
CA ASN A 588 11.68 -14.02 0.80
C ASN A 588 11.22 -12.76 0.08
N PHE A 589 12.19 -12.08 -0.51
CA PHE A 589 12.04 -10.92 -1.38
C PHE A 589 12.89 -11.16 -2.63
N SER A 590 12.41 -10.77 -3.80
CA SER A 590 13.18 -10.80 -5.04
C SER A 590 12.84 -9.63 -5.94
N LEU A 591 13.85 -9.09 -6.62
CA LEU A 591 13.63 -8.19 -7.77
C LEU A 591 13.60 -9.02 -9.03
N VAL A 592 12.43 -9.10 -9.64
CA VAL A 592 12.18 -9.90 -10.83
C VAL A 592 11.99 -9.05 -12.06
N ARG A 593 12.33 -9.61 -13.21
CA ARG A 593 12.07 -9.06 -14.54
C ARG A 593 10.61 -9.30 -14.89
N VAL A 594 9.70 -8.48 -14.35
CA VAL A 594 8.25 -8.57 -14.65
C VAL A 594 8.00 -8.50 -16.16
N TRP A 595 8.87 -7.76 -16.84
CA TRP A 595 9.07 -7.81 -18.28
C TRP A 595 10.52 -7.40 -18.59
N SER A 596 10.97 -7.49 -19.84
CA SER A 596 12.34 -7.19 -20.25
C SER A 596 12.88 -5.81 -19.83
N PRO A 597 12.11 -4.70 -19.89
CA PRO A 597 12.59 -3.37 -19.51
C PRO A 597 12.51 -3.06 -18.01
N TRP A 598 11.67 -3.78 -17.25
CA TRP A 598 11.24 -3.38 -15.91
C TRP A 598 11.50 -4.42 -14.85
N LEU A 599 11.88 -3.95 -13.66
CA LEU A 599 11.95 -4.76 -12.45
C LEU A 599 10.70 -4.52 -11.59
N ALA A 600 10.29 -5.55 -10.87
CA ALA A 600 9.27 -5.44 -9.84
C ALA A 600 9.60 -6.36 -8.65
N PRO A 601 9.14 -6.01 -7.44
CA PRO A 601 9.27 -6.88 -6.27
C PRO A 601 8.38 -8.13 -6.37
N ARG A 602 8.88 -9.25 -5.86
CA ARG A 602 8.11 -10.44 -5.49
C ARG A 602 8.44 -10.82 -4.07
N HIS A 603 7.42 -11.24 -3.33
CA HIS A 603 7.57 -11.66 -1.95
C HIS A 603 6.97 -13.05 -1.76
N GLY A 604 7.46 -13.73 -0.73
CA GLY A 604 6.96 -15.04 -0.37
C GLY A 604 7.26 -15.37 1.08
N LYS A 605 6.69 -16.49 1.54
CA LYS A 605 6.87 -16.99 2.91
C LYS A 605 7.93 -18.09 2.93
N LYS A 606 7.58 -19.26 3.46
CA LYS A 606 8.47 -20.42 3.65
C LYS A 606 8.78 -21.20 2.36
N GLU A 607 7.99 -20.98 1.31
CA GLU A 607 8.25 -21.55 -0.03
C GLU A 607 8.74 -20.44 -0.95
N PHE A 608 9.91 -20.66 -1.54
CA PHE A 608 10.44 -19.78 -2.57
C PHE A 608 9.89 -20.18 -3.93
N ARG A 609 9.07 -19.34 -4.54
CA ARG A 609 8.54 -19.55 -5.88
C ARG A 609 8.62 -18.27 -6.67
N LEU A 610 9.14 -18.37 -7.89
CA LEU A 610 9.23 -17.29 -8.85
C LEU A 610 8.52 -17.70 -10.14
N THR A 611 7.71 -16.78 -10.65
CA THR A 611 7.11 -16.88 -11.98
C THR A 611 8.00 -16.26 -13.06
N GLU A 612 8.84 -15.29 -12.68
CA GLU A 612 9.72 -14.54 -13.57
C GLU A 612 11.21 -14.70 -13.17
N ASP A 613 12.10 -14.30 -14.07
CA ASP A 613 13.54 -14.30 -13.82
C ASP A 613 13.93 -13.24 -12.78
N ALA A 614 14.59 -13.63 -11.70
CA ALA A 614 15.10 -12.71 -10.68
C ALA A 614 16.57 -12.34 -10.89
N ILE A 615 16.92 -11.11 -10.51
CA ILE A 615 18.31 -10.62 -10.53
C ILE A 615 18.92 -10.52 -9.12
N LEU A 616 18.07 -10.28 -8.14
CA LEU A 616 18.41 -10.14 -6.72
C LEU A 616 17.38 -10.95 -5.95
N CYS A 617 17.85 -11.85 -5.08
CA CYS A 617 17.01 -12.61 -4.15
C CYS A 617 17.50 -12.39 -2.73
N SER A 618 16.58 -12.29 -1.79
CA SER A 618 16.88 -12.15 -0.38
C SER A 618 15.99 -13.06 0.45
N PHE A 619 16.59 -13.72 1.43
CA PHE A 619 15.95 -14.72 2.27
C PHE A 619 16.14 -14.34 3.74
N LEU A 620 15.06 -13.92 4.39
CA LEU A 620 15.03 -13.73 5.83
C LEU A 620 14.88 -15.10 6.48
N ARG A 621 15.87 -15.44 7.31
CA ARG A 621 15.90 -16.71 8.04
C ARG A 621 15.28 -16.57 9.42
N SER A 622 14.86 -17.70 9.99
CA SER A 622 14.29 -17.74 11.34
C SER A 622 15.30 -17.41 12.45
N ASP A 623 16.59 -17.32 12.15
CA ASP A 623 17.66 -16.92 13.07
C ASP A 623 18.00 -15.42 13.00
N GLY A 624 17.26 -14.64 12.20
CA GLY A 624 17.46 -13.21 12.01
C GLY A 624 18.52 -12.82 10.98
N LEU A 625 19.11 -13.79 10.27
CA LEU A 625 20.08 -13.50 9.22
C LEU A 625 19.40 -13.31 7.86
N HIS A 626 20.00 -12.43 7.06
CA HIS A 626 19.60 -12.14 5.70
C HIS A 626 20.61 -12.77 4.73
N LEU A 627 20.19 -13.77 3.95
CA LEU A 627 20.96 -14.29 2.82
C LEU A 627 20.56 -13.53 1.56
N VAL A 628 21.48 -12.78 0.97
CA VAL A 628 21.29 -12.02 -0.27
C VAL A 628 22.09 -12.66 -1.40
N LEU A 629 21.44 -12.88 -2.55
CA LEU A 629 22.03 -13.40 -3.77
C LEU A 629 21.88 -12.38 -4.90
N LEU A 630 22.95 -12.13 -5.64
CA LEU A 630 22.98 -11.24 -6.81
C LEU A 630 23.54 -11.99 -8.02
N ALA A 631 22.78 -12.03 -9.11
CA ALA A 631 23.21 -12.66 -10.35
C ALA A 631 23.98 -11.67 -11.24
N ILE A 632 25.26 -11.95 -11.49
CA ILE A 632 26.13 -11.07 -12.29
C ILE A 632 25.91 -11.36 -13.77
N SER A 633 25.59 -10.32 -14.54
CA SER A 633 25.26 -10.43 -15.96
C SER A 633 26.12 -9.49 -16.82
N GLY A 634 26.24 -9.80 -18.11
CA GLY A 634 27.00 -9.00 -19.08
C GLY A 634 28.51 -9.18 -19.02
N THR A 635 29.02 -9.92 -18.03
CA THR A 635 30.44 -10.29 -17.99
C THR A 635 30.68 -11.50 -18.90
N SER A 636 31.63 -11.38 -19.84
CA SER A 636 31.89 -12.40 -20.87
C SER A 636 30.62 -12.82 -21.64
N ASP A 637 29.75 -11.86 -21.96
CA ASP A 637 28.49 -12.07 -22.71
C ASP A 637 27.57 -13.17 -22.14
N VAL A 638 27.63 -13.36 -20.81
CA VAL A 638 26.73 -14.26 -20.09
C VAL A 638 25.64 -13.46 -19.37
N LEU A 639 24.38 -13.80 -19.64
CA LEU A 639 23.22 -13.37 -18.85
C LEU A 639 22.94 -14.41 -17.76
N THR A 640 23.00 -14.01 -16.50
CA THR A 640 22.73 -14.87 -15.34
C THR A 640 21.49 -14.36 -14.59
N VAL A 641 20.55 -15.26 -14.31
CA VAL A 641 19.33 -14.95 -13.54
C VAL A 641 18.97 -16.10 -12.60
N PHE A 642 18.14 -15.84 -11.61
CA PHE A 642 17.58 -16.85 -10.71
C PHE A 642 16.16 -17.24 -11.12
N ARG A 643 15.85 -18.53 -10.95
CA ARG A 643 14.50 -19.12 -10.98
C ARG A 643 14.29 -19.97 -9.75
N SER A 644 13.07 -20.49 -9.57
CA SER A 644 12.77 -21.49 -8.54
C SER A 644 12.38 -22.83 -9.17
N SER A 645 12.67 -23.92 -8.47
CA SER A 645 12.05 -25.23 -8.73
C SER A 645 10.68 -25.37 -8.06
N ASP A 646 9.95 -26.45 -8.38
CA ASP A 646 8.68 -26.80 -7.71
C ASP A 646 8.83 -27.13 -6.21
N LYS A 647 10.05 -27.41 -5.75
CA LYS A 647 10.36 -27.73 -4.34
C LYS A 647 10.92 -26.53 -3.56
N GLY A 648 10.99 -25.38 -4.21
CA GLY A 648 11.47 -24.12 -3.66
C GLY A 648 12.98 -23.99 -3.56
N GLU A 649 13.72 -24.71 -4.41
CA GLU A 649 15.17 -24.51 -4.54
C GLU A 649 15.48 -23.37 -5.50
N VAL A 650 16.58 -22.65 -5.26
CA VAL A 650 17.09 -21.61 -6.16
C VAL A 650 17.81 -22.29 -7.33
N VAL A 651 17.42 -21.92 -8.55
CA VAL A 651 18.01 -22.40 -9.80
C VAL A 651 18.71 -21.22 -10.48
N ILE A 652 20.00 -21.37 -10.77
CA ILE A 652 20.76 -20.41 -11.58
C ILE A 652 20.54 -20.77 -13.05
N GLN A 653 20.05 -19.82 -13.84
CA GLN A 653 19.96 -19.95 -15.28
C GLN A 653 20.96 -19.01 -15.93
N ALA A 654 21.90 -19.57 -16.69
CA ALA A 654 22.90 -18.84 -17.46
C ALA A 654 22.63 -19.00 -18.96
N ARG A 655 22.63 -17.89 -19.70
CA ARG A 655 22.59 -17.83 -21.17
C ARG A 655 23.92 -17.25 -21.65
N ASN A 656 24.64 -18.02 -22.44
CA ASN A 656 25.92 -17.65 -23.03
C ASN A 656 25.75 -17.32 -24.53
N ASP A 657 26.10 -16.10 -24.90
CA ASP A 657 26.09 -15.63 -26.29
C ASP A 657 27.49 -15.68 -26.95
N ASN A 658 28.50 -16.20 -26.25
CA ASN A 658 29.83 -16.44 -26.80
C ASN A 658 29.96 -17.77 -27.53
N ARG A 659 30.81 -17.80 -28.56
CA ARG A 659 31.18 -19.02 -29.32
C ARG A 659 32.09 -19.98 -28.55
N GLU A 660 32.54 -19.57 -27.36
CA GLU A 660 33.34 -20.36 -26.45
C GLU A 660 32.57 -20.60 -25.15
N GLN A 661 32.96 -21.66 -24.42
CA GLN A 661 32.42 -21.92 -23.10
C GLN A 661 32.77 -20.77 -22.15
N ALA A 662 31.80 -20.28 -21.38
CA ALA A 662 32.00 -19.17 -20.46
C ALA A 662 31.65 -19.58 -19.02
N LYS A 663 32.10 -18.78 -18.05
CA LYS A 663 31.68 -18.91 -16.64
C LYS A 663 30.57 -17.94 -16.32
N PHE A 664 29.50 -18.41 -15.66
CA PHE A 664 28.55 -17.53 -14.99
C PHE A 664 29.03 -17.22 -13.57
N GLN A 665 28.57 -16.11 -13.00
CA GLN A 665 28.94 -15.66 -11.65
C GLN A 665 27.70 -15.22 -10.86
N VAL A 666 27.68 -15.60 -9.59
CA VAL A 666 26.69 -15.23 -8.60
C VAL A 666 27.41 -14.81 -7.33
N LEU A 667 27.00 -13.68 -6.75
CA LEU A 667 27.48 -13.25 -5.44
C LEU A 667 26.47 -13.62 -4.36
N ALA A 668 26.96 -14.09 -3.23
CA ALA A 668 26.14 -14.38 -2.06
C ALA A 668 26.71 -13.67 -0.83
N SER A 669 25.85 -13.09 0.00
CA SER A 669 26.26 -12.49 1.26
C SER A 669 25.28 -12.82 2.38
N VAL A 670 25.80 -12.94 3.60
CA VAL A 670 25.00 -13.10 4.83
C VAL A 670 25.38 -12.03 5.84
N ALA A 671 24.37 -11.37 6.43
CA ALA A 671 24.52 -10.43 7.54
C ALA A 671 23.27 -10.42 8.45
N ASP A 672 23.35 -9.73 9.58
CA ASP A 672 22.22 -9.45 10.49
C ASP A 672 21.34 -8.27 10.02
N ASP A 673 21.81 -7.50 9.04
CA ASP A 673 21.09 -6.42 8.38
C ASP A 673 21.04 -6.62 6.85
N PHE A 674 19.87 -6.41 6.27
CA PHE A 674 19.65 -6.57 4.84
C PHE A 674 20.50 -5.60 3.99
N GLU A 675 20.66 -4.35 4.43
CA GLU A 675 21.44 -3.35 3.69
C GLU A 675 22.92 -3.67 3.71
N VAL A 676 23.44 -4.17 4.83
CA VAL A 676 24.82 -4.63 4.96
C VAL A 676 25.09 -5.79 4.01
N ALA A 677 24.22 -6.82 3.98
CA ALA A 677 24.36 -7.96 3.05
C ALA A 677 24.24 -7.53 1.58
N THR A 678 23.31 -6.62 1.26
CA THR A 678 23.14 -6.09 -0.11
C THR A 678 24.35 -5.25 -0.52
N SER A 679 24.85 -4.39 0.37
CA SER A 679 26.03 -3.57 0.11
C SER A 679 27.26 -4.43 -0.19
N ALA A 680 27.44 -5.54 0.53
CA ALA A 680 28.54 -6.48 0.30
C ALA A 680 28.56 -7.04 -1.13
N VAL A 681 27.42 -7.55 -1.61
CA VAL A 681 27.32 -8.10 -2.97
C VAL A 681 27.46 -7.01 -4.04
N ILE A 682 26.94 -5.80 -3.81
CA ILE A 682 27.06 -4.70 -4.78
C ILE A 682 28.51 -4.19 -4.87
N TYR A 683 29.20 -4.01 -3.74
CA TYR A 683 30.59 -3.54 -3.76
C TYR A 683 31.53 -4.53 -4.45
N GLU A 684 31.29 -5.83 -4.28
CA GLU A 684 32.01 -6.85 -5.02
C GLU A 684 31.62 -6.89 -6.51
N ALA A 685 30.34 -6.75 -6.85
CA ALA A 685 29.90 -6.66 -8.25
C ALA A 685 30.59 -5.50 -8.98
N ARG A 686 30.74 -4.33 -8.33
CA ARG A 686 31.49 -3.19 -8.88
C ARG A 686 32.96 -3.51 -9.18
N LYS A 687 33.62 -4.34 -8.36
CA LYS A 687 35.00 -4.79 -8.59
C LYS A 687 35.09 -5.72 -9.81
N ILE A 688 34.11 -6.64 -9.93
CA ILE A 688 34.02 -7.57 -11.06
C ILE A 688 33.87 -6.80 -12.38
N VAL A 689 32.92 -5.86 -12.47
CA VAL A 689 32.65 -5.13 -13.73
C VAL A 689 33.73 -4.11 -14.10
N ARG A 690 34.55 -3.65 -13.14
CA ARG A 690 35.67 -2.71 -13.40
C ARG A 690 36.95 -3.37 -13.87
N SER A 691 37.12 -4.67 -13.63
CA SER A 691 38.37 -5.37 -13.94
C SER A 691 38.46 -5.59 -15.46
N PRO A 692 39.39 -4.93 -16.18
CA PRO A 692 39.50 -5.09 -17.62
C PRO A 692 40.07 -6.48 -17.93
N GLY A 693 39.30 -7.30 -18.65
CA GLY A 693 39.71 -8.50 -19.39
C GLY A 693 40.90 -9.32 -18.88
N SER A 694 40.62 -10.45 -18.24
CA SER A 694 41.58 -11.57 -18.13
C SER A 694 41.76 -12.36 -19.43
N ASN A 695 41.20 -11.90 -20.57
CA ASN A 695 41.23 -12.61 -21.85
C ASN A 695 41.74 -11.74 -23.01
N SER A 696 42.90 -11.09 -22.88
CA SER A 696 43.69 -10.74 -24.06
C SER A 696 45.19 -10.82 -23.78
N THR A 697 45.91 -11.37 -24.76
CA THR A 697 47.30 -11.78 -24.73
C THR A 697 48.29 -10.61 -24.63
N SER A 698 49.33 -10.82 -23.80
CA SER A 698 50.67 -10.22 -23.83
C SER A 698 50.80 -8.69 -23.91
N SER A 699 50.98 -8.04 -22.75
CA SER A 699 52.01 -6.99 -22.51
C SER A 699 52.12 -6.73 -21.00
N PRO A 700 53.33 -6.60 -20.41
CA PRO A 700 53.47 -6.36 -18.98
C PRO A 700 53.05 -4.92 -18.62
N PRO A 701 52.54 -4.69 -17.40
CA PRO A 701 52.02 -3.38 -17.01
C PRO A 701 53.17 -2.37 -16.87
N PRO A 702 53.00 -1.10 -17.29
CA PRO A 702 53.96 -0.07 -16.98
C PRO A 702 53.97 0.18 -15.46
N SER A 703 55.16 0.46 -14.94
CA SER A 703 55.46 0.67 -13.52
C SER A 703 54.52 1.66 -12.84
N ARG A 704 54.02 1.27 -11.66
CA ARG A 704 53.42 2.15 -10.64
C ARG A 704 54.31 3.37 -10.43
N ASN A 705 53.81 4.57 -10.72
CA ASN A 705 54.15 5.82 -10.05
C ASN A 705 53.24 6.96 -10.52
N SER A 706 52.12 7.12 -9.82
CA SER A 706 51.56 8.42 -9.38
C SER A 706 50.19 8.12 -8.77
N ASN A 707 50.02 8.42 -7.48
CA ASN A 707 48.69 8.55 -6.90
C ASN A 707 47.91 9.57 -7.75
N PRO A 708 46.73 9.25 -8.27
CA PRO A 708 45.83 10.31 -8.69
C PRO A 708 45.28 10.95 -7.43
N ASP A 709 45.65 12.22 -7.20
CA ASP A 709 44.94 13.06 -6.26
C ASP A 709 43.46 13.13 -6.69
N SER A 710 42.60 12.64 -5.81
CA SER A 710 41.14 12.83 -5.68
C SER A 710 40.37 13.42 -6.88
N PRO A 711 39.32 12.77 -7.42
CA PRO A 711 38.27 13.49 -8.10
C PRO A 711 37.28 14.03 -7.06
N LEU A 712 37.50 15.25 -6.59
CA LEU A 712 36.43 16.05 -6.00
C LEU A 712 35.66 16.73 -7.15
N GLY A 713 34.34 16.70 -7.05
CA GLY A 713 33.41 17.17 -8.07
C GLY A 713 33.77 18.55 -8.63
N SER A 714 33.82 18.62 -9.95
CA SER A 714 33.57 19.84 -10.70
C SER A 714 33.27 19.45 -12.14
N ASP A 715 32.05 19.77 -12.58
CA ASP A 715 31.70 19.74 -14.00
C ASP A 715 32.58 20.76 -14.72
N ILE A 716 33.52 20.29 -15.53
CA ILE A 716 34.36 21.16 -16.36
C ILE A 716 33.50 21.71 -17.49
N VAL A 717 33.16 22.98 -17.41
CA VAL A 717 32.55 23.76 -18.51
C VAL A 717 33.67 24.15 -19.48
N MET A 718 33.52 23.79 -20.76
CA MET A 718 34.36 24.32 -21.85
C MET A 718 34.16 25.83 -21.94
N VAL A 719 35.23 26.58 -21.70
CA VAL A 719 35.23 28.06 -21.61
C VAL A 719 35.01 28.67 -22.99
N GLU A 720 33.84 29.29 -23.20
CA GLU A 720 33.64 30.30 -24.25
C GLU A 720 34.56 31.51 -24.00
N LYS A 721 34.86 32.29 -25.05
CA LYS A 721 35.82 33.41 -25.07
C LYS A 721 35.55 34.59 -24.10
N ASP A 722 34.65 34.44 -23.14
CA ASP A 722 34.37 35.42 -22.07
C ASP A 722 33.71 34.69 -20.86
N PRO A 723 34.46 34.26 -19.82
CA PRO A 723 33.91 33.42 -18.77
C PRO A 723 32.93 34.21 -17.88
N LYS A 724 31.64 33.93 -18.01
CA LYS A 724 30.63 34.31 -17.03
C LYS A 724 30.60 33.26 -15.92
N ALA A 725 30.72 33.67 -14.67
CA ALA A 725 30.50 32.77 -13.54
C ALA A 725 29.07 32.22 -13.61
N GLN A 726 28.93 30.91 -13.83
CA GLN A 726 27.65 30.22 -13.84
C GLN A 726 27.65 29.20 -12.70
N TRP A 727 26.58 29.21 -11.91
CA TRP A 727 26.41 28.31 -10.78
C TRP A 727 25.77 27.00 -11.26
N LEU A 728 26.29 25.86 -10.80
CA LEU A 728 25.87 24.54 -11.27
C LEU A 728 24.69 24.03 -10.43
N SER A 729 23.46 24.39 -10.81
CA SER A 729 22.28 23.64 -10.37
C SER A 729 22.19 22.33 -11.14
N ASN A 730 21.91 21.21 -10.48
CA ASN A 730 21.64 19.98 -11.22
C ASN A 730 20.36 20.17 -12.02
N TRP A 731 20.39 19.79 -13.30
CA TRP A 731 19.24 19.97 -14.19
C TRP A 731 17.97 19.29 -13.64
N TYR A 732 18.12 18.14 -12.96
CA TYR A 732 17.03 17.38 -12.36
C TYR A 732 16.47 17.95 -11.05
N ASP A 733 16.99 19.08 -10.55
CA ASP A 733 16.41 19.80 -9.42
C ASP A 733 15.32 20.81 -9.90
N GLY A 734 15.15 21.00 -11.21
CA GLY A 734 14.09 21.83 -11.78
C GLY A 734 12.76 21.09 -11.97
N LEU A 735 11.63 21.79 -11.75
CA LEU A 735 10.32 21.26 -12.13
C LEU A 735 10.29 21.02 -13.65
N THR A 736 9.87 19.82 -14.04
CA THR A 736 9.89 19.39 -15.44
C THR A 736 8.48 19.15 -15.96
N TYR A 737 8.21 19.58 -17.19
CA TYR A 737 6.99 19.21 -17.92
C TYR A 737 7.31 18.19 -19.01
N CYS A 738 6.53 17.11 -19.07
CA CYS A 738 6.62 16.09 -20.12
C CYS A 738 5.36 16.14 -21.01
N THR A 739 5.52 16.06 -22.32
CA THR A 739 4.40 16.20 -23.27
C THR A 739 3.54 14.95 -23.46
N TRP A 740 4.01 13.76 -23.01
CA TRP A 740 3.43 12.45 -23.36
C TRP A 740 1.93 12.30 -23.06
N ASN A 741 1.51 12.28 -21.78
CA ASN A 741 0.10 12.07 -21.43
C ASN A 741 -0.76 13.31 -21.71
N ALA A 742 -0.15 14.50 -21.75
CA ALA A 742 -0.89 15.76 -21.84
C ALA A 742 -1.32 16.14 -23.26
N LEU A 743 -0.45 15.93 -24.26
CA LEU A 743 -0.63 16.50 -25.61
C LEU A 743 -0.99 15.47 -26.69
N GLY A 744 -0.96 14.19 -26.32
CA GLY A 744 -1.30 13.05 -27.17
C GLY A 744 -0.25 12.76 -28.25
N GLN A 745 -0.54 11.76 -29.10
CA GLN A 745 0.41 11.24 -30.10
C GLN A 745 0.63 12.17 -31.31
N ASP A 746 -0.34 13.04 -31.65
CA ASP A 746 -0.18 14.03 -32.72
C ASP A 746 0.48 15.31 -32.18
N LEU A 747 1.74 15.22 -31.80
CA LEU A 747 2.49 16.32 -31.19
C LEU A 747 2.85 17.40 -32.23
N THR A 748 2.59 18.67 -31.90
CA THR A 748 2.88 19.82 -32.79
C THR A 748 3.54 20.96 -32.02
N GLU A 749 4.29 21.82 -32.74
CA GLU A 749 4.86 23.05 -32.18
C GLU A 749 3.78 23.92 -31.48
N GLU A 750 2.62 24.06 -32.11
CA GLU A 750 1.48 24.84 -31.58
C GLU A 750 0.97 24.28 -30.25
N LYS A 751 0.78 22.95 -30.14
CA LYS A 751 0.32 22.31 -28.91
C LYS A 751 1.31 22.53 -27.76
N ILE A 752 2.61 22.40 -28.04
CA ILE A 752 3.67 22.61 -27.05
C ILE A 752 3.65 24.06 -26.56
N VAL A 753 3.69 25.03 -27.48
CA VAL A 753 3.68 26.45 -27.13
C VAL A 753 2.42 26.84 -26.37
N ASN A 754 1.25 26.32 -26.76
CA ASN A 754 0.00 26.54 -26.05
C ASN A 754 0.05 25.98 -24.62
N ALA A 755 0.53 24.75 -24.43
CA ALA A 755 0.66 24.14 -23.10
C ALA A 755 1.56 24.98 -22.18
N LEU A 756 2.71 25.43 -22.69
CA LEU A 756 3.64 26.28 -21.94
C LEU A 756 3.03 27.64 -21.59
N ASN A 757 2.32 28.27 -22.54
CA ASN A 757 1.60 29.53 -22.29
C ASN A 757 0.55 29.38 -21.19
N VAL A 758 -0.17 28.24 -21.18
CA VAL A 758 -1.17 27.93 -20.15
C VAL A 758 -0.53 27.68 -18.78
N LEU A 759 0.58 26.94 -18.71
CA LEU A 759 1.35 26.80 -17.45
C LEU A 759 1.77 28.16 -16.90
N LYS A 760 2.37 28.99 -17.78
CA LYS A 760 2.83 30.34 -17.43
C LYS A 760 1.69 31.24 -16.96
N SER A 761 0.51 31.18 -17.58
CA SER A 761 -0.64 31.99 -17.19
C SER A 761 -1.21 31.60 -15.82
N HIS A 762 -0.97 30.37 -15.36
CA HIS A 762 -1.29 29.89 -14.01
C HIS A 762 -0.14 30.08 -13.01
N GLY A 763 0.94 30.76 -13.40
CA GLY A 763 2.10 31.02 -12.55
C GLY A 763 3.03 29.81 -12.37
N ILE A 764 2.87 28.77 -13.18
CA ILE A 764 3.72 27.57 -13.14
C ILE A 764 4.92 27.81 -14.06
N ASN A 765 6.08 28.08 -13.46
CA ASN A 765 7.33 28.21 -14.19
C ASN A 765 8.10 26.90 -14.11
N ILE A 766 8.23 26.20 -15.23
CA ILE A 766 9.07 25.00 -15.34
C ILE A 766 10.49 25.39 -15.75
N SER A 767 11.46 24.56 -15.35
CA SER A 767 12.87 24.73 -15.73
C SER A 767 13.27 23.78 -16.87
N ASN A 768 12.58 22.64 -16.98
CA ASN A 768 12.87 21.62 -17.97
C ASN A 768 11.61 21.26 -18.78
N LEU A 769 11.79 21.07 -20.08
CA LEU A 769 10.77 20.55 -20.98
C LEU A 769 11.27 19.24 -21.61
N ILE A 770 10.45 18.19 -21.56
CA ILE A 770 10.67 16.96 -22.32
C ILE A 770 9.65 16.93 -23.46
N ILE A 771 10.13 17.11 -24.69
CA ILE A 771 9.38 16.84 -25.92
C ILE A 771 9.42 15.32 -26.13
N ASP A 772 8.42 14.64 -25.58
CA ASP A 772 8.29 13.20 -25.66
C ASP A 772 7.80 12.75 -27.05
N ASP A 773 7.90 11.45 -27.32
CA ASP A 773 7.56 10.71 -28.55
C ASP A 773 6.62 11.40 -29.59
N ASN A 774 6.85 11.11 -30.88
CA ASN A 774 6.15 11.60 -32.09
C ASN A 774 6.58 12.97 -32.64
N TRP A 775 7.74 13.50 -32.24
CA TRP A 775 8.33 14.66 -32.92
C TRP A 775 9.11 14.29 -34.19
N GLN A 776 9.65 13.07 -34.25
CA GLN A 776 10.55 12.60 -35.30
C GLN A 776 9.90 12.52 -36.69
N ASP A 777 10.72 12.63 -37.74
CA ASP A 777 10.31 12.35 -39.12
C ASP A 777 10.28 10.83 -39.41
N LEU A 778 9.07 10.27 -39.47
CA LEU A 778 8.82 8.83 -39.53
C LEU A 778 8.13 8.41 -40.85
N ASP A 779 8.31 7.15 -41.26
CA ASP A 779 7.54 6.56 -42.36
C ASP A 779 6.19 5.97 -41.87
N ASN A 780 5.45 5.31 -42.78
CA ASN A 780 4.27 4.50 -42.48
C ASN A 780 3.21 5.21 -41.60
N GLU A 781 2.89 6.47 -41.93
CA GLU A 781 1.89 7.26 -41.20
C GLU A 781 0.56 6.48 -41.04
N GLY A 782 -0.01 6.50 -39.83
CA GLY A 782 -1.25 5.81 -39.49
C GLY A 782 -1.10 4.31 -39.14
N GLN A 783 0.10 3.74 -39.26
CA GLN A 783 0.40 2.39 -38.75
C GLN A 783 0.77 2.43 -37.26
N SER A 784 0.79 1.25 -36.62
CA SER A 784 1.30 1.08 -35.25
C SER A 784 2.74 1.59 -35.12
N GLN A 785 3.10 2.13 -33.94
CA GLN A 785 4.44 2.65 -33.66
C GLN A 785 5.56 1.64 -33.97
N PHE A 786 5.32 0.35 -33.72
CA PHE A 786 6.26 -0.74 -34.00
C PHE A 786 6.51 -1.00 -35.51
N ARG A 787 5.77 -0.34 -36.40
CA ARG A 787 5.96 -0.43 -37.87
C ARG A 787 6.50 0.86 -38.48
N ARG A 788 6.77 1.89 -37.66
CA ARG A 788 7.25 3.19 -38.12
C ARG A 788 8.76 3.23 -37.96
N GLY A 789 9.48 3.48 -39.05
CA GLY A 789 10.93 3.64 -39.08
C GLY A 789 11.33 5.11 -39.09
N TRP A 790 12.50 5.41 -38.51
CA TRP A 790 13.05 6.77 -38.47
C TRP A 790 13.77 7.13 -39.77
N LYS A 791 13.43 8.26 -40.40
CA LYS A 791 13.90 8.63 -41.75
C LYS A 791 15.05 9.63 -41.76
N SER A 792 15.01 10.67 -40.91
CA SER A 792 15.96 11.79 -40.90
C SER A 792 16.06 12.39 -39.48
N PHE A 793 17.12 13.14 -39.18
CA PHE A 793 17.33 13.71 -37.82
C PHE A 793 16.36 14.83 -37.44
N ASP A 794 15.81 15.58 -38.39
CA ASP A 794 14.91 16.70 -38.10
C ASP A 794 13.49 16.23 -37.74
N ALA A 795 12.69 17.14 -37.18
CA ALA A 795 11.31 16.88 -36.81
C ALA A 795 10.42 16.72 -38.06
N ASN A 796 9.30 16.00 -37.91
CA ASN A 796 8.34 15.86 -38.99
C ASN A 796 7.75 17.22 -39.40
N ARG A 797 7.69 17.49 -40.71
CA ARG A 797 7.20 18.78 -41.23
C ARG A 797 5.71 19.04 -41.04
N LYS A 798 4.93 18.02 -40.66
CA LYS A 798 3.49 18.15 -40.41
C LYS A 798 3.21 18.81 -39.06
N GLY A 799 3.91 18.39 -38.00
CA GLY A 799 3.83 18.97 -36.66
C GLY A 799 4.80 20.12 -36.42
N PHE A 800 5.92 20.14 -37.14
CA PHE A 800 7.00 21.12 -37.02
C PHE A 800 7.35 21.70 -38.40
N PRO A 801 6.48 22.56 -38.99
CA PRO A 801 6.61 23.01 -40.37
C PRO A 801 7.90 23.78 -40.67
N ASN A 802 8.51 24.39 -39.65
CA ASN A 802 9.77 25.13 -39.74
C ASN A 802 10.97 24.38 -39.14
N GLY A 803 10.81 23.09 -38.84
CA GLY A 803 11.85 22.23 -38.24
C GLY A 803 12.01 22.40 -36.73
N LEU A 804 12.79 21.50 -36.11
CA LEU A 804 12.96 21.44 -34.66
C LEU A 804 13.64 22.70 -34.11
N LYS A 805 14.63 23.24 -34.85
CA LYS A 805 15.37 24.44 -34.46
C LYS A 805 14.45 25.64 -34.23
N HIS A 806 13.53 25.89 -35.16
CA HIS A 806 12.57 26.97 -35.03
C HIS A 806 11.72 26.82 -33.77
N ALA A 807 11.19 25.62 -33.52
CA ALA A 807 10.38 25.33 -32.35
C ALA A 807 11.15 25.57 -31.04
N VAL A 808 12.39 25.09 -30.93
CA VAL A 808 13.23 25.29 -29.72
C VAL A 808 13.56 26.77 -29.52
N GLU A 809 13.89 27.51 -30.57
CA GLU A 809 14.11 28.96 -30.51
C GLU A 809 12.85 29.73 -30.10
N ALA A 810 11.68 29.32 -30.60
CA ALA A 810 10.39 29.88 -30.21
C ALA A 810 10.07 29.62 -28.73
N ILE A 811 10.31 28.40 -28.23
CA ILE A 811 10.13 28.03 -26.83
C ILE A 811 11.03 28.87 -25.93
N LYS A 812 12.35 28.89 -26.16
CA LYS A 812 13.31 29.65 -25.33
C LYS A 812 13.04 31.15 -25.31
N ARG A 813 12.59 31.71 -26.43
CA ARG A 813 12.24 33.15 -26.54
C ARG A 813 10.96 33.51 -25.79
N SER A 814 9.95 32.64 -25.79
CA SER A 814 8.65 32.89 -25.14
C SER A 814 8.62 32.51 -23.66
N HIS A 815 9.45 31.53 -23.28
CA HIS A 815 9.54 30.93 -21.96
C HIS A 815 11.01 30.88 -21.48
N PRO A 816 11.58 32.03 -21.10
CA PRO A 816 13.00 32.13 -20.72
C PRO A 816 13.35 31.40 -19.41
N SER A 817 12.36 30.93 -18.66
CA SER A 817 12.58 30.08 -17.47
C SER A 817 13.00 28.65 -17.83
N ILE A 818 12.82 28.22 -19.09
CA ILE A 818 13.16 26.87 -19.54
C ILE A 818 14.64 26.83 -19.92
N ASP A 819 15.45 26.32 -19.00
CA ASP A 819 16.89 26.13 -19.16
C ASP A 819 17.22 24.93 -20.06
N HIS A 820 16.43 23.86 -19.93
CA HIS A 820 16.69 22.60 -20.61
C HIS A 820 15.50 22.13 -21.45
N VAL A 821 15.79 21.78 -22.70
CA VAL A 821 14.83 21.15 -23.61
C VAL A 821 15.40 19.80 -23.99
N ALA A 822 14.68 18.75 -23.61
CA ALA A 822 14.99 17.37 -23.93
C ALA A 822 14.08 16.85 -25.04
N VAL A 823 14.60 15.93 -25.85
CA VAL A 823 13.80 15.14 -26.78
C VAL A 823 13.87 13.66 -26.44
N TRP A 824 12.77 12.94 -26.69
CA TRP A 824 12.72 11.50 -26.59
C TRP A 824 13.23 10.83 -27.87
N HIS A 825 13.92 9.69 -27.75
CA HIS A 825 14.18 8.78 -28.87
C HIS A 825 14.35 7.34 -28.38
N ALA A 826 14.08 6.34 -29.23
CA ALA A 826 14.42 4.95 -28.95
C ALA A 826 15.90 4.67 -29.29
N LEU A 827 16.48 3.63 -28.68
CA LEU A 827 17.91 3.31 -28.86
C LEU A 827 18.21 2.75 -30.26
N LEU A 828 17.37 1.87 -30.82
CA LEU A 828 17.59 1.25 -32.14
C LEU A 828 16.97 2.03 -33.31
N GLY A 829 16.59 3.30 -33.11
CA GLY A 829 15.91 4.12 -34.11
C GLY A 829 14.61 4.72 -33.55
N TYR A 830 13.49 4.50 -34.23
CA TYR A 830 12.15 4.61 -33.64
C TYR A 830 11.69 3.22 -33.14
N TRP A 831 10.44 3.09 -32.66
CA TRP A 831 9.87 1.80 -32.24
C TRP A 831 9.94 0.70 -33.31
N GLY A 832 9.90 1.05 -34.60
CA GLY A 832 10.10 0.12 -35.74
C GLY A 832 11.51 0.12 -36.35
N GLY A 833 12.49 0.75 -35.68
CA GLY A 833 13.87 0.87 -36.17
C GLY A 833 14.11 2.06 -37.10
N ILE A 834 14.99 1.88 -38.08
CA ILE A 834 15.36 2.84 -39.12
C ILE A 834 14.52 2.57 -40.37
N SER A 835 14.06 3.62 -41.05
CA SER A 835 13.32 3.49 -42.31
C SER A 835 14.25 3.02 -43.43
N PRO A 836 13.97 1.91 -44.13
CA PRO A 836 14.83 1.40 -45.21
C PRO A 836 15.02 2.38 -46.38
N ASP A 837 14.00 3.19 -46.68
CA ASP A 837 14.02 4.16 -47.78
C ASP A 837 14.45 5.58 -47.31
N GLY A 838 14.67 5.75 -46.01
CA GLY A 838 15.03 7.01 -45.36
C GLY A 838 16.45 7.49 -45.68
N GLU A 839 16.77 8.72 -45.28
CA GLU A 839 18.11 9.29 -45.44
C GLU A 839 19.12 8.58 -44.54
N LEU A 840 18.71 8.23 -43.31
CA LEU A 840 19.57 7.54 -42.34
C LEU A 840 20.05 6.17 -42.87
N ALA A 841 19.20 5.38 -43.52
CA ALA A 841 19.61 4.08 -44.08
C ALA A 841 20.58 4.20 -45.27
N LYS A 842 20.61 5.36 -45.95
CA LYS A 842 21.53 5.63 -47.07
C LYS A 842 22.88 6.17 -46.58
N GLU A 843 22.86 6.93 -45.49
CA GLU A 843 24.05 7.56 -44.94
C GLU A 843 24.86 6.63 -44.02
N TYR A 844 24.20 5.74 -43.29
CA TYR A 844 24.83 4.87 -42.31
C TYR A 844 24.75 3.40 -42.71
N LYS A 845 25.75 2.61 -42.31
CA LYS A 845 25.70 1.16 -42.46
C LYS A 845 24.58 0.62 -41.58
N THR A 846 23.69 -0.20 -42.15
CA THR A 846 22.55 -0.79 -41.46
C THR A 846 22.59 -2.32 -41.51
N LYS A 847 21.90 -2.96 -40.56
CA LYS A 847 21.70 -4.40 -40.48
C LYS A 847 20.25 -4.71 -40.08
N GLU A 848 19.63 -5.66 -40.77
CA GLU A 848 18.35 -6.23 -40.35
C GLU A 848 18.57 -7.16 -39.14
N VAL A 849 17.80 -6.93 -38.09
CA VAL A 849 17.82 -7.73 -36.87
C VAL A 849 16.41 -8.18 -36.50
N LYS A 850 16.30 -9.36 -35.91
CA LYS A 850 15.04 -9.96 -35.50
C LYS A 850 14.81 -9.76 -34.00
N ILE A 851 13.63 -9.28 -33.63
CA ILE A 851 13.20 -9.02 -32.25
C ILE A 851 12.21 -10.11 -31.82
N LYS A 852 12.40 -10.68 -30.62
CA LYS A 852 11.50 -11.67 -30.03
C LYS A 852 10.14 -11.06 -29.63
N ASP A 853 9.05 -11.77 -29.94
CA ASP A 853 7.64 -11.54 -29.56
C ASP A 853 7.45 -11.81 -28.04
N PRO A 854 6.62 -11.04 -27.27
CA PRO A 854 5.26 -10.64 -27.64
C PRO A 854 4.90 -9.17 -27.77
N VAL A 855 5.84 -8.23 -27.64
CA VAL A 855 5.48 -6.79 -27.63
C VAL A 855 5.89 -6.04 -28.89
N ALA A 856 7.08 -6.34 -29.45
CA ALA A 856 7.63 -5.66 -30.62
C ALA A 856 8.03 -6.61 -31.75
N GLY A 857 7.64 -7.89 -31.66
CA GLY A 857 8.16 -8.98 -32.50
C GLY A 857 8.18 -8.66 -34.01
N GLY A 858 9.21 -9.15 -34.70
CA GLY A 858 9.40 -8.91 -36.14
C GLY A 858 10.85 -8.63 -36.52
N THR A 859 11.05 -8.18 -37.75
CA THR A 859 12.35 -7.72 -38.26
C THR A 859 12.36 -6.20 -38.28
N ILE A 860 13.41 -5.59 -37.73
CA ILE A 860 13.66 -4.15 -37.81
C ILE A 860 15.01 -3.89 -38.47
N LEU A 861 15.15 -2.76 -39.15
CA LEU A 861 16.43 -2.28 -39.65
C LEU A 861 17.08 -1.43 -38.56
N ALA A 862 18.31 -1.76 -38.14
CA ALA A 862 19.07 -1.01 -37.15
C ALA A 862 20.40 -0.51 -37.75
N ILE A 863 21.04 0.46 -37.10
CA ILE A 863 22.40 0.89 -37.46
C ILE A 863 23.37 -0.25 -37.11
N ASP A 864 24.27 -0.60 -38.02
CA ASP A 864 25.25 -1.65 -37.75
C ASP A 864 26.21 -1.19 -36.62
N PRO A 865 26.60 -2.08 -35.69
CA PRO A 865 27.50 -1.75 -34.59
C PRO A 865 28.82 -1.08 -35.02
N ASP A 866 29.28 -1.30 -36.26
CA ASP A 866 30.51 -0.69 -36.77
C ASP A 866 30.34 0.83 -37.06
N ASP A 867 29.10 1.33 -37.20
CA ASP A 867 28.79 2.72 -37.57
C ASP A 867 27.97 3.47 -36.49
N VAL A 868 27.52 2.77 -35.44
CA VAL A 868 26.65 3.33 -34.39
C VAL A 868 27.30 4.48 -33.60
N SER A 869 28.62 4.46 -33.44
CA SER A 869 29.36 5.54 -32.77
C SER A 869 29.33 6.84 -33.58
N ARG A 870 29.47 6.74 -34.91
CA ARG A 870 29.33 7.89 -35.81
C ARG A 870 27.89 8.40 -35.80
N PHE A 871 26.92 7.50 -35.93
CA PHE A 871 25.48 7.83 -35.89
C PHE A 871 25.10 8.66 -34.66
N TYR A 872 25.42 8.21 -33.44
CA TYR A 872 25.13 9.00 -32.24
C TYR A 872 25.96 10.26 -32.13
N GLY A 873 27.20 10.23 -32.62
CA GLY A 873 28.07 11.40 -32.71
C GLY A 873 27.45 12.52 -33.54
N ASP A 874 26.91 12.18 -34.71
CA ASP A 874 26.28 13.09 -35.66
C ASP A 874 24.88 13.52 -35.18
N PHE A 875 24.07 12.57 -34.68
CA PHE A 875 22.73 12.86 -34.17
C PHE A 875 22.77 13.83 -32.98
N TYR A 876 23.62 13.60 -31.99
CA TYR A 876 23.67 14.47 -30.81
C TYR A 876 24.38 15.81 -31.08
N SER A 877 25.31 15.83 -32.04
CA SER A 877 25.83 17.09 -32.60
C SER A 877 24.72 17.91 -33.23
N TYR A 878 23.87 17.28 -34.05
CA TYR A 878 22.69 17.91 -34.66
C TYR A 878 21.74 18.46 -33.59
N LEU A 879 21.33 17.64 -32.61
CA LEU A 879 20.46 18.06 -31.51
C LEU A 879 21.03 19.28 -30.77
N SER A 880 22.31 19.24 -30.44
CA SER A 880 23.01 20.36 -29.81
C SER A 880 22.96 21.63 -30.68
N SER A 881 23.19 21.50 -32.00
CA SER A 881 23.16 22.62 -32.96
C SER A 881 21.79 23.29 -33.12
N VAL A 882 20.70 22.56 -32.83
CA VAL A 882 19.32 23.09 -32.85
C VAL A 882 18.81 23.53 -31.48
N GLY A 883 19.67 23.49 -30.45
CA GLY A 883 19.42 24.03 -29.12
C GLY A 883 18.86 23.03 -28.10
N ILE A 884 18.73 21.74 -28.45
CA ILE A 884 18.45 20.65 -27.52
C ILE A 884 19.70 20.39 -26.67
N ASN A 885 19.53 20.22 -25.36
CA ASN A 885 20.65 20.05 -24.43
C ASN A 885 20.46 18.90 -23.44
N SER A 886 19.45 18.06 -23.66
CA SER A 886 19.15 16.87 -22.88
C SER A 886 18.41 15.84 -23.75
N VAL A 887 18.40 14.57 -23.35
CA VAL A 887 17.72 13.48 -24.08
C VAL A 887 17.06 12.49 -23.12
N LYS A 888 15.92 11.93 -23.53
CA LYS A 888 15.31 10.73 -22.92
C LYS A 888 15.50 9.57 -23.90
N ALA A 889 16.39 8.64 -23.56
CA ALA A 889 16.71 7.49 -24.40
C ALA A 889 15.95 6.26 -23.91
N ASP A 890 15.05 5.76 -24.76
CA ASP A 890 14.06 4.77 -24.40
C ASP A 890 14.20 3.47 -25.20
N ALA A 891 13.35 2.50 -24.88
CA ALA A 891 13.31 1.17 -25.51
C ALA A 891 14.68 0.45 -25.54
N GLN A 892 15.58 0.74 -24.59
CA GLN A 892 16.93 0.17 -24.58
C GLN A 892 16.93 -1.36 -24.41
N PHE A 893 15.90 -1.90 -23.76
CA PHE A 893 15.67 -3.35 -23.62
C PHE A 893 15.54 -4.11 -24.95
N PHE A 894 15.31 -3.44 -26.10
CA PHE A 894 15.31 -4.10 -27.41
C PHE A 894 16.61 -4.87 -27.65
N LEU A 895 17.73 -4.39 -27.09
CA LEU A 895 19.02 -5.08 -27.15
C LEU A 895 18.98 -6.50 -26.55
N ASP A 896 18.17 -6.75 -25.52
CA ASP A 896 18.02 -8.10 -24.94
C ASP A 896 16.98 -8.97 -25.66
N LEU A 897 16.12 -8.35 -26.47
CA LEU A 897 15.13 -9.04 -27.30
C LEU A 897 15.65 -9.45 -28.67
N LEU A 898 16.83 -8.98 -29.09
CA LEU A 898 17.50 -9.47 -30.32
C LEU A 898 17.56 -11.00 -30.27
N GLU A 899 17.16 -11.67 -31.35
CA GLU A 899 17.00 -13.13 -31.37
C GLU A 899 18.32 -13.87 -31.53
N ASP A 900 19.22 -13.34 -32.36
CA ASP A 900 20.51 -13.93 -32.69
C ASP A 900 21.58 -13.63 -31.62
N PRO A 901 22.37 -14.64 -31.16
CA PRO A 901 23.41 -14.45 -30.16
C PRO A 901 24.58 -13.57 -30.63
N ASP A 902 24.98 -13.66 -31.91
CA ASP A 902 26.04 -12.80 -32.44
C ASP A 902 25.59 -11.34 -32.51
N ASP A 903 24.31 -11.08 -32.82
CA ASP A 903 23.71 -9.74 -32.75
C ASP A 903 23.65 -9.22 -31.32
N ARG A 904 23.19 -10.00 -30.35
CA ARG A 904 23.21 -9.56 -28.94
C ARG A 904 24.62 -9.17 -28.49
N ARG A 905 25.62 -10.02 -28.76
CA ARG A 905 27.03 -9.76 -28.40
C ARG A 905 27.57 -8.48 -29.03
N ARG A 906 27.29 -8.26 -30.33
CA ARG A 906 27.78 -7.05 -31.03
C ARG A 906 27.02 -5.79 -30.65
N PHE A 907 25.69 -5.86 -30.53
CA PHE A 907 24.83 -4.68 -30.37
C PHE A 907 24.83 -4.15 -28.94
N ILE A 908 24.75 -5.00 -27.91
CA ILE A 908 24.56 -4.56 -26.51
C ILE A 908 25.63 -3.55 -26.09
N THR A 909 26.91 -3.93 -26.17
CA THR A 909 28.02 -3.07 -25.73
C THR A 909 28.21 -1.89 -26.67
N ALA A 910 28.18 -2.10 -28.01
CA ALA A 910 28.42 -1.04 -28.98
C ALA A 910 27.40 0.10 -28.87
N TYR A 911 26.11 -0.22 -28.74
CA TYR A 911 25.07 0.79 -28.60
C TYR A 911 25.14 1.51 -27.25
N GLN A 912 25.35 0.78 -26.15
CA GLN A 912 25.45 1.39 -24.82
C GLN A 912 26.65 2.32 -24.69
N ASP A 913 27.79 1.95 -25.28
CA ASP A 913 29.00 2.77 -25.29
C ASP A 913 28.83 3.99 -26.19
N ALA A 914 28.34 3.81 -27.42
CA ALA A 914 28.10 4.91 -28.35
C ALA A 914 27.13 5.95 -27.76
N TRP A 915 26.01 5.49 -27.20
CA TRP A 915 25.04 6.35 -26.54
C TRP A 915 25.62 7.05 -25.30
N SER A 916 26.31 6.32 -24.42
CA SER A 916 26.91 6.89 -23.20
C SER A 916 27.96 7.95 -23.53
N ILE A 917 28.85 7.67 -24.48
CA ILE A 917 29.92 8.59 -24.91
C ILE A 917 29.34 9.83 -25.57
N ALA A 918 28.36 9.67 -26.47
CA ALA A 918 27.71 10.80 -27.12
C ALA A 918 26.93 11.67 -26.12
N SER A 919 26.18 11.04 -25.20
CA SER A 919 25.46 11.75 -24.13
C SER A 919 26.41 12.60 -23.30
N LEU A 920 27.51 12.03 -22.82
CA LEU A 920 28.52 12.75 -22.03
C LEU A 920 29.17 13.89 -22.82
N ARG A 921 29.47 13.66 -24.11
CA ARG A 921 30.13 14.65 -24.97
C ARG A 921 29.27 15.89 -25.21
N TYR A 922 27.98 15.72 -25.51
CA TYR A 922 27.13 16.81 -25.95
C TYR A 922 26.20 17.34 -24.86
N PHE A 923 25.82 16.50 -23.89
CA PHE A 923 24.83 16.83 -22.86
C PHE A 923 25.35 16.70 -21.43
N SER A 924 26.57 16.19 -21.22
CA SER A 924 27.10 15.83 -19.89
C SER A 924 26.21 14.78 -19.21
N SER A 925 25.75 15.01 -17.98
CA SER A 925 24.84 14.13 -17.23
C SER A 925 23.35 14.31 -17.59
N ARG A 926 23.02 15.17 -18.56
CA ARG A 926 21.64 15.49 -18.95
C ARG A 926 21.04 14.45 -19.88
N ALA A 927 20.89 13.23 -19.38
CA ALA A 927 20.24 12.14 -20.07
C ALA A 927 19.35 11.34 -19.10
N ILE A 928 18.21 10.88 -19.61
CA ILE A 928 17.32 9.93 -18.93
C ILE A 928 17.47 8.57 -19.62
N SER A 929 17.92 7.58 -18.86
CA SER A 929 17.95 6.19 -19.29
C SER A 929 16.60 5.55 -18.99
N CYS A 930 15.81 5.23 -20.01
CA CYS A 930 14.47 4.68 -19.88
C CYS A 930 14.40 3.25 -20.47
N MET A 931 13.50 2.42 -19.92
CA MET A 931 13.33 1.01 -20.31
C MET A 931 14.67 0.23 -20.36
N SER A 932 15.51 0.42 -19.36
CA SER A 932 16.92 -0.02 -19.36
C SER A 932 17.33 -0.88 -18.16
N LEU A 933 16.36 -1.41 -17.38
CA LEU A 933 16.64 -2.29 -16.23
C LEU A 933 16.88 -3.76 -16.63
N THR A 934 17.33 -3.96 -17.87
CA THR A 934 17.80 -5.26 -18.34
C THR A 934 19.15 -5.59 -17.68
N PRO A 935 19.40 -6.84 -17.20
CA PRO A 935 20.59 -7.17 -16.40
C PRO A 935 21.91 -6.76 -17.06
N GLN A 936 22.13 -7.07 -18.34
CA GLN A 936 23.38 -6.72 -19.01
C GLN A 936 23.65 -5.20 -18.99
N LEU A 937 22.61 -4.38 -19.15
CA LEU A 937 22.72 -2.92 -19.12
C LEU A 937 23.02 -2.41 -17.70
N ILE A 938 22.40 -3.00 -16.68
CA ILE A 938 22.66 -2.65 -15.27
C ILE A 938 24.16 -2.79 -14.96
N PHE A 939 24.76 -3.93 -15.29
CA PHE A 939 26.17 -4.20 -14.98
C PHE A 939 27.15 -3.47 -15.91
N HIS A 940 26.78 -3.24 -17.17
CA HIS A 940 27.65 -2.57 -18.15
C HIS A 940 27.65 -1.03 -17.99
N SER A 941 26.47 -0.40 -17.96
CA SER A 941 26.36 1.06 -18.09
C SER A 941 25.88 1.78 -16.82
N GLN A 942 25.25 1.09 -15.87
CA GLN A 942 24.65 1.72 -14.69
C GLN A 942 25.43 1.45 -13.39
N MET A 943 26.13 0.31 -13.29
CA MET A 943 26.91 -0.04 -12.10
C MET A 943 28.29 0.66 -12.02
N PRO A 944 29.02 0.86 -13.13
CA PRO A 944 30.30 1.57 -13.08
C PRO A 944 30.16 3.05 -12.65
N THR A 945 31.02 3.48 -11.72
CA THR A 945 31.04 4.86 -11.19
C THR A 945 32.15 5.71 -11.81
N ASN A 946 32.60 5.36 -13.01
CA ASN A 946 33.64 6.06 -13.77
C ASN A 946 33.09 7.21 -14.64
N LYS A 947 31.80 7.53 -14.50
CA LYS A 947 31.09 8.62 -15.17
C LYS A 947 30.13 9.31 -14.19
N PRO A 948 29.68 10.54 -14.47
CA PRO A 948 28.62 11.17 -13.69
C PRO A 948 27.34 10.32 -13.63
N SER A 949 26.58 10.43 -12.55
CA SER A 949 25.27 9.79 -12.43
C SER A 949 24.27 10.40 -13.41
N ILE A 950 23.45 9.56 -14.03
CA ILE A 950 22.37 9.96 -14.93
C ILE A 950 21.01 9.56 -14.34
N LEU A 951 19.93 10.14 -14.88
CA LEU A 951 18.58 9.74 -14.46
C LEU A 951 18.24 8.35 -15.03
N LEU A 952 17.57 7.52 -14.24
CA LEU A 952 17.13 6.18 -14.62
C LEU A 952 15.65 6.00 -14.28
N ARG A 953 14.80 5.80 -15.29
CA ARG A 953 13.39 5.42 -15.07
C ARG A 953 13.35 4.12 -14.26
N ASN A 954 12.82 4.21 -13.05
CA ASN A 954 13.02 3.23 -12.00
C ASN A 954 11.95 2.13 -11.95
N SER A 955 10.81 2.31 -12.62
CA SER A 955 9.72 1.34 -12.75
C SER A 955 9.00 1.51 -14.10
N ASP A 956 7.92 0.76 -14.29
CA ASP A 956 6.94 1.01 -15.36
C ASP A 956 6.28 2.40 -15.24
N ASP A 957 5.56 2.78 -16.29
CA ASP A 957 4.98 4.12 -16.44
C ASP A 957 3.79 4.37 -15.50
N PHE A 958 3.50 5.64 -15.27
CA PHE A 958 2.27 6.13 -14.68
C PHE A 958 1.11 6.00 -15.69
N PHE A 959 0.13 5.16 -15.34
CA PHE A 959 -1.10 4.98 -16.12
C PHE A 959 -2.27 5.72 -15.45
N PRO A 960 -2.66 6.93 -15.90
CA PRO A 960 -3.70 7.74 -15.25
C PRO A 960 -5.04 6.99 -15.14
N ASP A 961 -5.37 6.17 -16.14
CA ASP A 961 -6.69 5.53 -16.25
C ASP A 961 -6.78 4.16 -15.55
N VAL A 962 -5.74 3.73 -14.84
CA VAL A 962 -5.70 2.41 -14.17
C VAL A 962 -5.56 2.60 -12.66
N PRO A 963 -6.68 2.72 -11.90
CA PRO A 963 -6.64 3.04 -10.47
C PRO A 963 -5.80 2.10 -9.60
N ALA A 964 -5.77 0.81 -9.93
CA ALA A 964 -4.99 -0.18 -9.20
C ALA A 964 -3.47 -0.04 -9.43
N SER A 965 -3.05 0.66 -10.50
CA SER A 965 -1.64 0.88 -10.81
C SER A 965 -0.98 1.90 -9.88
N HIS A 966 -1.71 2.88 -9.33
CA HIS A 966 -1.09 3.98 -8.57
C HIS A 966 -0.35 3.51 -7.30
N PRO A 967 -0.98 2.74 -6.38
CA PRO A 967 -0.28 2.26 -5.20
C PRO A 967 0.79 1.24 -5.56
N TRP A 968 0.54 0.38 -6.57
CA TRP A 968 1.50 -0.60 -7.09
C TRP A 968 2.76 0.06 -7.66
N HIS A 969 2.61 1.15 -8.41
CA HIS A 969 3.71 1.88 -9.03
C HIS A 969 4.61 2.54 -7.97
N VAL A 970 4.03 3.15 -6.91
CA VAL A 970 4.81 3.68 -5.78
C VAL A 970 5.51 2.54 -5.01
N PHE A 971 4.81 1.43 -4.78
CA PHE A 971 5.39 0.23 -4.16
C PHE A 971 6.58 -0.33 -4.95
N CYS A 972 6.45 -0.46 -6.27
CA CYS A 972 7.50 -0.93 -7.16
C CYS A 972 8.71 -0.01 -7.12
N ASN A 973 8.51 1.30 -7.24
CA ASN A 973 9.60 2.27 -7.20
C ASN A 973 10.39 2.21 -5.89
N ALA A 974 9.68 2.15 -4.74
CA ALA A 974 10.31 2.08 -3.43
C ALA A 974 11.13 0.79 -3.23
N HIS A 975 10.71 -0.34 -3.82
CA HIS A 975 11.44 -1.61 -3.75
C HIS A 975 12.59 -1.69 -4.75
N ASN A 976 12.40 -1.19 -5.98
CA ASN A 976 13.47 -1.12 -6.98
C ASN A 976 14.64 -0.24 -6.48
N ALA A 977 14.33 0.79 -5.68
CA ALA A 977 15.31 1.63 -4.99
C ALA A 977 16.24 0.86 -4.04
N LEU A 978 15.90 -0.35 -3.59
CA LEU A 978 16.81 -1.21 -2.82
C LEU A 978 18.05 -1.63 -3.64
N LEU A 979 17.92 -1.71 -4.96
CA LEU A 979 19.03 -1.95 -5.89
C LEU A 979 19.52 -0.65 -6.52
N THR A 980 18.63 0.17 -7.08
CA THR A 980 19.02 1.31 -7.93
C THR A 980 19.76 2.40 -7.17
N ARG A 981 19.55 2.53 -5.85
CA ARG A 981 20.36 3.44 -4.99
C ARG A 981 21.86 3.09 -4.96
N HIS A 982 22.21 1.84 -5.27
CA HIS A 982 23.60 1.39 -5.33
C HIS A 982 24.16 1.43 -6.77
N LEU A 983 23.36 1.78 -7.76
CA LEU A 983 23.85 2.03 -9.10
C LEU A 983 24.37 3.48 -9.19
N ASN A 984 25.12 3.79 -10.24
CA ASN A 984 25.60 5.13 -10.54
C ASN A 984 24.51 5.95 -11.28
N VAL A 985 23.34 6.05 -10.66
CA VAL A 985 22.13 6.67 -11.24
C VAL A 985 21.35 7.43 -10.18
N VAL A 986 20.47 8.32 -10.64
CA VAL A 986 19.42 8.94 -9.82
C VAL A 986 18.08 8.33 -10.25
N PRO A 987 17.40 7.57 -9.37
CA PRO A 987 16.12 6.95 -9.71
C PRO A 987 15.04 7.97 -10.02
N ASP A 988 14.37 7.78 -11.14
CA ASP A 988 13.32 8.63 -11.67
C ASP A 988 11.99 7.88 -11.65
N TRP A 989 11.07 8.34 -10.80
CA TRP A 989 9.81 7.68 -10.45
C TRP A 989 8.66 8.03 -11.38
N ASP A 990 8.94 8.63 -12.53
CA ASP A 990 7.98 8.96 -13.58
C ASP A 990 7.06 10.14 -13.31
N MET A 991 6.60 10.73 -14.42
CA MET A 991 5.65 11.84 -14.41
C MET A 991 4.30 11.44 -13.86
N PHE A 992 3.54 12.43 -13.40
CA PHE A 992 2.16 12.25 -12.98
C PHE A 992 1.33 13.49 -13.32
N GLN A 993 0.02 13.40 -13.16
CA GLN A 993 -0.91 14.52 -13.35
C GLN A 993 -1.32 15.10 -11.99
N THR A 994 -1.17 16.41 -11.82
CA THR A 994 -1.46 17.13 -10.59
C THR A 994 -2.95 17.28 -10.32
N SER A 995 -3.79 17.20 -11.35
CA SER A 995 -5.25 17.22 -11.23
C SER A 995 -5.88 15.84 -10.97
N HIS A 996 -5.08 14.77 -10.89
CA HIS A 996 -5.56 13.40 -10.77
C HIS A 996 -6.06 13.09 -9.33
N PRO A 997 -7.04 12.20 -9.11
CA PRO A 997 -7.48 11.80 -7.76
C PRO A 997 -6.40 11.20 -6.85
N TYR A 998 -5.29 10.71 -7.42
CA TYR A 998 -4.09 10.24 -6.69
C TYR A 998 -2.93 11.24 -6.74
N ALA A 999 -3.16 12.49 -7.17
CA ALA A 999 -2.09 13.45 -7.41
C ALA A 999 -1.26 13.73 -6.15
N SER A 1000 -1.89 13.99 -5.00
CA SER A 1000 -1.17 14.26 -3.76
C SER A 1000 -0.36 13.05 -3.27
N PHE A 1001 -0.89 11.83 -3.47
CA PHE A 1001 -0.21 10.58 -3.18
C PHE A 1001 1.06 10.42 -4.03
N HIS A 1002 0.98 10.68 -5.34
CA HIS A 1002 2.14 10.67 -6.23
C HIS A 1002 3.12 11.80 -5.90
N ALA A 1003 2.64 13.03 -5.70
CA ALA A 1003 3.45 14.18 -5.30
C ALA A 1003 4.32 13.90 -4.06
N ALA A 1004 3.70 13.39 -2.99
CA ALA A 1004 4.39 13.02 -1.77
C ALA A 1004 5.44 11.93 -2.01
N SER A 1005 5.11 10.90 -2.80
CA SER A 1005 6.04 9.81 -3.13
C SER A 1005 7.29 10.32 -3.89
N ARG A 1006 7.12 11.25 -4.84
CA ARG A 1006 8.26 11.84 -5.56
C ARG A 1006 9.06 12.79 -4.67
N CYS A 1007 8.43 13.54 -3.77
CA CYS A 1007 9.17 14.38 -2.81
C CYS A 1007 10.11 13.55 -1.92
N VAL A 1008 9.69 12.38 -1.44
CA VAL A 1008 10.55 11.50 -0.61
C VAL A 1008 11.48 10.59 -1.41
N SER A 1009 11.33 10.52 -2.74
CA SER A 1009 12.12 9.62 -3.62
C SER A 1009 13.62 9.95 -3.68
N GLY A 1010 14.00 11.21 -3.44
CA GLY A 1010 15.35 11.69 -3.70
C GLY A 1010 15.70 11.85 -5.18
N GLY A 1011 14.71 11.70 -6.08
CA GLY A 1011 14.81 11.86 -7.54
C GLY A 1011 14.12 13.13 -8.07
N PRO A 1012 13.93 13.24 -9.40
CA PRO A 1012 13.26 14.39 -10.03
C PRO A 1012 11.73 14.37 -9.85
N ILE A 1013 11.07 15.50 -10.13
CA ILE A 1013 9.60 15.62 -10.19
C ILE A 1013 9.18 16.12 -11.56
N TYR A 1014 8.39 15.31 -12.25
CA TYR A 1014 7.84 15.61 -13.56
C TYR A 1014 6.31 15.69 -13.49
N ILE A 1015 5.74 16.69 -14.17
CA ILE A 1015 4.31 16.81 -14.37
C ILE A 1015 3.97 16.61 -15.85
N THR A 1016 2.79 16.05 -16.12
CA THR A 1016 2.25 15.85 -17.49
C THR A 1016 0.78 16.26 -17.54
N ASP A 1017 0.48 17.40 -16.93
CA ASP A 1017 -0.88 17.94 -16.86
C ASP A 1017 -1.41 18.34 -18.23
N GLU A 1018 -2.67 18.02 -18.47
CA GLU A 1018 -3.40 18.59 -19.60
C GLU A 1018 -3.48 20.12 -19.44
N PRO A 1019 -3.27 20.91 -20.51
CA PRO A 1019 -3.37 22.36 -20.44
C PRO A 1019 -4.69 22.83 -19.82
N GLY A 1020 -4.61 23.54 -18.68
CA GLY A 1020 -5.75 24.08 -17.95
C GLY A 1020 -6.25 23.19 -16.81
N LYS A 1021 -5.68 21.99 -16.63
CA LYS A 1021 -5.97 21.09 -15.51
C LYS A 1021 -4.73 20.98 -14.61
N HIS A 1022 -4.52 22.00 -13.80
CA HIS A 1022 -3.36 22.10 -12.90
C HIS A 1022 -3.80 22.30 -11.46
N ASP A 1023 -3.23 21.52 -10.54
CA ASP A 1023 -3.32 21.80 -9.11
C ASP A 1023 -2.10 22.63 -8.69
N VAL A 1024 -2.25 23.96 -8.76
CA VAL A 1024 -1.18 24.92 -8.42
C VAL A 1024 -0.80 24.84 -6.94
N GLU A 1025 -1.76 24.55 -6.06
CA GLU A 1025 -1.49 24.41 -4.63
C GLU A 1025 -0.59 23.21 -4.38
N LEU A 1026 -0.90 22.06 -4.97
CA LEU A 1026 -0.07 20.86 -4.88
C LEU A 1026 1.32 21.07 -5.50
N ILE A 1027 1.43 21.75 -6.65
CA ILE A 1027 2.73 22.09 -7.25
C ILE A 1027 3.57 22.96 -6.30
N ASN A 1028 2.95 23.93 -5.64
CA ASN A 1028 3.62 24.78 -4.66
C ASN A 1028 4.09 24.00 -3.42
N GLN A 1029 3.44 22.89 -3.06
CA GLN A 1029 3.89 22.04 -1.94
C GLN A 1029 5.17 21.23 -2.27
N MET A 1030 5.41 20.94 -3.55
CA MET A 1030 6.59 20.20 -4.02
C MET A 1030 7.77 21.11 -4.43
N THR A 1031 7.47 22.38 -4.72
CA THR A 1031 8.42 23.30 -5.36
C THR A 1031 8.59 24.61 -4.58
N ALA A 1032 9.71 25.29 -4.82
CA ALA A 1032 10.00 26.59 -4.22
C ALA A 1032 10.73 27.49 -5.23
N PRO A 1033 10.46 28.80 -5.23
CA PRO A 1033 11.20 29.74 -6.06
C PRO A 1033 12.59 30.02 -5.45
N THR A 1034 13.61 30.17 -6.29
CA THR A 1034 14.95 30.63 -5.89
C THR A 1034 15.02 32.15 -5.86
N ILE A 1035 16.10 32.70 -5.29
CA ILE A 1035 16.38 34.15 -5.35
C ILE A 1035 16.64 34.68 -6.77
N ARG A 1036 16.85 33.78 -7.74
CA ARG A 1036 16.96 34.11 -9.17
C ARG A 1036 15.65 33.98 -9.94
N GLY A 1037 14.57 33.56 -9.28
CA GLY A 1037 13.24 33.42 -9.88
C GLY A 1037 12.98 32.07 -10.55
N ASN A 1038 13.91 31.12 -10.48
CA ASN A 1038 13.73 29.75 -11.00
C ASN A 1038 12.90 28.91 -10.02
N THR A 1039 12.18 27.90 -10.53
CA THR A 1039 11.43 26.95 -9.70
C THR A 1039 12.23 25.68 -9.49
N VAL A 1040 12.53 25.36 -8.23
CA VAL A 1040 13.26 24.14 -7.85
C VAL A 1040 12.39 23.20 -7.02
N ILE A 1041 12.70 21.91 -7.09
CA ILE A 1041 12.15 20.87 -6.21
C ILE A 1041 13.03 20.73 -4.96
N LEU A 1042 12.45 20.26 -3.86
CA LEU A 1042 13.18 20.06 -2.60
C LEU A 1042 13.58 18.58 -2.42
N ARG A 1043 14.51 18.15 -3.26
CA ARG A 1043 15.01 16.78 -3.29
C ARG A 1043 15.86 16.45 -2.04
N PRO A 1044 15.54 15.38 -1.28
CA PRO A 1044 16.40 14.86 -0.22
C PRO A 1044 17.79 14.44 -0.72
N SER A 1045 18.77 14.36 0.18
CA SER A 1045 20.16 14.03 -0.18
C SER A 1045 20.33 12.56 -0.57
N LEU A 1046 19.57 11.66 0.06
CA LEU A 1046 19.59 10.23 -0.25
C LEU A 1046 18.37 9.80 -1.06
N VAL A 1047 18.52 8.73 -1.84
CA VAL A 1047 17.41 8.06 -2.53
C VAL A 1047 16.46 7.44 -1.49
N GLY A 1048 15.18 7.70 -1.65
CA GLY A 1048 14.11 7.09 -0.86
C GLY A 1048 13.87 5.64 -1.23
N ARG A 1049 13.74 4.77 -0.24
CA ARG A 1049 13.51 3.34 -0.42
C ARG A 1049 12.55 2.79 0.62
N THR A 1050 11.97 1.62 0.35
CA THR A 1050 11.18 0.90 1.37
C THR A 1050 12.04 0.59 2.60
N LEU A 1051 11.46 0.69 3.80
CA LEU A 1051 12.04 0.16 5.03
C LEU A 1051 11.62 -1.30 5.29
N ASP A 1052 10.49 -1.71 4.74
CA ASP A 1052 9.85 -3.00 5.00
C ASP A 1052 10.12 -4.00 3.86
N VAL A 1053 11.37 -4.45 3.75
CA VAL A 1053 11.87 -5.26 2.62
C VAL A 1053 11.04 -6.51 2.32
N TYR A 1054 10.47 -7.14 3.36
CA TYR A 1054 9.81 -8.45 3.27
C TYR A 1054 8.27 -8.38 3.32
N HIS A 1055 7.66 -7.20 3.27
CA HIS A 1055 6.21 -7.05 3.31
C HIS A 1055 5.62 -7.14 1.90
N ASP A 1056 4.68 -8.07 1.71
CA ASP A 1056 4.04 -8.28 0.41
C ASP A 1056 2.98 -7.19 0.13
N TYR A 1057 2.84 -6.78 -1.13
CA TYR A 1057 1.84 -5.77 -1.53
C TYR A 1057 0.41 -6.17 -1.13
N ASN A 1058 0.06 -7.45 -1.25
CA ASN A 1058 -1.27 -7.97 -0.96
C ASN A 1058 -1.53 -8.13 0.55
N GLU A 1059 -0.52 -7.97 1.41
CA GLU A 1059 -0.71 -7.89 2.85
C GLU A 1059 -1.31 -6.53 3.27
N GLY A 1060 -1.31 -5.52 2.37
CA GLY A 1060 -2.05 -4.27 2.57
C GLY A 1060 -1.51 -3.38 3.70
N ASN A 1061 -0.24 -3.55 4.07
CA ASN A 1061 0.41 -2.75 5.11
C ASN A 1061 0.68 -1.32 4.63
N ILE A 1062 0.80 -0.36 5.56
CA ILE A 1062 1.28 0.99 5.21
C ILE A 1062 2.71 0.87 4.68
N LEU A 1063 2.94 1.32 3.45
CA LEU A 1063 4.27 1.36 2.85
C LEU A 1063 5.08 2.50 3.48
N LYS A 1064 6.21 2.16 4.09
CA LYS A 1064 7.17 3.10 4.66
C LYS A 1064 8.32 3.37 3.68
N ILE A 1065 8.50 4.63 3.29
CA ILE A 1065 9.58 5.08 2.40
C ILE A 1065 10.51 5.99 3.20
N GLY A 1066 11.71 5.51 3.51
CA GLY A 1066 12.71 6.25 4.28
C GLY A 1066 13.72 6.97 3.38
N THR A 1067 14.04 8.22 3.71
CA THR A 1067 15.16 8.98 3.13
C THR A 1067 15.81 9.87 4.20
N TYR A 1068 16.92 10.52 3.84
CA TYR A 1068 17.70 11.40 4.71
C TYR A 1068 18.19 12.62 3.94
N THR A 1069 18.30 13.77 4.63
CA THR A 1069 18.92 14.95 4.06
C THR A 1069 19.82 15.68 5.05
N GLY A 1070 20.95 16.19 4.56
CA GLY A 1070 21.98 16.86 5.37
C GLY A 1070 23.17 15.95 5.69
N TRP A 1071 24.09 16.46 6.52
CA TRP A 1071 25.29 15.74 6.95
C TRP A 1071 24.98 14.68 8.00
N ALA A 1072 25.75 13.60 8.03
CA ALA A 1072 25.60 12.55 9.04
C ALA A 1072 25.53 13.12 10.46
N MET A 1073 24.67 12.54 11.30
CA MET A 1073 24.39 12.95 12.69
C MET A 1073 23.68 14.31 12.88
N THR A 1074 23.78 15.25 11.94
CA THR A 1074 23.17 16.59 12.06
C THR A 1074 22.03 16.85 11.08
N GLY A 1075 21.87 16.01 10.07
CA GLY A 1075 20.75 16.03 9.14
C GLY A 1075 19.49 15.39 9.69
N SER A 1076 18.43 15.42 8.89
CA SER A 1076 17.09 14.97 9.28
C SER A 1076 16.68 13.71 8.53
N GLY A 1077 16.16 12.74 9.28
CA GLY A 1077 15.51 11.55 8.73
C GLY A 1077 14.08 11.88 8.30
N ILE A 1078 13.68 11.41 7.13
CA ILE A 1078 12.35 11.63 6.56
C ILE A 1078 11.71 10.27 6.31
N LEU A 1079 10.45 10.13 6.70
CA LEU A 1079 9.64 8.94 6.50
C LEU A 1079 8.33 9.30 5.81
N GLY A 1080 8.17 8.86 4.56
CA GLY A 1080 6.90 8.86 3.86
C GLY A 1080 6.09 7.61 4.21
N LEU A 1081 4.82 7.79 4.58
CA LEU A 1081 3.88 6.73 4.91
C LEU A 1081 2.74 6.74 3.90
N PHE A 1082 2.47 5.61 3.26
CA PHE A 1082 1.49 5.51 2.18
C PHE A 1082 0.52 4.36 2.42
N ASN A 1083 -0.78 4.66 2.49
CA ASN A 1083 -1.80 3.62 2.57
C ASN A 1083 -2.05 3.03 1.18
N ILE A 1084 -1.47 1.86 0.92
CA ILE A 1084 -1.63 1.10 -0.32
C ILE A 1084 -2.82 0.13 -0.29
N SER A 1085 -3.54 0.05 0.84
CA SER A 1085 -4.70 -0.82 1.01
C SER A 1085 -6.01 -0.13 0.61
N SER A 1086 -7.06 -0.94 0.41
CA SER A 1086 -8.42 -0.46 0.15
C SER A 1086 -9.21 -0.14 1.42
N SER A 1087 -8.56 -0.02 2.58
CA SER A 1087 -9.19 0.29 3.88
C SER A 1087 -8.37 1.32 4.64
N ASP A 1088 -8.97 1.97 5.63
CA ASP A 1088 -8.22 2.84 6.54
C ASP A 1088 -7.21 1.99 7.34
N ALA A 1089 -6.01 2.53 7.56
CA ALA A 1089 -4.93 1.82 8.22
C ALA A 1089 -4.28 2.70 9.29
N SER A 1090 -3.94 2.09 10.41
CA SER A 1090 -3.21 2.73 11.50
C SER A 1090 -1.87 2.04 11.72
N THR A 1091 -0.84 2.81 12.02
CA THR A 1091 0.49 2.29 12.33
C THR A 1091 1.14 3.08 13.45
N ILE A 1092 2.09 2.44 14.15
CA ILE A 1092 2.93 3.07 15.15
C ILE A 1092 4.37 2.95 14.66
N VAL A 1093 5.03 4.11 14.53
CA VAL A 1093 6.39 4.25 14.01
C VAL A 1093 7.33 4.58 15.18
N PRO A 1094 8.35 3.76 15.44
CA PRO A 1094 9.39 4.09 16.40
C PRO A 1094 10.38 5.11 15.81
N LEU A 1095 10.97 5.95 16.68
CA LEU A 1095 11.96 6.94 16.25
C LEU A 1095 13.17 6.30 15.53
N ILE A 1096 13.55 5.08 15.89
CA ILE A 1096 14.68 4.37 15.28
C ILE A 1096 14.43 3.94 13.82
N ASP A 1097 13.17 3.93 13.35
CA ASP A 1097 12.86 3.65 11.94
C ASP A 1097 13.29 4.80 11.01
N PHE A 1098 13.49 6.02 11.55
CA PHE A 1098 13.89 7.16 10.72
C PHE A 1098 15.36 7.02 10.29
N PRO A 1099 15.67 7.10 8.98
CA PRO A 1099 17.04 7.02 8.51
C PRO A 1099 17.95 8.08 9.15
N GLY A 1100 19.18 7.69 9.47
CA GLY A 1100 20.17 8.58 10.12
C GLY A 1100 20.04 8.70 11.64
N ILE A 1101 19.04 8.06 12.25
CA ILE A 1101 18.94 7.93 13.71
C ILE A 1101 19.64 6.64 14.13
N HIS A 1102 20.55 6.77 15.10
CA HIS A 1102 21.30 5.65 15.66
C HIS A 1102 20.94 5.47 17.14
N ALA A 1103 20.86 4.22 17.60
CA ALA A 1103 20.40 3.94 18.96
C ALA A 1103 21.45 4.19 20.06
N ASP A 1104 22.73 4.30 19.69
CA ASP A 1104 23.81 4.75 20.57
C ASP A 1104 23.91 6.28 20.65
N SER A 1105 23.12 7.00 19.84
CA SER A 1105 23.06 8.46 19.90
C SER A 1105 22.27 8.92 21.12
N HIS A 1106 22.93 9.66 22.03
CA HIS A 1106 22.26 10.44 23.08
C HIS A 1106 21.54 11.70 22.53
N GLY A 1107 21.41 11.81 21.21
CA GLY A 1107 20.71 12.89 20.54
C GLY A 1107 19.23 12.91 20.93
N LYS A 1108 18.71 14.13 21.13
CA LYS A 1108 17.28 14.38 21.30
C LYS A 1108 16.69 14.84 19.98
N TYR A 1109 15.53 14.32 19.65
CA TYR A 1109 14.86 14.59 18.39
C TYR A 1109 13.44 15.11 18.63
N ILE A 1110 12.89 15.79 17.64
CA ILE A 1110 11.45 16.03 17.53
C ILE A 1110 10.98 15.48 16.20
N VAL A 1111 9.73 15.01 16.13
CA VAL A 1111 9.11 14.58 14.88
C VAL A 1111 8.01 15.57 14.51
N ARG A 1112 8.01 16.03 13.26
CA ARG A 1112 6.93 16.87 12.72
C ARG A 1112 6.19 16.13 11.63
N ALA A 1113 4.85 16.15 11.69
CA ALA A 1113 3.99 15.71 10.60
C ALA A 1113 3.75 16.85 9.60
N TYR A 1114 3.80 16.55 8.32
CA TYR A 1114 3.59 17.54 7.27
C TYR A 1114 2.11 17.96 7.19
N THR A 1115 1.18 17.00 7.11
CA THR A 1115 -0.23 17.32 6.80
C THR A 1115 -0.93 18.12 7.90
N THR A 1116 -0.53 17.94 9.17
CA THR A 1116 -1.13 18.61 10.34
C THR A 1116 -0.25 19.71 10.94
N GLY A 1117 1.04 19.75 10.58
CA GLY A 1117 2.04 20.63 11.21
C GLY A 1117 2.38 20.31 12.66
N ARG A 1118 1.77 19.26 13.26
CA ARG A 1118 1.99 18.89 14.67
C ARG A 1118 3.44 18.45 14.89
N VAL A 1119 4.01 18.89 16.01
CA VAL A 1119 5.35 18.55 16.48
C VAL A 1119 5.23 17.75 17.76
N THR A 1120 5.96 16.64 17.87
CA THR A 1120 6.01 15.84 19.10
C THR A 1120 6.78 16.56 20.21
N ASP A 1121 6.59 16.11 21.45
CA ASP A 1121 7.56 16.40 22.51
C ASP A 1121 8.95 15.83 22.14
N MET A 1122 9.99 16.26 22.86
CA MET A 1122 11.34 15.76 22.64
C MET A 1122 11.43 14.25 22.90
N MET A 1123 11.98 13.55 21.93
CA MET A 1123 12.14 12.10 21.88
C MET A 1123 13.62 11.70 21.96
N GLN A 1124 13.88 10.48 22.42
CA GLN A 1124 15.22 9.86 22.45
C GLN A 1124 15.16 8.44 21.87
N SER A 1125 16.22 8.03 21.17
CA SER A 1125 16.28 6.73 20.47
C SER A 1125 16.27 5.53 21.42
N ILE A 1126 16.67 5.71 22.68
CA ILE A 1126 16.78 4.65 23.70
C ILE A 1126 15.49 4.38 24.51
N ASP A 1127 14.52 5.30 24.51
CA ASP A 1127 13.37 5.27 25.45
C ASP A 1127 12.09 4.69 24.85
N GLY A 1128 12.15 3.95 23.74
CA GLY A 1128 10.94 3.43 23.08
C GLY A 1128 10.01 4.56 22.61
N SER A 1129 10.60 5.63 22.05
CA SER A 1129 9.89 6.78 21.51
C SER A 1129 9.07 6.40 20.26
N LEU A 1130 7.74 6.52 20.34
CA LEU A 1130 6.78 6.10 19.30
C LEU A 1130 5.94 7.26 18.79
N VAL A 1131 5.51 7.18 17.53
CA VAL A 1131 4.56 8.10 16.88
C VAL A 1131 3.44 7.29 16.25
N ALA A 1132 2.18 7.68 16.49
CA ALA A 1132 1.02 7.01 15.88
C ALA A 1132 0.50 7.79 14.68
N VAL A 1133 0.12 7.06 13.63
CA VAL A 1133 -0.40 7.60 12.37
C VAL A 1133 -1.59 6.76 11.93
N THR A 1134 -2.68 7.44 11.60
CA THR A 1134 -3.86 6.87 10.93
C THR A 1134 -4.02 7.49 9.55
N LEU A 1135 -4.16 6.67 8.52
CA LEU A 1135 -4.33 7.07 7.12
C LEU A 1135 -5.63 6.48 6.56
N GLU A 1136 -6.45 7.32 5.94
CA GLU A 1136 -7.58 6.87 5.14
C GLU A 1136 -7.13 6.17 3.85
N GLN A 1137 -8.08 5.58 3.10
CA GLN A 1137 -7.79 5.05 1.76
C GLN A 1137 -7.13 6.11 0.88
N LYS A 1138 -6.06 5.75 0.17
CA LYS A 1138 -5.23 6.67 -0.63
C LYS A 1138 -4.53 7.77 0.19
N GLY A 1139 -4.62 7.70 1.53
CA GLY A 1139 -3.98 8.63 2.44
C GLY A 1139 -2.47 8.43 2.48
N TRP A 1140 -1.78 9.52 2.79
CA TRP A 1140 -0.33 9.54 2.96
C TRP A 1140 0.07 10.57 4.03
N GLU A 1141 1.27 10.44 4.58
CA GLU A 1141 1.88 11.42 5.49
C GLU A 1141 3.40 11.44 5.28
N ILE A 1142 4.04 12.58 5.54
CA ILE A 1142 5.50 12.70 5.63
C ILE A 1142 5.86 13.15 7.03
N LEU A 1143 6.54 12.26 7.76
CA LEU A 1143 7.13 12.57 9.05
C LEU A 1143 8.59 12.95 8.86
N THR A 1144 9.05 14.01 9.51
CA THR A 1144 10.48 14.35 9.54
C THR A 1144 10.97 14.42 10.98
N ALA A 1145 12.04 13.68 11.28
CA ALA A 1145 12.72 13.71 12.55
C ALA A 1145 13.89 14.70 12.50
N TYR A 1146 13.87 15.70 13.39
CA TYR A 1146 14.88 16.76 13.46
C TYR A 1146 15.74 16.59 14.69
N PRO A 1147 17.08 16.56 14.56
CA PRO A 1147 17.97 16.61 15.72
C PRO A 1147 17.87 17.98 16.40
N THR A 1148 17.82 17.97 17.73
CA THR A 1148 17.77 19.19 18.55
C THR A 1148 19.13 19.48 19.18
N ARG A 1149 19.45 20.76 19.33
CA ARG A 1149 20.66 21.23 20.03
C ARG A 1149 20.27 22.03 21.27
N ALA A 1150 20.94 21.78 22.38
CA ALA A 1150 20.70 22.43 23.66
C ALA A 1150 21.63 23.63 23.86
N PHE A 1151 21.08 24.75 24.34
CA PHE A 1151 21.82 25.96 24.66
C PHE A 1151 21.35 26.54 25.99
N THR A 1152 22.27 27.05 26.80
CA THR A 1152 21.95 27.75 28.05
C THR A 1152 22.11 29.25 27.84
N LEU A 1153 21.02 30.00 28.00
CA LEU A 1153 21.03 31.45 27.78
C LEU A 1153 21.24 32.18 29.12
N GLY A 1154 22.12 33.17 29.13
CA GLY A 1154 22.47 33.91 30.34
C GLY A 1154 21.30 34.73 30.87
N GLY A 1155 20.83 34.42 32.09
CA GLY A 1155 19.69 35.09 32.69
C GLY A 1155 19.90 36.59 32.91
N SER A 1156 18.93 37.39 32.47
CA SER A 1156 18.68 38.73 33.00
C SER A 1156 18.63 38.68 34.53
N ARG A 1157 19.39 39.54 35.20
CA ARG A 1157 19.51 39.63 36.66
C ARG A 1157 18.11 39.62 37.34
N GLY A 1158 17.81 38.53 38.04
CA GLY A 1158 16.73 38.44 39.03
C GLY A 1158 15.50 37.66 38.57
N CYS A 1159 15.48 36.35 38.82
CA CYS A 1159 14.30 35.55 39.15
C CYS A 1159 14.76 34.19 39.70
N ASP A 1160 14.13 33.75 40.78
CA ASP A 1160 14.51 32.57 41.57
C ASP A 1160 14.41 31.25 40.79
N SER A 1161 15.35 30.37 41.12
CA SER A 1161 15.64 29.07 40.55
C SER A 1161 14.58 28.01 40.86
N THR A 1162 13.90 27.46 39.84
CA THR A 1162 13.34 26.08 39.87
C THR A 1162 13.13 25.39 38.50
N SER A 1163 13.61 25.91 37.36
CA SER A 1163 13.72 25.11 36.12
C SER A 1163 15.01 25.44 35.36
N ASP A 1164 15.78 24.41 35.00
CA ASP A 1164 17.06 24.55 34.28
C ASP A 1164 16.87 25.35 32.98
N GLY A 1165 17.54 26.50 32.86
CA GLY A 1165 17.43 27.46 31.75
C GLY A 1165 18.03 26.99 30.42
N VAL A 1166 17.72 25.77 29.98
CA VAL A 1166 18.23 25.13 28.76
C VAL A 1166 17.16 25.17 27.65
N THR A 1167 17.43 25.92 26.58
CA THR A 1167 16.60 25.99 25.38
C THR A 1167 17.08 24.96 24.35
N HIS A 1168 16.18 24.11 23.87
CA HIS A 1168 16.45 23.18 22.76
C HIS A 1168 15.92 23.76 21.46
N VAL A 1169 16.72 23.68 20.38
CA VAL A 1169 16.38 24.29 19.09
C VAL A 1169 16.64 23.33 17.93
N ALA A 1170 15.86 23.45 16.85
CA ALA A 1170 16.05 22.73 15.60
C ALA A 1170 15.58 23.56 14.38
N ILE A 1171 16.24 23.38 13.24
CA ILE A 1171 15.86 24.04 11.98
C ILE A 1171 14.95 23.10 11.20
N LEU A 1172 13.72 23.55 10.92
CA LEU A 1172 12.69 22.72 10.27
C LEU A 1172 12.70 22.84 8.73
N GLY A 1173 13.43 23.81 8.18
CA GLY A 1173 13.38 24.13 6.76
C GLY A 1173 12.09 24.86 6.38
N LEU A 1174 11.61 24.67 5.14
CA LEU A 1174 10.41 25.35 4.64
C LEU A 1174 9.12 24.62 5.07
N LEU A 1175 8.32 25.23 5.94
CA LEU A 1175 7.16 24.60 6.59
C LEU A 1175 6.03 24.20 5.63
N ASP A 1176 5.89 24.93 4.53
CA ASP A 1176 4.84 24.77 3.52
C ASP A 1176 5.19 23.75 2.43
N LYS A 1177 6.32 23.05 2.58
CA LYS A 1177 6.84 22.10 1.57
C LYS A 1177 6.94 20.69 2.14
N MET A 1178 6.53 19.70 1.34
CA MET A 1178 6.50 18.27 1.73
C MET A 1178 7.83 17.76 2.30
N THR A 1179 8.95 18.16 1.69
CA THR A 1179 10.33 17.86 2.14
C THR A 1179 11.13 19.14 2.41
N GLY A 1180 10.48 20.10 3.07
CA GLY A 1180 11.01 21.45 3.32
C GLY A 1180 12.40 21.54 3.93
N VAL A 1181 12.80 20.56 4.73
CA VAL A 1181 14.14 20.47 5.31
C VAL A 1181 15.25 20.37 4.25
N ALA A 1182 14.96 19.82 3.07
CA ALA A 1182 15.91 19.75 1.96
C ALA A 1182 16.22 21.12 1.32
N ALA A 1183 15.52 22.20 1.72
CA ALA A 1183 15.87 23.56 1.34
C ALA A 1183 17.11 24.10 2.10
N VAL A 1184 17.43 23.52 3.26
CA VAL A 1184 18.57 23.92 4.08
C VAL A 1184 19.86 23.41 3.45
N VAL A 1185 20.75 24.35 3.08
CA VAL A 1185 22.08 24.03 2.55
C VAL A 1185 23.07 23.87 3.70
N SER A 1186 23.08 24.82 4.62
CA SER A 1186 23.87 24.78 5.85
C SER A 1186 23.18 25.57 6.96
N SER A 1187 23.47 25.21 8.20
CA SER A 1187 23.03 25.99 9.36
C SER A 1187 24.04 25.90 10.49
N ASP A 1188 24.28 27.03 11.14
CA ASP A 1188 25.12 27.14 12.32
C ASP A 1188 24.34 27.84 13.44
N ILE A 1189 24.48 27.30 14.65
CA ILE A 1189 23.79 27.80 15.84
C ILE A 1189 24.80 27.87 16.98
N PHE A 1190 24.96 29.07 17.55
CA PHE A 1190 25.95 29.35 18.58
C PHE A 1190 25.57 30.57 19.41
N ILE A 1191 26.17 30.70 20.60
CA ILE A 1191 26.02 31.87 21.46
C ILE A 1191 27.11 32.88 21.08
N VAL A 1192 26.71 34.11 20.77
CA VAL A 1192 27.65 35.23 20.50
C VAL A 1192 28.16 35.86 21.80
N GLU A 1193 29.24 36.64 21.74
CA GLU A 1193 29.93 37.21 22.93
C GLU A 1193 29.01 37.97 23.91
N ASN A 1194 27.94 38.58 23.41
CA ASN A 1194 26.97 39.31 24.23
C ASN A 1194 25.91 38.42 24.90
N GLY A 1195 26.02 37.10 24.78
CA GLY A 1195 25.14 36.10 25.41
C GLY A 1195 23.90 35.73 24.61
N ARG A 1196 23.65 36.35 23.45
CA ARG A 1196 22.50 36.03 22.59
C ARG A 1196 22.71 34.73 21.82
N LEU A 1197 21.63 34.00 21.57
CA LEU A 1197 21.66 32.88 20.63
C LEU A 1197 21.61 33.42 19.20
N ARG A 1198 22.50 32.94 18.33
CA ARG A 1198 22.52 33.29 16.91
C ARG A 1198 22.33 32.05 16.06
N PHE A 1199 21.48 32.18 15.05
CA PHE A 1199 21.32 31.22 13.96
C PHE A 1199 21.81 31.87 12.68
N ASP A 1200 22.68 31.18 11.95
CA ASP A 1200 23.06 31.52 10.58
C ASP A 1200 22.60 30.38 9.67
N ILE A 1201 21.64 30.65 8.79
CA ILE A 1201 20.96 29.63 7.98
C ILE A 1201 21.06 30.00 6.51
N ASN A 1202 21.59 29.08 5.69
CA ASN A 1202 21.63 29.22 4.25
C ASN A 1202 20.56 28.33 3.62
N LEU A 1203 19.69 28.92 2.80
CA LEU A 1203 18.66 28.19 2.05
C LEU A 1203 18.89 28.33 0.55
N LYS A 1204 18.62 27.26 -0.20
CA LYS A 1204 18.66 27.29 -1.68
C LYS A 1204 17.39 27.83 -2.33
N ALA A 1205 16.31 27.98 -1.55
CA ALA A 1205 15.00 28.41 -2.05
C ALA A 1205 14.25 29.25 -1.01
N LEU A 1206 13.28 30.03 -1.50
CA LEU A 1206 12.43 30.93 -0.73
C LEU A 1206 11.13 30.23 -0.32
N GLY A 1207 10.66 30.52 0.89
CA GLY A 1207 9.40 30.02 1.44
C GLY A 1207 9.25 30.43 2.90
N THR A 1208 8.44 29.71 3.66
CA THR A 1208 8.28 29.96 5.10
C THR A 1208 9.24 29.11 5.91
N LEU A 1209 10.35 29.70 6.39
CA LEU A 1209 11.32 29.03 7.24
C LEU A 1209 10.76 28.79 8.64
N GLY A 1210 10.83 27.55 9.11
CA GLY A 1210 10.44 27.13 10.45
C GLY A 1210 11.61 26.85 11.37
N ILE A 1211 11.50 27.29 12.62
CA ILE A 1211 12.48 27.01 13.68
C ILE A 1211 11.75 26.55 14.93
N TYR A 1212 12.11 25.37 15.41
CA TYR A 1212 11.64 24.87 16.68
C TYR A 1212 12.45 25.47 17.83
N MET A 1213 11.75 25.89 18.89
CA MET A 1213 12.36 26.24 20.17
C MET A 1213 11.47 25.76 21.32
N SER A 1214 12.08 25.01 22.26
CA SER A 1214 11.35 24.39 23.38
C SER A 1214 10.66 25.39 24.32
N ASP A 1215 11.15 26.63 24.38
CA ASP A 1215 10.66 27.69 25.27
C ASP A 1215 9.96 28.86 24.52
N LEU A 1216 9.65 28.69 23.22
CA LEU A 1216 9.10 29.77 22.39
C LEU A 1216 7.80 30.38 22.96
N SER A 1217 6.98 29.55 23.59
CA SER A 1217 5.72 29.97 24.21
C SER A 1217 5.92 31.06 25.27
N SER A 1218 7.05 31.04 25.98
CA SER A 1218 7.42 32.03 27.00
C SER A 1218 8.04 33.32 26.43
N ARG A 1219 8.35 33.36 25.12
CA ARG A 1219 9.02 34.47 24.45
C ARG A 1219 8.04 35.29 23.61
N THR A 1220 8.33 36.59 23.46
CA THR A 1220 7.57 37.49 22.57
C THR A 1220 8.42 37.91 21.39
N ILE A 1221 7.85 37.91 20.18
CA ILE A 1221 8.60 38.21 18.95
C ILE A 1221 9.24 39.61 19.05
N ASP A 1222 8.47 40.61 19.49
CA ASP A 1222 8.91 42.01 19.52
C ASP A 1222 10.04 42.31 20.51
N LYS A 1223 10.20 41.49 21.57
CA LYS A 1223 11.24 41.70 22.59
C LYS A 1223 12.43 40.76 22.44
N ASN A 1224 12.19 39.56 21.93
CA ASN A 1224 13.17 38.48 22.02
C ASN A 1224 13.81 38.12 20.68
N PHE A 1225 13.31 38.60 19.55
CA PHE A 1225 13.76 38.15 18.24
C PHE A 1225 14.15 39.31 17.33
N MET A 1226 15.29 39.19 16.68
CA MET A 1226 15.69 40.02 15.54
C MET A 1226 16.07 39.10 14.38
N VAL A 1227 15.32 39.21 13.29
CA VAL A 1227 15.51 38.39 12.08
C VAL A 1227 16.03 39.28 10.95
N LEU A 1228 17.12 38.86 10.32
CA LEU A 1228 17.75 39.54 9.20
C LEU A 1228 17.79 38.61 7.98
N VAL A 1229 17.59 39.19 6.80
CA VAL A 1229 17.88 38.55 5.51
C VAL A 1229 18.94 39.40 4.82
N PHE A 1230 20.09 38.79 4.49
CA PHE A 1230 21.27 39.52 3.99
C PHE A 1230 21.63 40.76 4.83
N GLY A 1231 21.58 40.60 6.15
CA GLY A 1231 21.91 41.67 7.11
C GLY A 1231 20.84 42.77 7.25
N GLN A 1232 19.74 42.72 6.49
CA GLN A 1232 18.64 43.68 6.59
C GLN A 1232 17.49 43.12 7.42
N ALA A 1233 16.95 43.92 8.34
CA ALA A 1233 15.85 43.51 9.21
C ALA A 1233 14.58 43.23 8.41
N VAL A 1234 13.97 42.06 8.65
CA VAL A 1234 12.73 41.68 7.98
C VAL A 1234 11.52 42.42 8.56
N PRO A 1235 10.46 42.67 7.78
CA PRO A 1235 9.23 43.24 8.30
C PRO A 1235 8.63 42.37 9.42
N ARG A 1236 8.17 42.99 10.51
CA ARG A 1236 7.57 42.28 11.66
C ARG A 1236 6.43 41.32 11.28
N LYS A 1237 5.64 41.67 10.25
CA LYS A 1237 4.54 40.84 9.72
C LYS A 1237 5.00 39.52 9.08
N ALA A 1238 6.28 39.42 8.71
CA ALA A 1238 6.85 38.22 8.12
C ALA A 1238 7.32 37.20 9.18
N VAL A 1239 7.19 37.53 10.47
CA VAL A 1239 7.61 36.65 11.58
C VAL A 1239 6.43 36.41 12.51
N TRP A 1240 6.05 35.16 12.73
CA TRP A 1240 4.96 34.78 13.63
C TRP A 1240 5.23 33.43 14.33
N LYS A 1241 4.39 33.08 15.30
CA LYS A 1241 4.37 31.74 15.91
C LYS A 1241 3.34 30.89 15.16
N ASP A 1242 3.76 29.75 14.59
CA ASP A 1242 3.00 28.99 13.57
C ASP A 1242 1.59 28.57 14.01
N SER A 1243 1.40 28.30 15.31
CA SER A 1243 0.11 27.90 15.90
C SER A 1243 -0.39 28.87 16.98
N GLY A 1244 0.02 30.14 16.92
CA GLY A 1244 -0.31 31.15 17.92
C GLY A 1244 0.61 31.12 19.15
N ASP A 1245 0.18 31.74 20.25
CA ASP A 1245 1.06 32.06 21.38
C ASP A 1245 1.67 30.85 22.11
N SER A 1246 0.98 29.70 22.09
CA SER A 1246 1.44 28.44 22.68
C SER A 1246 2.35 27.61 21.77
N SER A 1247 2.60 28.05 20.53
CA SER A 1247 3.42 27.31 19.58
C SER A 1247 4.88 27.21 20.02
N THR A 1248 5.52 26.11 19.62
CA THR A 1248 6.97 25.87 19.74
C THR A 1248 7.71 26.14 18.43
N VAL A 1249 7.02 26.59 17.38
CA VAL A 1249 7.60 26.85 16.06
C VAL A 1249 7.50 28.34 15.70
N LEU A 1250 8.66 28.96 15.47
CA LEU A 1250 8.79 30.29 14.90
C LEU A 1250 8.78 30.15 13.37
N ALA A 1251 7.85 30.85 12.72
CA ALA A 1251 7.72 30.89 11.27
C ALA A 1251 8.20 32.25 10.73
N ILE A 1252 8.99 32.20 9.67
CA ILE A 1252 9.60 33.36 8.99
C ILE A 1252 9.29 33.25 7.49
N ASP A 1253 8.39 34.10 6.97
CA ASP A 1253 8.08 34.18 5.54
C ASP A 1253 9.18 34.93 4.79
N VAL A 1254 10.22 34.18 4.44
CA VAL A 1254 11.39 34.67 3.73
C VAL A 1254 11.02 35.12 2.32
N LEU A 1255 10.05 34.48 1.68
CA LEU A 1255 9.59 34.82 0.32
C LEU A 1255 8.93 36.20 0.28
N SER A 1256 7.98 36.48 1.18
CA SER A 1256 7.33 37.78 1.25
C SER A 1256 8.28 38.87 1.73
N ALA A 1257 9.19 38.57 2.67
CA ALA A 1257 10.24 39.49 3.09
C ALA A 1257 11.13 39.88 1.90
N TRP A 1258 11.65 38.89 1.16
CA TRP A 1258 12.46 39.08 -0.05
C TRP A 1258 11.80 40.03 -1.05
N LYS A 1259 10.53 39.76 -1.39
CA LYS A 1259 9.77 40.56 -2.35
C LYS A 1259 9.49 41.98 -1.84
N SER A 1260 9.06 42.13 -0.59
CA SER A 1260 8.65 43.43 -0.04
C SER A 1260 9.82 44.37 0.25
N MET A 1261 10.99 43.83 0.56
CA MET A 1261 12.22 44.59 0.80
C MET A 1261 12.95 44.95 -0.51
N GLY A 1262 12.57 44.35 -1.65
CA GLY A 1262 13.22 44.59 -2.94
C GLY A 1262 14.68 44.14 -2.95
N LEU A 1263 14.99 43.01 -2.31
CA LEU A 1263 16.36 42.50 -2.18
C LEU A 1263 16.88 41.98 -3.52
N ASP A 1264 18.19 42.19 -3.76
CA ASP A 1264 18.90 41.73 -4.94
C ASP A 1264 19.80 40.53 -4.60
N PRO A 1265 19.81 39.46 -5.42
CA PRO A 1265 20.62 38.28 -5.17
C PRO A 1265 22.13 38.51 -5.30
N GLY A 1266 22.56 39.57 -6.01
CA GLY A 1266 23.95 39.80 -6.36
C GLY A 1266 24.61 38.56 -6.96
N TRP A 1267 25.74 38.15 -6.38
CA TRP A 1267 26.48 36.94 -6.75
C TRP A 1267 25.99 35.66 -6.06
N SER A 1268 25.09 35.75 -5.06
CA SER A 1268 24.63 34.58 -4.32
C SER A 1268 23.60 33.75 -5.11
N ASN A 1269 23.51 32.46 -4.79
CA ASN A 1269 22.38 31.58 -5.15
C ASN A 1269 21.60 31.08 -3.93
N GLU A 1270 22.10 31.41 -2.74
CA GLU A 1270 21.53 31.03 -1.47
C GLU A 1270 21.05 32.28 -0.75
N ILE A 1271 20.02 32.13 0.06
CA ILE A 1271 19.57 33.18 0.97
C ILE A 1271 20.13 32.93 2.35
N VAL A 1272 20.79 33.94 2.91
CA VAL A 1272 21.32 33.93 4.27
C VAL A 1272 20.27 34.57 5.19
N VAL A 1273 19.74 33.76 6.11
CA VAL A 1273 18.84 34.20 7.18
C VAL A 1273 19.59 34.16 8.50
N GLN A 1274 19.62 35.29 9.19
CA GLN A 1274 20.27 35.42 10.50
C GLN A 1274 19.23 35.74 11.57
N ILE A 1275 19.31 35.06 12.71
CA ILE A 1275 18.33 35.22 13.77
C ILE A 1275 19.05 35.38 15.08
N TYR A 1276 18.73 36.44 15.80
CA TYR A 1276 19.23 36.72 17.13
C TYR A 1276 18.10 36.52 18.14
N VAL A 1277 18.36 35.76 19.19
CA VAL A 1277 17.43 35.54 20.29
C VAL A 1277 18.03 36.07 21.59
N ASP A 1278 17.26 36.94 22.25
CA ASP A 1278 17.48 37.47 23.59
C ASP A 1278 16.81 36.61 24.67
#